data_AF-A0A7N5J8W9-F1
#
_entry.id   AF-A0A7N5J8W9-F1
#
_cell.length_a   1.000
_cell.length_b   1.000
_cell.length_c   1.000
_cell.angle_alpha   90.00
_cell.angle_beta   90.00
_cell.angle_gamma   90.00
#
_symmetry.space_group_name_H-M   'P 1'
#
loop_
_entity.id
_entity.type
_entity.pdbx_description
1 polymer ?
#
loop_
_entity_poly.entity_id
_entity_poly.type
_entity_poly.pdbx_seq_one_letter_code
_entity_poly.pdbx_strand_id
1 'polypeptide(L)'
;MESKLFFSSGELFRPRFLVTAPGIVRPGGNVTVGVELLEHSPSQVTVKAELVKMAANLTVSVLEAEGVFEKGKINSRKSYPSLPLNSADGIYELRVTGRAQDEILFSNSTRLSFETKRMTVFIQTDKSLYKPKQEVKFRIITLFSDFKPYKTSLNILIKDPKSNLIQQWLSEQSDLGVVSKTFQLSSHPILGDWSIQVQVNYQYFMVIYDINLLPKFEVTLQTPLYCSLNSRSLNGTVIAKYTYGKPVKGDVTLTFLPLSFWGMKKNITKNFKINGSTNFSFNDEEMKKVMDFSEGLSEHMYLSSPGPVEILATVTESLTGISRNASSNVFFKQHDYIIEFFDYATVLKPSLNFTATVKVTRADGNRLTFEERRNNVVITVTQKNSSEHWSRWDSRNQDIEAVQIINYTVPQNGIFKIEFPILDDSNELQLKASFLNSVSSMAVHGMFKSPSKTYIQLKTREENIKVGSPFELVVSGNKRLKELSYMVVSRGQLVAVGKQNSTTFSLTPENSWAPKACIIVYYIDNDGEIINDVLKIPVQLVFKNKIKLFWSKAHAEPSEKVSLRISVTQPDSTVGIVAVDKSVNLMNVVHELELYNTGYYLGMFMNSFAVFQECGLWVLTDANLLKDYIDGVYDSVEFAERFAEETEGYLVDFHDSSSVSNPRIRKHFPETWIWLDTNMGSRIYQEFEVTVPDSITSWVATAFVISEDLGLGLTSTPVELQAFQPFFIFLNLPYSVIRGEEFALEVTIFNYLKDATEVKVIIEKNDKFDILMASNEINATGHQQTILVPSEDGATVLFPVKPTHLGEIPITVTAISPTASDAVTQRILVKAEGIEKSYSQSILLDLTDNKLQTPVKTLSFSFPPNTVSGSERVQITAIGDILGSSINGLASLIRMPYGCGEQNMINFAPNIYVLDYLTKKRQLTENLKEKALSFMRQEDFLKYILCNFSPFSPRLSAFVLRCFLEADPYIDIDQNVLHRTYTWLKGRQKSSGEFWEPGRVIHSELQGGNKSPVTLTAYIVTSLLGYKKYQPNIDVQESINFLESEFNRGISDNYTLALITYALSSVGSPKAKEALNMLTWRAEQEGGMQFWASSESKLSESWQPRSLDIEVAAYALLSHFLQYQVSEGIPIMRWLSRQRNSLGGFVSTQDTIVALKALSEFAALMNTERTNIQVTVMGPSSPTPVKFWIDTQNLFLLQTAELAVLQPTAVNISTSGFGFAICQFNVIYNVKDSGSSRRRRSIQDQEAFDLDVAVRDNKDDTNHLNLNVCTRLVLL
;
A
#
# COMPACT_ATOMS: atom_id res chain seq x y z
N MET A 1 -32.44 -40.73 1.14
CA MET A 1 -33.50 -41.69 1.56
C MET A 1 -32.86 -42.80 2.37
N GLU A 2 -33.68 -43.56 3.10
CA GLU A 2 -33.31 -44.65 4.04
C GLU A 2 -32.65 -44.26 5.37
N SER A 3 -33.08 -44.96 6.42
CA SER A 3 -32.74 -44.82 7.85
C SER A 3 -33.13 -43.48 8.51
N LYS A 4 -33.74 -43.46 9.71
CA LYS A 4 -34.41 -44.54 10.46
C LYS A 4 -35.52 -43.92 11.33
N LEU A 5 -36.78 -44.33 11.13
CA LEU A 5 -37.88 -44.01 12.04
C LEU A 5 -37.95 -45.04 13.17
N PHE A 6 -37.55 -44.66 14.37
CA PHE A 6 -37.83 -45.41 15.61
C PHE A 6 -38.04 -44.42 16.77
N PHE A 7 -39.31 -44.20 17.12
CA PHE A 7 -39.71 -43.60 18.40
C PHE A 7 -40.76 -44.52 19.03
N SER A 8 -40.34 -45.36 19.97
CA SER A 8 -41.22 -46.07 20.90
C SER A 8 -40.45 -46.42 22.17
N SER A 9 -41.17 -46.46 23.30
CA SER A 9 -40.65 -46.49 24.68
C SER A 9 -39.84 -45.24 25.09
N GLY A 10 -40.11 -44.74 26.30
CA GLY A 10 -39.49 -43.54 26.84
C GLY A 10 -38.37 -43.86 27.82
N GLU A 11 -37.16 -44.07 27.31
CA GLU A 11 -35.95 -43.92 28.13
C GLU A 11 -35.53 -42.44 28.17
N LEU A 12 -35.11 -41.95 29.33
CA LEU A 12 -34.55 -40.60 29.45
C LEU A 12 -33.25 -40.55 28.63
N PHE A 13 -33.13 -39.58 27.72
CA PHE A 13 -31.91 -39.42 26.92
C PHE A 13 -30.79 -38.88 27.81
N ARG A 14 -29.82 -39.73 28.14
CA ARG A 14 -28.82 -39.49 29.19
C ARG A 14 -27.45 -39.18 28.57
N PRO A 15 -27.05 -37.89 28.44
CA PRO A 15 -25.80 -37.53 27.80
C PRO A 15 -24.59 -37.91 28.65
N ARG A 16 -23.48 -38.25 27.99
CA ARG A 16 -22.29 -38.84 28.61
C ARG A 16 -21.02 -38.04 28.32
N PHE A 17 -20.93 -37.31 27.21
CA PHE A 17 -19.72 -36.54 26.88
C PHE A 17 -19.98 -35.26 26.07
N LEU A 18 -19.09 -34.28 26.23
CA LEU A 18 -18.94 -33.12 25.36
C LEU A 18 -17.45 -32.94 25.04
N VAL A 19 -17.10 -32.82 23.76
CA VAL A 19 -15.74 -32.64 23.26
C VAL A 19 -15.70 -31.39 22.39
N THR A 20 -14.69 -30.53 22.62
CA THR A 20 -14.50 -29.29 21.86
C THR A 20 -13.06 -29.15 21.36
N ALA A 21 -12.89 -28.62 20.16
CA ALA A 21 -11.58 -28.38 19.54
C ALA A 21 -11.62 -27.13 18.63
N PRO A 22 -10.51 -26.39 18.46
CA PRO A 22 -10.40 -25.36 17.44
C PRO A 22 -10.75 -25.87 16.04
N GLY A 23 -11.48 -25.07 15.26
CA GLY A 23 -11.70 -25.28 13.83
C GLY A 23 -10.53 -24.83 12.94
N ILE A 24 -9.52 -24.16 13.52
CA ILE A 24 -8.32 -23.64 12.83
C ILE A 24 -7.08 -24.32 13.39
N VAL A 25 -6.12 -24.65 12.52
CA VAL A 25 -4.78 -25.14 12.88
C VAL A 25 -3.70 -24.27 12.25
N ARG A 26 -2.59 -24.04 12.96
CA ARG A 26 -1.47 -23.18 12.53
C ARG A 26 -0.12 -23.87 12.77
N PRO A 27 0.86 -23.77 11.86
CA PRO A 27 2.25 -24.18 12.12
C PRO A 27 2.83 -23.43 13.32
N GLY A 28 3.52 -24.15 14.22
CA GLY A 28 4.00 -23.64 15.50
C GLY A 28 2.91 -23.52 16.58
N GLY A 29 1.63 -23.55 16.22
CA GLY A 29 0.52 -23.48 17.16
C GLY A 29 0.24 -24.82 17.84
N ASN A 30 -0.01 -24.78 19.15
CA ASN A 30 -0.59 -25.92 19.87
C ASN A 30 -2.05 -26.11 19.48
N VAL A 31 -2.44 -27.35 19.15
CA VAL A 31 -3.86 -27.75 19.15
C VAL A 31 -4.29 -28.01 20.59
N THR A 32 -5.56 -27.78 20.91
CA THR A 32 -6.13 -28.00 22.25
C THR A 32 -7.47 -28.72 22.12
N VAL A 33 -7.71 -29.74 22.92
CA VAL A 33 -9.03 -30.41 22.98
C VAL A 33 -9.52 -30.36 24.42
N GLY A 34 -10.73 -29.81 24.59
CA GLY A 34 -11.50 -29.91 25.82
C GLY A 34 -12.35 -31.17 25.80
N VAL A 35 -12.43 -31.87 26.92
CA VAL A 35 -13.30 -33.03 27.10
C VAL A 35 -14.02 -32.88 28.43
N GLU A 36 -15.35 -32.87 28.42
CA GLU A 36 -16.19 -32.91 29.61
C GLU A 36 -16.90 -34.27 29.68
N LEU A 37 -16.77 -34.94 30.82
CA LEU A 37 -17.46 -36.19 31.12
C LEU A 37 -18.69 -35.88 31.98
N LEU A 38 -19.87 -36.16 31.43
CA LEU A 38 -21.17 -35.77 31.99
C LEU A 38 -21.67 -36.75 33.06
N GLU A 39 -22.80 -36.46 33.71
CA GLU A 39 -23.30 -37.23 34.87
C GLU A 39 -23.51 -38.72 34.58
N HIS A 40 -23.74 -39.12 33.33
CA HIS A 40 -23.90 -40.53 32.94
C HIS A 40 -22.67 -41.14 32.25
N SER A 41 -21.53 -40.44 32.21
CA SER A 41 -20.25 -40.99 31.76
C SER A 41 -19.64 -41.98 32.76
N PRO A 42 -18.76 -42.89 32.32
CA PRO A 42 -17.84 -43.65 33.19
C PRO A 42 -16.99 -42.73 34.07
N SER A 43 -16.41 -43.29 35.14
CA SER A 43 -15.50 -42.55 36.03
C SER A 43 -14.22 -42.07 35.35
N GLN A 44 -13.74 -42.84 34.36
CA GLN A 44 -12.49 -42.60 33.64
C GLN A 44 -12.68 -42.95 32.16
N VAL A 45 -12.25 -42.07 31.27
CA VAL A 45 -12.27 -42.26 29.80
C VAL A 45 -10.90 -41.89 29.25
N THR A 46 -10.31 -42.78 28.44
CA THR A 46 -9.06 -42.49 27.71
C THR A 46 -9.43 -41.96 26.33
N VAL A 47 -8.99 -40.74 26.01
CA VAL A 47 -9.24 -40.11 24.72
C VAL A 47 -7.94 -39.99 23.95
N LYS A 48 -7.91 -40.62 22.78
CA LYS A 48 -6.85 -40.49 21.76
C LYS A 48 -7.38 -39.57 20.66
N ALA A 49 -6.61 -38.52 20.35
CA ALA A 49 -6.84 -37.71 19.15
C ALA A 49 -5.64 -37.75 18.22
N GLU A 50 -5.93 -37.74 16.93
CA GLU A 50 -4.99 -37.86 15.83
C GLU A 50 -5.28 -36.75 14.81
N LEU A 51 -4.28 -35.94 14.49
CA LEU A 51 -4.34 -34.95 13.42
C LEU A 51 -3.69 -35.52 12.16
N VAL A 52 -4.50 -35.76 11.14
CA VAL A 52 -4.12 -36.38 9.87
C VAL A 52 -4.08 -35.31 8.78
N LYS A 53 -3.03 -35.28 7.97
CA LYS A 53 -3.03 -34.52 6.72
C LYS A 53 -3.54 -35.41 5.58
N MET A 54 -4.47 -34.89 4.79
CA MET A 54 -4.90 -35.53 3.54
C MET A 54 -4.07 -34.99 2.37
N ALA A 55 -3.24 -35.85 1.78
CA ALA A 55 -2.68 -35.67 0.45
C ALA A 55 -3.43 -36.58 -0.55
N ALA A 56 -3.36 -36.27 -1.85
CA ALA A 56 -4.30 -36.75 -2.87
C ALA A 56 -4.53 -38.27 -2.99
N ASN A 57 -3.67 -39.12 -2.42
CA ASN A 57 -3.90 -40.58 -2.26
C ASN A 57 -3.35 -41.14 -0.93
N LEU A 58 -2.98 -40.29 0.04
CA LEU A 58 -2.32 -40.71 1.29
C LEU A 58 -2.78 -39.87 2.49
N THR A 59 -3.27 -40.55 3.53
CA THR A 59 -3.50 -39.98 4.86
C THR A 59 -2.24 -40.15 5.71
N VAL A 60 -1.60 -39.05 6.10
CA VAL A 60 -0.39 -39.05 6.93
C VAL A 60 -0.73 -38.52 8.32
N SER A 61 -0.46 -39.30 9.36
CA SER A 61 -0.58 -38.86 10.75
C SER A 61 0.51 -37.83 11.06
N VAL A 62 0.12 -36.66 11.57
CA VAL A 62 1.02 -35.50 11.81
C VAL A 62 1.24 -35.26 13.30
N LEU A 63 0.19 -35.44 14.10
CA LEU A 63 0.25 -35.39 15.57
C LEU A 63 -0.68 -36.47 16.13
N GLU A 64 -0.22 -37.18 17.15
CA GLU A 64 -1.04 -38.05 17.98
C GLU A 64 -0.82 -37.68 19.44
N ALA A 65 -1.87 -37.64 20.25
CA ALA A 65 -1.72 -37.69 21.70
C ALA A 65 -2.91 -38.39 22.37
N GLU A 66 -2.61 -39.01 23.50
CA GLU A 66 -3.58 -39.71 24.35
C GLU A 66 -3.67 -39.04 25.73
N GLY A 67 -4.87 -38.99 26.30
CA GLY A 67 -5.14 -38.39 27.60
C GLY A 67 -6.19 -39.18 28.37
N VAL A 68 -5.91 -39.40 29.66
CA VAL A 68 -6.91 -39.93 30.60
C VAL A 68 -7.70 -38.75 31.15
N PHE A 69 -9.03 -38.84 31.09
CA PHE A 69 -9.97 -37.86 31.61
C PHE A 69 -10.81 -38.52 32.71
N GLU A 70 -11.01 -37.79 33.81
CA GLU A 70 -11.72 -38.26 35.00
C GLU A 70 -12.97 -37.42 35.23
N LYS A 71 -14.06 -38.08 35.60
CA LYS A 71 -15.36 -37.45 35.87
C LYS A 71 -15.27 -36.53 37.10
N GLY A 72 -15.65 -35.26 36.93
CA GLY A 72 -15.64 -34.25 38.01
C GLY A 72 -14.32 -33.50 38.23
N LYS A 73 -13.26 -33.75 37.43
CA LYS A 73 -12.02 -32.95 37.47
C LYS A 73 -12.17 -31.65 36.66
N ILE A 74 -11.88 -30.51 37.27
CA ILE A 74 -12.21 -29.17 36.73
C ILE A 74 -11.31 -28.75 35.54
N ASN A 75 -10.11 -29.32 35.38
CA ASN A 75 -9.14 -28.92 34.35
C ASN A 75 -9.00 -29.95 33.21
N SER A 76 -10.10 -30.40 32.62
CA SER A 76 -10.14 -31.46 31.61
C SER A 76 -9.81 -30.99 30.17
N ARG A 77 -8.66 -30.30 30.00
CA ARG A 77 -8.09 -29.87 28.72
C ARG A 77 -6.76 -30.59 28.46
N LYS A 78 -6.57 -31.14 27.27
CA LYS A 78 -5.26 -31.60 26.78
C LYS A 78 -4.73 -30.60 25.74
N SER A 79 -3.52 -30.08 25.96
CA SER A 79 -2.75 -29.43 24.91
C SER A 79 -1.93 -30.49 24.16
N TYR A 80 -1.94 -30.42 22.85
CA TYR A 80 -1.17 -31.28 21.96
C TYR A 80 0.19 -30.62 21.69
N PRO A 81 1.19 -31.36 21.17
CA PRO A 81 2.42 -30.75 20.67
C PRO A 81 2.10 -29.69 19.60
N SER A 82 2.96 -28.68 19.47
CA SER A 82 2.84 -27.69 18.40
C SER A 82 2.94 -28.35 17.02
N LEU A 83 2.09 -27.95 16.08
CA LEU A 83 2.20 -28.42 14.69
C LEU A 83 3.60 -28.06 14.14
N PRO A 84 4.33 -28.96 13.47
CA PRO A 84 5.66 -28.64 12.94
C PRO A 84 5.66 -27.38 12.07
N LEU A 85 6.59 -26.46 12.32
CA LEU A 85 6.70 -25.15 11.62
C LEU A 85 6.80 -25.29 10.09
N ASN A 86 7.33 -26.42 9.60
CA ASN A 86 7.47 -26.74 8.18
C ASN A 86 6.22 -27.40 7.57
N SER A 87 5.10 -27.48 8.30
CA SER A 87 3.84 -28.00 7.78
C SER A 87 3.38 -27.23 6.54
N ALA A 88 3.27 -27.93 5.41
CA ALA A 88 2.78 -27.36 4.16
C ALA A 88 1.25 -27.21 4.19
N ASP A 89 0.73 -26.30 3.37
CA ASP A 89 -0.71 -26.07 3.20
C ASP A 89 -1.45 -27.31 2.66
N GLY A 90 -2.75 -27.41 2.91
CA GLY A 90 -3.63 -28.52 2.52
C GLY A 90 -4.66 -28.88 3.61
N ILE A 91 -5.52 -29.87 3.31
CA ILE A 91 -6.63 -30.26 4.19
C ILE A 91 -6.10 -31.09 5.37
N TYR A 92 -6.36 -30.60 6.59
CA TYR A 92 -6.12 -31.33 7.83
C TYR A 92 -7.44 -31.89 8.39
N GLU A 93 -7.41 -33.11 8.91
CA GLU A 93 -8.52 -33.78 9.58
C GLU A 93 -8.12 -34.13 11.02
N LEU A 94 -8.87 -33.62 12.00
CA LEU A 94 -8.74 -34.02 13.40
C LEU A 94 -9.71 -35.17 13.68
N ARG A 95 -9.17 -36.32 14.08
CA ARG A 95 -9.92 -37.52 14.48
C ARG A 95 -9.85 -37.64 16.00
N VAL A 96 -10.98 -37.86 16.67
CA VAL A 96 -11.03 -37.99 18.13
C VAL A 96 -11.80 -39.24 18.53
N THR A 97 -11.19 -40.07 19.37
CA THR A 97 -11.72 -41.36 19.83
C THR A 97 -11.64 -41.46 21.35
N GLY A 98 -12.76 -41.77 22.01
CA GLY A 98 -12.84 -41.98 23.46
C GLY A 98 -13.12 -43.45 23.77
N ARG A 99 -12.38 -44.03 24.71
CA ARG A 99 -12.50 -45.42 25.15
C ARG A 99 -12.66 -45.54 26.66
N ALA A 100 -13.46 -46.50 27.10
CA ALA A 100 -13.61 -46.88 28.49
C ALA A 100 -13.79 -48.40 28.58
N GLN A 101 -12.95 -49.08 29.38
CA GLN A 101 -13.01 -50.54 29.59
C GLN A 101 -13.07 -51.33 28.26
N ASP A 102 -12.16 -50.98 27.33
CA ASP A 102 -12.05 -51.45 25.94
C ASP A 102 -13.23 -51.18 24.98
N GLU A 103 -14.36 -50.64 25.46
CA GLU A 103 -15.42 -50.14 24.57
C GLU A 103 -15.12 -48.72 24.04
N ILE A 104 -15.55 -48.42 22.81
CA ILE A 104 -15.46 -47.09 22.20
C ILE A 104 -16.72 -46.30 22.60
N LEU A 105 -16.54 -45.28 23.43
CA LEU A 105 -17.63 -44.41 23.91
C LEU A 105 -18.00 -43.32 22.89
N PHE A 106 -17.02 -42.84 22.12
CA PHE A 106 -17.25 -41.98 20.95
C PHE A 106 -16.10 -42.08 19.93
N SER A 107 -16.40 -41.80 18.66
CA SER A 107 -15.43 -41.69 17.56
C SER A 107 -15.99 -40.78 16.48
N ASN A 108 -15.31 -39.70 16.13
CA ASN A 108 -15.67 -38.85 14.97
C ASN A 108 -14.45 -38.08 14.43
N SER A 109 -14.59 -37.46 13.27
CA SER A 109 -13.59 -36.56 12.68
C SER A 109 -14.16 -35.20 12.30
N THR A 110 -13.28 -34.24 12.06
CA THR A 110 -13.61 -32.91 11.53
C THR A 110 -12.47 -32.36 10.68
N ARG A 111 -12.79 -31.53 9.68
CA ARG A 111 -11.78 -30.82 8.89
C ARG A 111 -11.40 -29.52 9.58
N LEU A 112 -10.10 -29.25 9.66
CA LEU A 112 -9.57 -28.00 10.21
C LEU A 112 -9.14 -27.08 9.06
N SER A 113 -9.45 -25.80 9.17
CA SER A 113 -8.90 -24.76 8.33
C SER A 113 -7.41 -24.55 8.66
N PHE A 114 -6.56 -24.47 7.65
CA PHE A 114 -5.13 -24.24 7.81
C PHE A 114 -4.83 -22.75 7.61
N GLU A 115 -4.47 -22.03 8.68
CA GLU A 115 -4.11 -20.62 8.57
C GLU A 115 -2.59 -20.46 8.50
N THR A 116 -2.12 -19.75 7.46
CA THR A 116 -0.71 -19.74 7.07
C THR A 116 0.19 -18.90 7.98
N LYS A 117 -0.35 -18.04 8.86
CA LYS A 117 0.39 -17.12 9.74
C LYS A 117 1.13 -17.88 10.87
N ARG A 118 2.41 -18.18 10.66
CA ARG A 118 3.27 -18.98 11.57
C ARG A 118 4.02 -18.15 12.61
N MET A 119 4.34 -16.92 12.26
CA MET A 119 5.25 -16.01 12.97
C MET A 119 4.85 -14.56 12.72
N THR A 120 5.32 -13.64 13.56
CA THR A 120 5.24 -12.19 13.32
C THR A 120 6.62 -11.71 12.88
N VAL A 121 6.69 -10.85 11.85
CA VAL A 121 7.96 -10.27 11.37
C VAL A 121 7.83 -8.76 11.33
N PHE A 122 8.46 -8.09 12.29
CA PHE A 122 8.46 -6.65 12.41
C PHE A 122 9.65 -6.05 11.66
N ILE A 123 9.41 -5.20 10.67
CA ILE A 123 10.44 -4.42 9.98
C ILE A 123 10.39 -3.00 10.55
N GLN A 124 11.47 -2.53 11.17
CA GLN A 124 11.62 -1.15 11.64
C GLN A 124 12.70 -0.45 10.82
N THR A 125 12.35 0.60 10.10
CA THR A 125 13.32 1.57 9.54
C THR A 125 13.69 2.62 10.58
N ASP A 126 14.81 3.33 10.39
CA ASP A 126 15.18 4.44 11.27
C ASP A 126 14.26 5.65 11.10
N LYS A 127 13.59 5.79 9.95
CA LYS A 127 12.54 6.77 9.68
C LYS A 127 11.68 6.36 8.48
N SER A 128 10.61 7.10 8.21
CA SER A 128 9.71 6.88 7.07
C SER A 128 10.06 7.70 5.82
N LEU A 129 10.93 8.70 5.95
CA LEU A 129 11.24 9.71 4.93
C LEU A 129 12.75 9.92 4.79
N TYR A 130 13.29 9.74 3.58
CA TYR A 130 14.72 9.86 3.29
C TYR A 130 15.02 10.92 2.22
N LYS A 131 16.29 11.30 2.11
CA LYS A 131 16.84 12.15 1.05
C LYS A 131 17.89 11.39 0.23
N PRO A 132 18.18 11.80 -1.02
CA PRO A 132 19.31 11.28 -1.79
C PRO A 132 20.62 11.24 -1.00
N LYS A 133 21.48 10.25 -1.29
CA LYS A 133 22.74 9.95 -0.59
C LYS A 133 22.63 9.54 0.90
N GLN A 134 21.45 9.47 1.51
CA GLN A 134 21.34 8.99 2.89
C GLN A 134 21.49 7.46 2.98
N GLU A 135 21.90 6.98 4.15
CA GLU A 135 21.79 5.57 4.52
C GLU A 135 20.36 5.29 5.00
N VAL A 136 19.70 4.29 4.41
CA VAL A 136 18.51 3.65 4.96
C VAL A 136 18.96 2.62 5.99
N LYS A 137 18.63 2.80 7.26
CA LYS A 137 18.96 1.88 8.35
C LYS A 137 17.70 1.15 8.76
N PHE A 138 17.77 -0.17 8.87
CA PHE A 138 16.59 -0.97 9.19
C PHE A 138 16.97 -2.23 9.96
N ARG A 139 16.02 -2.71 10.76
CA ARG A 139 16.13 -3.95 11.52
C ARG A 139 14.85 -4.75 11.43
N ILE A 140 15.00 -6.07 11.42
CA ILE A 140 13.95 -7.06 11.23
C ILE A 140 13.91 -7.90 12.51
N ILE A 141 12.72 -8.07 13.10
CA ILE A 141 12.51 -8.86 14.32
C ILE A 141 11.53 -9.99 14.00
N THR A 142 12.02 -11.23 14.02
CA THR A 142 11.24 -12.46 13.76
C THR A 142 10.81 -13.10 15.08
N LEU A 143 9.49 -13.26 15.30
CA LEU A 143 8.88 -13.66 16.57
C LEU A 143 7.86 -14.80 16.42
N PHE A 144 7.75 -15.61 17.45
CA PHE A 144 6.62 -16.53 17.63
C PHE A 144 5.36 -15.79 18.14
N SER A 145 4.20 -16.46 18.08
CA SER A 145 2.90 -15.93 18.53
C SER A 145 2.77 -15.72 20.06
N ASP A 146 3.78 -16.13 20.84
CA ASP A 146 3.95 -15.82 22.27
C ASP A 146 4.95 -14.69 22.54
N PHE A 147 5.46 -14.04 21.48
CA PHE A 147 6.51 -13.01 21.45
C PHE A 147 7.93 -13.48 21.80
N LYS A 148 8.23 -14.78 21.81
CA LYS A 148 9.61 -15.26 21.88
C LYS A 148 10.38 -15.08 20.56
N PRO A 149 11.70 -14.88 20.61
CA PRO A 149 12.54 -14.76 19.42
C PRO A 149 12.53 -16.03 18.57
N TYR A 150 12.26 -15.89 17.27
CA TYR A 150 12.37 -16.98 16.31
C TYR A 150 13.67 -16.87 15.51
N LYS A 151 14.63 -17.76 15.78
CA LYS A 151 15.90 -17.85 15.05
C LYS A 151 15.68 -18.59 13.73
N THR A 152 15.92 -17.92 12.60
CA THR A 152 15.69 -18.46 11.25
C THR A 152 16.56 -17.73 10.24
N SER A 153 16.86 -18.37 9.11
CA SER A 153 17.38 -17.68 7.93
C SER A 153 16.28 -16.87 7.26
N LEU A 154 16.60 -15.67 6.76
CA LEU A 154 15.70 -14.81 6.00
C LEU A 154 16.36 -14.21 4.76
N ASN A 155 15.55 -13.88 3.75
CA ASN A 155 15.99 -13.12 2.58
C ASN A 155 15.42 -11.69 2.65
N ILE A 156 16.20 -10.70 2.23
CA ILE A 156 15.84 -9.28 2.25
C ILE A 156 15.98 -8.74 0.83
N LEU A 157 14.96 -8.04 0.34
CA LEU A 157 14.87 -7.50 -1.01
C LEU A 157 14.45 -6.03 -0.94
N ILE A 158 15.31 -5.09 -1.35
CA ILE A 158 14.96 -3.66 -1.45
C ILE A 158 14.53 -3.35 -2.88
N LYS A 159 13.39 -2.68 -3.00
CA LYS A 159 12.80 -2.27 -4.27
C LYS A 159 12.51 -0.78 -4.31
N ASP A 160 12.72 -0.19 -5.49
CA ASP A 160 12.43 1.23 -5.76
C ASP A 160 10.93 1.46 -6.06
N PRO A 161 10.49 2.72 -6.32
CA PRO A 161 9.10 3.03 -6.65
C PRO A 161 8.65 2.47 -8.01
N LYS A 162 9.58 1.98 -8.83
CA LYS A 162 9.33 1.23 -10.07
C LYS A 162 9.44 -0.29 -9.85
N SER A 163 9.42 -0.74 -8.59
CA SER A 163 9.54 -2.16 -8.19
C SER A 163 10.81 -2.89 -8.67
N ASN A 164 11.82 -2.19 -9.21
CA ASN A 164 13.11 -2.79 -9.58
C ASN A 164 13.73 -3.44 -8.35
N LEU A 165 14.33 -4.64 -8.48
CA LEU A 165 15.14 -5.19 -7.41
C LEU A 165 16.51 -4.49 -7.40
N ILE A 166 16.72 -3.59 -6.45
CA ILE A 166 17.93 -2.76 -6.36
C ILE A 166 19.03 -3.45 -5.55
N GLN A 167 18.64 -4.13 -4.47
CA GLN A 167 19.57 -4.79 -3.55
C GLN A 167 18.93 -6.02 -2.92
N GLN A 168 19.71 -7.08 -2.72
CA GLN A 168 19.27 -8.28 -2.03
C GLN A 168 20.30 -8.84 -1.05
N TRP A 169 19.82 -9.47 0.01
CA TRP A 169 20.58 -10.35 0.90
C TRP A 169 19.84 -11.69 1.02
N LEU A 170 20.57 -12.80 0.98
CA LEU A 170 19.99 -14.15 0.96
C LEU A 170 20.54 -14.98 2.12
N SER A 171 19.68 -15.78 2.77
CA SER A 171 20.02 -16.68 3.88
C SER A 171 20.69 -16.00 5.09
N GLU A 172 20.33 -14.75 5.38
CA GLU A 172 20.81 -14.00 6.53
C GLU A 172 20.33 -14.63 7.84
N GLN A 173 21.24 -14.87 8.80
CA GLN A 173 20.92 -15.48 10.09
C GLN A 173 20.55 -14.42 11.13
N SER A 174 19.50 -14.67 11.93
CA SER A 174 19.06 -13.78 13.00
C SER A 174 19.65 -14.12 14.36
N ASP A 175 20.19 -13.11 15.06
CA ASP A 175 20.63 -13.23 16.47
C ASP A 175 19.51 -12.77 17.39
N LEU A 176 19.11 -13.63 18.34
CA LEU A 176 17.86 -13.49 19.11
C LEU A 176 16.65 -13.05 18.26
N GLY A 177 16.55 -13.53 17.01
CA GLY A 177 15.47 -13.15 16.09
C GLY A 177 15.62 -11.75 15.47
N VAL A 178 16.71 -11.03 15.70
CA VAL A 178 16.99 -9.71 15.13
C VAL A 178 18.00 -9.80 13.96
N VAL A 179 17.75 -9.06 12.88
CA VAL A 179 18.71 -8.80 11.78
C VAL A 179 18.71 -7.31 11.46
N SER A 180 19.85 -6.64 11.65
CA SER A 180 20.03 -5.21 11.31
C SER A 180 20.90 -5.06 10.05
N LYS A 181 20.50 -4.15 9.16
CA LYS A 181 21.19 -3.87 7.88
C LYS A 181 21.13 -2.38 7.55
N THR A 182 22.01 -1.97 6.64
CA THR A 182 22.10 -0.61 6.11
C THR A 182 22.17 -0.66 4.58
N PHE A 183 21.53 0.31 3.92
CA PHE A 183 21.54 0.47 2.47
C PHE A 183 21.88 1.91 2.09
N GLN A 184 22.91 2.10 1.27
CA GLN A 184 23.35 3.41 0.82
C GLN A 184 22.54 3.84 -0.42
N LEU A 185 21.75 4.92 -0.30
CA LEU A 185 21.06 5.50 -1.44
C LEU A 185 22.06 6.14 -2.42
N SER A 186 21.74 6.11 -3.71
CA SER A 186 22.58 6.70 -4.76
C SER A 186 22.61 8.23 -4.69
N SER A 187 23.45 8.83 -5.55
CA SER A 187 23.53 10.29 -5.73
C SER A 187 22.24 10.89 -6.31
N HIS A 188 21.48 10.11 -7.08
CA HIS A 188 20.26 10.48 -7.78
C HIS A 188 19.27 9.29 -7.78
N PRO A 189 18.65 8.95 -6.62
CA PRO A 189 17.67 7.87 -6.54
C PRO A 189 16.33 8.33 -7.13
N ILE A 190 15.48 7.37 -7.47
CA ILE A 190 14.09 7.65 -7.87
C ILE A 190 13.31 8.06 -6.62
N LEU A 191 12.61 9.19 -6.68
CA LEU A 191 11.79 9.73 -5.59
C LEU A 191 10.42 9.03 -5.52
N GLY A 192 9.79 9.03 -4.34
CA GLY A 192 8.55 8.30 -4.05
C GLY A 192 8.77 7.04 -3.21
N ASP A 193 7.76 6.17 -3.18
CA ASP A 193 7.66 4.99 -2.29
C ASP A 193 8.64 3.85 -2.64
N TRP A 194 9.69 3.67 -1.84
CA TRP A 194 10.53 2.47 -1.84
C TRP A 194 9.95 1.41 -0.89
N SER A 195 10.32 0.14 -1.08
CA SER A 195 9.87 -0.94 -0.19
C SER A 195 10.99 -1.91 0.21
N ILE A 196 10.96 -2.33 1.48
CA ILE A 196 11.76 -3.43 2.00
C ILE A 196 10.85 -4.66 2.08
N GLN A 197 11.10 -5.66 1.25
CA GLN A 197 10.43 -6.95 1.30
C GLN A 197 11.32 -7.96 2.03
N VAL A 198 10.79 -8.65 3.02
CA VAL A 198 11.49 -9.71 3.76
C VAL A 198 10.77 -11.03 3.54
N GLN A 199 11.50 -12.04 3.08
CA GLN A 199 10.99 -13.39 2.89
C GLN A 199 11.48 -14.29 4.02
N VAL A 200 10.56 -14.92 4.74
CA VAL A 200 10.85 -15.88 5.81
C VAL A 200 9.99 -17.12 5.61
N ASN A 201 10.62 -18.29 5.41
CA ASN A 201 9.97 -19.58 5.24
C ASN A 201 8.73 -19.54 4.31
N TYR A 202 8.96 -18.99 3.11
CA TYR A 202 7.99 -18.76 2.02
C TYR A 202 6.92 -17.68 2.25
N GLN A 203 6.83 -17.06 3.43
CA GLN A 203 5.99 -15.87 3.66
C GLN A 203 6.76 -14.60 3.29
N TYR A 204 6.05 -13.55 2.83
CA TYR A 204 6.62 -12.23 2.53
C TYR A 204 6.00 -11.16 3.44
N PHE A 205 6.84 -10.28 3.97
CA PHE A 205 6.48 -9.12 4.78
C PHE A 205 7.03 -7.86 4.10
N MET A 206 6.33 -6.72 4.21
CA MET A 206 6.73 -5.46 3.56
C MET A 206 6.61 -4.27 4.51
N VAL A 207 7.58 -3.35 4.43
CA VAL A 207 7.42 -1.96 4.87
C VAL A 207 7.78 -1.02 3.72
N ILE A 208 7.06 0.10 3.63
CA ILE A 208 7.23 1.17 2.63
C ILE A 208 7.86 2.40 3.29
N TYR A 209 8.74 3.10 2.56
CA TYR A 209 9.33 4.38 2.98
C TYR A 209 9.46 5.32 1.77
N ASP A 210 9.22 6.62 1.97
CA ASP A 210 9.27 7.64 0.90
C ASP A 210 10.66 8.32 0.84
N ILE A 211 11.01 8.87 -0.32
CA ILE A 211 12.21 9.69 -0.54
C ILE A 211 11.79 11.07 -1.02
N ASN A 212 11.72 12.03 -0.10
CA ASN A 212 10.97 13.28 -0.26
C ASN A 212 11.43 14.40 0.74
N LEU A 213 10.81 15.58 0.68
CA LEU A 213 11.22 16.76 1.44
C LEU A 213 10.42 16.97 2.74
N LEU A 214 11.14 16.96 3.86
CA LEU A 214 10.57 17.11 5.21
C LEU A 214 9.80 18.44 5.42
N PRO A 215 8.72 18.44 6.23
CA PRO A 215 8.06 19.66 6.70
C PRO A 215 8.94 20.44 7.69
N LYS A 216 8.80 21.77 7.69
CA LYS A 216 9.48 22.71 8.59
C LYS A 216 8.56 23.19 9.74
N PHE A 217 7.25 23.13 9.52
CA PHE A 217 6.21 23.38 10.51
C PHE A 217 5.02 22.45 10.24
N GLU A 218 4.24 22.16 11.28
CA GLU A 218 2.98 21.42 11.19
C GLU A 218 1.80 22.38 10.98
N VAL A 219 0.78 21.90 10.27
CA VAL A 219 -0.54 22.51 10.18
C VAL A 219 -1.54 21.44 10.60
N THR A 220 -2.39 21.76 11.57
CA THR A 220 -3.49 20.89 12.01
C THR A 220 -4.81 21.64 11.86
N LEU A 221 -5.83 20.90 11.43
CA LEU A 221 -7.15 21.44 11.09
C LEU A 221 -8.19 20.79 11.99
N GLN A 222 -8.65 21.51 13.00
CA GLN A 222 -9.65 21.06 13.96
C GLN A 222 -11.05 21.42 13.44
N THR A 223 -11.82 20.40 13.06
CA THR A 223 -13.20 20.51 12.55
C THR A 223 -14.06 19.43 13.19
N PRO A 224 -15.37 19.67 13.42
CA PRO A 224 -16.26 18.59 13.82
C PRO A 224 -16.38 17.56 12.68
N LEU A 225 -16.32 16.27 13.00
CA LEU A 225 -16.44 15.18 12.02
C LEU A 225 -17.82 15.17 11.33
N TYR A 226 -18.84 15.63 12.03
CA TYR A 226 -20.22 15.74 11.54
C TYR A 226 -20.70 17.20 11.54
N CYS A 227 -21.72 17.48 10.73
CA CYS A 227 -22.38 18.79 10.70
C CYS A 227 -23.88 18.63 10.37
N SER A 228 -24.76 19.39 11.02
CA SER A 228 -26.20 19.37 10.72
C SER A 228 -26.54 20.25 9.51
N LEU A 229 -27.44 19.80 8.64
CA LEU A 229 -28.03 20.60 7.56
C LEU A 229 -28.89 21.78 8.07
N ASN A 230 -29.29 21.77 9.35
CA ASN A 230 -29.98 22.89 10.00
C ASN A 230 -29.02 23.85 10.73
N SER A 231 -27.72 23.55 10.75
CA SER A 231 -26.73 24.40 11.44
C SER A 231 -26.52 25.71 10.68
N ARG A 232 -26.49 26.82 11.43
CA ARG A 232 -26.34 28.16 10.84
C ARG A 232 -24.91 28.47 10.39
N SER A 233 -23.95 27.70 10.88
CA SER A 233 -22.53 27.84 10.56
C SER A 233 -21.72 26.60 10.92
N LEU A 234 -20.79 26.22 10.06
CA LEU A 234 -19.74 25.24 10.33
C LEU A 234 -18.46 25.96 10.77
N ASN A 235 -18.03 25.71 12.00
CA ASN A 235 -16.86 26.35 12.61
C ASN A 235 -15.70 25.37 12.77
N GLY A 236 -14.48 25.90 12.74
CA GLY A 236 -13.26 25.13 13.00
C GLY A 236 -12.07 26.02 13.35
N THR A 237 -10.93 25.40 13.64
CA THR A 237 -9.68 26.08 14.00
C THR A 237 -8.53 25.55 13.14
N VAL A 238 -7.75 26.46 12.54
CA VAL A 238 -6.45 26.13 11.95
C VAL A 238 -5.38 26.44 12.99
N ILE A 239 -4.50 25.48 13.26
CA ILE A 239 -3.36 25.63 14.18
C ILE A 239 -2.08 25.35 13.39
N ALA A 240 -1.10 26.24 13.50
CA ALA A 240 0.19 26.12 12.82
C ALA A 240 1.35 26.38 13.79
N LYS A 241 2.26 25.41 13.92
CA LYS A 241 3.37 25.41 14.88
C LYS A 241 4.66 24.90 14.22
N TYR A 242 5.80 25.48 14.58
CA TYR A 242 7.09 24.91 14.19
C TYR A 242 7.35 23.61 14.96
N THR A 243 8.24 22.75 14.45
CA THR A 243 8.60 21.46 15.11
C THR A 243 9.17 21.63 16.52
N TYR A 244 9.73 22.81 16.84
CA TYR A 244 10.21 23.19 18.18
C TYR A 244 9.14 23.87 19.07
N GLY A 245 7.87 23.89 18.65
CA GLY A 245 6.70 24.21 19.48
C GLY A 245 6.22 25.67 19.50
N LYS A 246 6.98 26.62 18.96
CA LYS A 246 6.56 28.04 18.85
C LYS A 246 5.47 28.23 17.76
N PRO A 247 4.60 29.26 17.89
CA PRO A 247 3.52 29.53 16.93
C PRO A 247 4.04 30.06 15.58
N VAL A 248 3.42 29.63 14.47
CA VAL A 248 3.70 30.17 13.12
C VAL A 248 2.89 31.43 12.86
N LYS A 249 3.54 32.47 12.33
CA LYS A 249 2.90 33.69 11.80
C LYS A 249 2.75 33.56 10.29
N GLY A 250 1.55 33.79 9.77
CA GLY A 250 1.25 33.48 8.37
C GLY A 250 -0.07 34.04 7.86
N ASP A 251 -0.30 33.77 6.58
CA ASP A 251 -1.59 33.91 5.90
C ASP A 251 -2.16 32.49 5.64
N VAL A 252 -3.48 32.34 5.66
CA VAL A 252 -4.18 31.05 5.56
C VAL A 252 -5.23 31.12 4.46
N THR A 253 -5.05 30.31 3.41
CA THR A 253 -6.02 30.11 2.32
C THR A 253 -6.79 28.82 2.60
N LEU A 254 -8.09 28.94 2.87
CA LEU A 254 -8.93 27.83 3.32
C LEU A 254 -10.07 27.58 2.32
N THR A 255 -10.11 26.38 1.77
CA THR A 255 -10.97 25.98 0.65
C THR A 255 -12.00 24.93 1.08
N PHE A 256 -13.26 25.12 0.67
CA PHE A 256 -14.40 24.22 0.92
C PHE A 256 -14.73 23.46 -0.37
N LEU A 257 -14.64 22.11 -0.36
CA LEU A 257 -14.62 21.25 -1.56
C LEU A 257 -15.58 20.05 -1.42
N PRO A 258 -16.60 19.90 -2.28
CA PRO A 258 -17.50 18.76 -2.21
C PRO A 258 -16.81 17.49 -2.77
N LEU A 259 -16.81 16.40 -2.00
CA LEU A 259 -16.23 15.11 -2.40
C LEU A 259 -17.19 14.26 -3.26
N SER A 260 -18.39 14.77 -3.56
CA SER A 260 -19.34 14.09 -4.46
C SER A 260 -18.72 13.82 -5.84
N PHE A 261 -18.99 12.62 -6.38
CA PHE A 261 -18.60 12.23 -7.73
C PHE A 261 -19.53 12.81 -8.83
N TRP A 262 -20.65 13.43 -8.46
CA TRP A 262 -21.72 13.85 -9.38
C TRP A 262 -21.92 15.38 -9.31
N GLY A 263 -22.03 16.03 -10.47
CA GLY A 263 -22.31 17.46 -10.62
C GLY A 263 -21.08 18.36 -10.83
N MET A 264 -21.31 19.65 -11.10
CA MET A 264 -20.25 20.65 -11.20
C MET A 264 -19.70 20.99 -9.80
N LYS A 265 -18.38 20.85 -9.60
CA LYS A 265 -17.72 21.16 -8.33
C LYS A 265 -17.65 22.66 -8.07
N LYS A 266 -18.68 23.19 -7.41
CA LYS A 266 -18.68 24.55 -6.81
C LYS A 266 -17.77 24.52 -5.57
N ASN A 267 -16.91 25.52 -5.40
CA ASN A 267 -16.04 25.66 -4.23
C ASN A 267 -16.10 27.08 -3.65
N ILE A 268 -15.61 27.25 -2.42
CA ILE A 268 -15.49 28.54 -1.74
C ILE A 268 -14.11 28.62 -1.09
N THR A 269 -13.45 29.77 -1.23
CA THR A 269 -12.11 30.02 -0.66
C THR A 269 -12.18 31.24 0.24
N LYS A 270 -11.56 31.17 1.43
CA LYS A 270 -11.44 32.29 2.38
C LYS A 270 -9.99 32.48 2.81
N ASN A 271 -9.57 33.73 2.93
CA ASN A 271 -8.21 34.09 3.30
C ASN A 271 -8.19 34.80 4.66
N PHE A 272 -7.32 34.35 5.57
CA PHE A 272 -7.19 34.86 6.95
C PHE A 272 -5.72 35.07 7.32
N LYS A 273 -5.44 35.78 8.43
CA LYS A 273 -4.11 35.77 9.06
C LYS A 273 -4.09 34.81 10.27
N ILE A 274 -2.94 34.21 10.54
CA ILE A 274 -2.70 33.31 11.67
C ILE A 274 -1.47 33.75 12.46
N ASN A 275 -1.55 33.57 13.78
CA ASN A 275 -0.43 33.66 14.71
C ASN A 275 -0.57 32.50 15.71
N GLY A 276 -0.05 31.32 15.35
CA GLY A 276 -0.21 30.06 16.07
C GLY A 276 -1.55 29.37 15.85
N SER A 277 -2.66 30.10 15.96
CA SER A 277 -4.01 29.57 15.73
C SER A 277 -4.97 30.64 15.19
N THR A 278 -5.92 30.25 14.35
CA THR A 278 -7.00 31.13 13.88
C THR A 278 -8.31 30.34 13.70
N ASN A 279 -9.42 30.94 14.10
CA ASN A 279 -10.76 30.33 14.02
C ASN A 279 -11.42 30.74 12.70
N PHE A 280 -12.08 29.80 12.03
CA PHE A 280 -12.85 30.06 10.81
C PHE A 280 -14.31 29.61 10.95
N SER A 281 -15.15 30.15 10.08
CA SER A 281 -16.57 29.90 10.03
C SER A 281 -17.07 29.96 8.58
N PHE A 282 -17.84 28.96 8.17
CA PHE A 282 -18.70 29.01 6.99
C PHE A 282 -20.14 29.19 7.44
N ASN A 283 -20.91 30.01 6.72
CA ASN A 283 -22.33 30.23 7.02
C ASN A 283 -23.25 29.32 6.20
N ASP A 284 -24.52 29.25 6.60
CA ASP A 284 -25.57 28.46 5.94
C ASP A 284 -25.69 28.70 4.42
N GLU A 285 -25.55 29.95 3.95
CA GLU A 285 -25.62 30.29 2.51
C GLU A 285 -24.41 29.75 1.72
N GLU A 286 -23.21 29.88 2.28
CA GLU A 286 -21.96 29.35 1.71
C GLU A 286 -21.99 27.81 1.67
N MET A 287 -22.45 27.19 2.75
CA MET A 287 -22.61 25.74 2.87
C MET A 287 -23.62 25.22 1.84
N LYS A 288 -24.79 25.86 1.71
CA LYS A 288 -25.79 25.53 0.70
C LYS A 288 -25.27 25.72 -0.73
N LYS A 289 -24.56 26.81 -1.02
CA LYS A 289 -24.01 27.09 -2.35
C LYS A 289 -23.05 26.02 -2.88
N VAL A 290 -22.34 25.31 -1.99
CA VAL A 290 -21.45 24.19 -2.37
C VAL A 290 -22.18 22.84 -2.39
N MET A 291 -23.30 22.72 -1.67
CA MET A 291 -24.10 21.49 -1.57
C MET A 291 -25.32 21.46 -2.52
N ASP A 292 -25.55 22.52 -3.29
CA ASP A 292 -26.67 22.63 -4.22
C ASP A 292 -26.33 22.06 -5.62
N PHE A 293 -26.82 20.84 -5.83
CA PHE A 293 -26.72 20.07 -7.07
C PHE A 293 -27.93 20.26 -8.02
N SER A 294 -28.82 21.24 -7.78
CA SER A 294 -30.07 21.42 -8.55
C SER A 294 -29.88 21.72 -10.04
N GLU A 295 -28.73 22.27 -10.44
CA GLU A 295 -28.39 22.57 -11.83
C GLU A 295 -27.97 21.30 -12.62
N GLY A 296 -28.94 20.45 -12.96
CA GLY A 296 -28.81 19.53 -14.11
C GLY A 296 -29.19 18.05 -13.94
N LEU A 297 -29.78 17.62 -12.82
CA LEU A 297 -30.23 16.24 -12.61
C LEU A 297 -31.77 16.12 -12.61
N SER A 298 -32.29 14.98 -13.07
CA SER A 298 -33.73 14.76 -13.27
C SER A 298 -34.47 14.41 -11.97
N GLU A 299 -35.79 14.67 -11.97
CA GLU A 299 -36.72 14.58 -10.82
C GLU A 299 -36.97 13.16 -10.26
N HIS A 300 -36.06 12.20 -10.49
CA HIS A 300 -36.25 10.77 -10.19
C HIS A 300 -35.21 10.19 -9.22
N MET A 301 -34.34 11.03 -8.63
CA MET A 301 -33.35 10.59 -7.64
C MET A 301 -33.37 11.47 -6.39
N TYR A 302 -34.19 11.09 -5.41
CA TYR A 302 -34.22 11.71 -4.08
C TYR A 302 -32.92 11.36 -3.31
N LEU A 303 -31.87 12.17 -3.50
CA LEU A 303 -30.62 12.07 -2.75
C LEU A 303 -30.82 12.58 -1.31
N SER A 304 -31.21 11.68 -0.41
CA SER A 304 -31.58 11.96 0.99
C SER A 304 -30.45 12.52 1.88
N SER A 305 -29.22 12.58 1.38
CA SER A 305 -28.09 13.21 2.06
C SER A 305 -27.05 13.69 1.04
N PRO A 306 -26.55 14.94 1.13
CA PRO A 306 -25.39 15.34 0.35
C PRO A 306 -24.13 14.61 0.82
N GLY A 307 -23.15 14.48 -0.08
CA GLY A 307 -21.87 13.81 0.21
C GLY A 307 -21.00 14.56 1.23
N PRO A 308 -19.91 13.95 1.71
CA PRO A 308 -18.95 14.63 2.58
C PRO A 308 -18.27 15.82 1.87
N VAL A 309 -17.81 16.78 2.66
CA VAL A 309 -17.06 17.95 2.19
C VAL A 309 -15.66 17.90 2.77
N GLU A 310 -14.66 18.06 1.91
CA GLU A 310 -13.27 18.29 2.32
C GLU A 310 -13.05 19.78 2.59
N ILE A 311 -12.40 20.07 3.70
CA ILE A 311 -11.89 21.39 4.04
C ILE A 311 -10.37 21.33 3.91
N LEU A 312 -9.80 22.13 3.01
CA LEU A 312 -8.37 22.20 2.74
C LEU A 312 -7.83 23.54 3.22
N ALA A 313 -7.04 23.54 4.30
CA ALA A 313 -6.37 24.72 4.83
C ALA A 313 -4.89 24.74 4.40
N THR A 314 -4.49 25.76 3.66
CA THR A 314 -3.11 26.02 3.25
C THR A 314 -2.57 27.22 4.04
N VAL A 315 -1.62 27.00 4.93
CA VAL A 315 -0.96 28.05 5.73
C VAL A 315 0.37 28.40 5.07
N THR A 316 0.59 29.68 4.79
CA THR A 316 1.83 30.25 4.24
C THR A 316 2.52 31.10 5.30
N GLU A 317 3.75 30.74 5.67
CA GLU A 317 4.56 31.45 6.67
C GLU A 317 5.01 32.84 6.16
N SER A 318 4.75 33.90 6.95
CA SER A 318 5.03 35.29 6.52
C SER A 318 6.52 35.65 6.46
N LEU A 319 7.42 34.86 7.04
CA LEU A 319 8.87 35.13 7.08
C LEU A 319 9.68 34.41 5.98
N THR A 320 9.12 33.37 5.37
CA THR A 320 9.82 32.44 4.46
C THR A 320 9.02 32.11 3.18
N GLY A 321 7.76 32.55 3.08
CA GLY A 321 6.86 32.20 1.98
C GLY A 321 6.48 30.72 1.88
N ILE A 322 6.89 29.88 2.83
CA ILE A 322 6.66 28.43 2.78
C ILE A 322 5.20 28.14 3.07
N SER A 323 4.54 27.43 2.15
CA SER A 323 3.18 26.93 2.35
C SER A 323 3.14 25.46 2.80
N ARG A 324 2.19 25.12 3.66
CA ARG A 324 1.83 23.75 4.06
C ARG A 324 0.33 23.59 4.10
N ASN A 325 -0.16 22.46 3.59
CA ASN A 325 -1.56 22.10 3.55
C ASN A 325 -1.91 21.07 4.65
N ALA A 326 -3.13 21.17 5.15
CA ALA A 326 -3.82 20.13 5.90
C ALA A 326 -5.26 20.05 5.39
N SER A 327 -5.84 18.84 5.31
CA SER A 327 -7.27 18.69 5.02
C SER A 327 -7.99 17.80 6.03
N SER A 328 -9.30 17.99 6.10
CA SER A 328 -10.21 17.29 7.01
C SER A 328 -11.59 17.14 6.35
N ASN A 329 -12.30 16.05 6.65
CA ASN A 329 -13.55 15.70 6.01
C ASN A 329 -14.73 15.84 6.98
N VAL A 330 -15.73 16.60 6.58
CA VAL A 330 -16.95 16.87 7.36
C VAL A 330 -18.15 16.20 6.72
N PHE A 331 -18.85 15.37 7.50
CA PHE A 331 -19.99 14.56 7.05
C PHE A 331 -21.32 15.20 7.45
N PHE A 332 -22.11 15.61 6.46
CA PHE A 332 -23.39 16.27 6.70
C PHE A 332 -24.51 15.28 7.09
N LYS A 333 -25.34 15.70 8.05
CA LYS A 333 -26.44 14.92 8.63
C LYS A 333 -27.74 15.73 8.62
N GLN A 334 -28.88 15.06 8.43
CA GLN A 334 -30.19 15.69 8.31
C GLN A 334 -30.76 16.22 9.64
N HIS A 335 -30.27 15.72 10.79
CA HIS A 335 -30.79 16.03 12.11
C HIS A 335 -29.66 16.47 13.06
N ASP A 336 -30.01 17.29 14.06
CA ASP A 336 -29.06 17.93 14.98
C ASP A 336 -28.48 16.99 16.05
N TYR A 337 -29.10 15.82 16.25
CA TYR A 337 -28.64 14.79 17.17
C TYR A 337 -28.51 13.45 16.44
N ILE A 338 -27.49 12.69 16.82
CA ILE A 338 -27.20 11.36 16.31
C ILE A 338 -27.57 10.37 17.42
N ILE A 339 -28.39 9.37 17.10
CA ILE A 339 -28.79 8.30 18.03
C ILE A 339 -28.25 6.98 17.47
N GLU A 340 -27.16 6.52 18.06
CA GLU A 340 -26.46 5.28 17.71
C GLU A 340 -26.86 4.16 18.68
N PHE A 341 -27.06 2.95 18.14
CA PHE A 341 -27.27 1.72 18.91
C PHE A 341 -26.07 0.79 18.68
N PHE A 342 -25.51 0.25 19.76
CA PHE A 342 -24.35 -0.65 19.75
C PHE A 342 -24.42 -1.58 20.98
N ASP A 343 -23.55 -2.58 21.04
CA ASP A 343 -23.53 -3.63 22.08
C ASP A 343 -24.91 -4.26 22.35
N TYR A 344 -25.71 -4.43 21.29
CA TYR A 344 -27.06 -4.99 21.37
C TYR A 344 -27.08 -6.49 21.04
N ALA A 345 -28.02 -7.21 21.65
CA ALA A 345 -28.21 -8.62 21.34
C ALA A 345 -28.74 -8.79 19.90
N THR A 346 -27.99 -9.45 19.02
CA THR A 346 -28.41 -9.73 17.62
C THR A 346 -29.46 -10.84 17.52
N VAL A 347 -29.75 -11.52 18.63
CA VAL A 347 -30.71 -12.62 18.74
C VAL A 347 -31.56 -12.45 20.00
N LEU A 348 -32.88 -12.53 19.83
CA LEU A 348 -33.87 -12.45 20.88
C LEU A 348 -33.93 -13.75 21.68
N LYS A 349 -34.10 -13.61 22.99
CA LYS A 349 -34.27 -14.70 23.96
C LYS A 349 -35.56 -14.42 24.74
N PRO A 350 -36.69 -15.07 24.39
CA PRO A 350 -37.97 -14.88 25.07
C PRO A 350 -37.86 -15.06 26.59
N SER A 351 -38.75 -14.40 27.34
CA SER A 351 -38.74 -14.35 28.81
C SER A 351 -37.49 -13.73 29.47
N LEU A 352 -36.51 -13.25 28.70
CA LEU A 352 -35.32 -12.53 29.19
C LEU A 352 -35.34 -11.06 28.75
N ASN A 353 -34.47 -10.26 29.34
CA ASN A 353 -34.40 -8.84 29.04
C ASN A 353 -33.50 -8.55 27.83
N PHE A 354 -34.04 -7.87 26.82
CA PHE A 354 -33.24 -7.27 25.77
C PHE A 354 -32.33 -6.19 26.37
N THR A 355 -31.08 -6.14 25.92
CA THR A 355 -30.12 -5.09 26.27
C THR A 355 -29.45 -4.51 25.04
N ALA A 356 -29.31 -3.19 25.03
CA ALA A 356 -28.52 -2.45 24.05
C ALA A 356 -27.88 -1.22 24.71
N THR A 357 -26.76 -0.74 24.19
CA THR A 357 -26.23 0.58 24.53
C THR A 357 -26.72 1.60 23.51
N VAL A 358 -27.28 2.71 24.01
CA VAL A 358 -27.71 3.86 23.21
C VAL A 358 -26.76 5.03 23.48
N LYS A 359 -26.24 5.62 22.41
CA LYS A 359 -25.42 6.83 22.45
C LYS A 359 -26.18 7.95 21.74
N VAL A 360 -26.48 9.01 22.48
CA VAL A 360 -27.03 10.25 21.93
C VAL A 360 -25.94 11.30 21.96
N THR A 361 -25.42 11.65 20.80
CA THR A 361 -24.47 12.74 20.59
C THR A 361 -25.11 13.88 19.82
N ARG A 362 -24.57 15.08 19.97
CA ARG A 362 -24.93 16.22 19.13
C ARG A 362 -24.12 16.18 17.84
N ALA A 363 -24.72 16.57 16.72
CA ALA A 363 -24.10 16.43 15.39
C ALA A 363 -22.89 17.34 15.16
N ASP A 364 -22.56 18.24 16.09
CA ASP A 364 -21.35 19.07 16.11
C ASP A 364 -20.23 18.50 17.02
N GLY A 365 -20.42 17.30 17.57
CA GLY A 365 -19.48 16.64 18.49
C GLY A 365 -19.52 17.17 19.93
N ASN A 366 -20.30 18.22 20.22
CA ASN A 366 -20.37 18.80 21.56
C ASN A 366 -21.16 17.92 22.54
N ARG A 367 -20.80 18.02 23.84
CA ARG A 367 -21.52 17.36 24.93
C ARG A 367 -22.89 18.02 25.13
N LEU A 368 -23.92 17.21 25.38
CA LEU A 368 -25.30 17.68 25.56
C LEU A 368 -25.45 18.59 26.79
N THR A 369 -26.04 19.76 26.57
CA THR A 369 -26.30 20.80 27.57
C THR A 369 -27.29 20.31 28.64
N PHE A 370 -27.40 21.07 29.74
CA PHE A 370 -28.35 20.75 30.82
C PHE A 370 -29.82 20.83 30.36
N GLU A 371 -30.15 21.73 29.43
CA GLU A 371 -31.52 21.90 28.92
C GLU A 371 -31.88 20.82 27.90
N GLU A 372 -30.97 20.48 26.97
CA GLU A 372 -31.16 19.36 26.04
C GLU A 372 -31.40 18.04 26.81
N ARG A 373 -30.57 17.75 27.83
CA ARG A 373 -30.71 16.55 28.70
C ARG A 373 -31.92 16.55 29.64
N ARG A 374 -32.71 17.63 29.69
CA ARG A 374 -34.00 17.67 30.40
C ARG A 374 -35.11 16.98 29.60
N ASN A 375 -34.88 16.74 28.31
CA ASN A 375 -35.75 15.93 27.46
C ASN A 375 -35.38 14.45 27.61
N ASN A 376 -36.39 13.57 27.59
CA ASN A 376 -36.16 12.13 27.60
C ASN A 376 -35.93 11.63 26.17
N VAL A 377 -35.12 10.58 26.03
CA VAL A 377 -35.15 9.73 24.82
C VAL A 377 -36.36 8.84 24.94
N VAL A 378 -37.27 8.94 23.97
CA VAL A 378 -38.47 8.11 23.89
C VAL A 378 -38.14 6.92 23.00
N ILE A 379 -38.18 5.71 23.54
CA ILE A 379 -37.94 4.48 22.79
C ILE A 379 -39.26 3.75 22.66
N THR A 380 -39.81 3.75 21.44
CA THR A 380 -40.91 2.88 21.06
C THR A 380 -40.34 1.51 20.73
N VAL A 381 -40.74 0.52 21.54
CA VAL A 381 -40.44 -0.90 21.42
C VAL A 381 -41.65 -1.57 20.78
N THR A 382 -41.52 -2.09 19.57
CA THR A 382 -42.58 -2.88 18.91
C THR A 382 -42.13 -4.33 18.85
N GLN A 383 -42.83 -5.20 19.57
CA GLN A 383 -42.63 -6.66 19.55
C GLN A 383 -43.74 -7.30 18.71
N LYS A 384 -43.36 -8.20 17.79
CA LYS A 384 -44.30 -8.88 16.88
C LYS A 384 -44.16 -10.40 16.96
N ASN A 385 -45.30 -11.09 16.92
CA ASN A 385 -45.37 -12.53 16.66
C ASN A 385 -45.69 -12.78 15.18
N SER A 386 -44.65 -12.99 14.37
CA SER A 386 -44.79 -13.39 12.96
C SER A 386 -44.76 -14.91 12.83
N SER A 387 -45.87 -15.51 12.40
CA SER A 387 -45.93 -16.93 12.03
C SER A 387 -45.36 -17.14 10.62
N GLU A 388 -44.43 -18.08 10.45
CA GLU A 388 -43.70 -18.28 9.20
C GLU A 388 -44.58 -18.59 7.97
N HIS A 389 -44.54 -17.74 6.94
CA HIS A 389 -44.09 -18.10 5.57
C HIS A 389 -44.25 -16.93 4.58
N TRP A 390 -43.45 -16.90 3.51
CA TRP A 390 -43.50 -15.85 2.46
C TRP A 390 -44.71 -15.99 1.50
N SER A 391 -45.93 -15.81 2.00
CA SER A 391 -47.13 -15.65 1.15
C SER A 391 -47.41 -14.18 0.85
N ARG A 392 -46.78 -13.65 -0.22
CA ARG A 392 -46.83 -12.22 -0.64
C ARG A 392 -48.21 -11.74 -1.15
N TRP A 393 -49.33 -12.37 -0.77
CA TRP A 393 -50.63 -12.14 -1.41
C TRP A 393 -51.92 -12.28 -0.58
N ASP A 394 -51.89 -12.63 0.70
CA ASP A 394 -53.12 -12.67 1.52
C ASP A 394 -52.99 -11.90 2.85
N SER A 395 -53.29 -10.60 2.79
CA SER A 395 -53.21 -9.68 3.93
C SER A 395 -54.49 -9.75 4.78
N ARG A 396 -54.65 -10.80 5.60
CA ARG A 396 -55.83 -10.92 6.49
C ARG A 396 -55.65 -11.63 7.84
N ASN A 397 -54.45 -12.05 8.23
CA ASN A 397 -54.20 -12.40 9.64
C ASN A 397 -53.77 -11.16 10.43
N GLN A 398 -54.21 -11.05 11.69
CA GLN A 398 -53.85 -9.92 12.56
C GLN A 398 -52.55 -10.23 13.29
N ASP A 399 -51.46 -9.56 12.92
CA ASP A 399 -50.24 -9.55 13.73
C ASP A 399 -50.56 -8.96 15.12
N ILE A 400 -50.18 -9.67 16.18
CA ILE A 400 -50.29 -9.14 17.55
C ILE A 400 -49.07 -8.23 17.78
N GLU A 401 -49.24 -6.94 17.47
CA GLU A 401 -48.23 -5.91 17.72
C GLU A 401 -48.30 -5.42 19.18
N ALA A 402 -47.33 -5.81 20.00
CA ALA A 402 -47.16 -5.28 21.35
C ALA A 402 -46.24 -4.04 21.31
N VAL A 403 -46.83 -2.85 21.48
CA VAL A 403 -46.10 -1.58 21.47
C VAL A 403 -45.92 -1.06 22.90
N GLN A 404 -44.68 -1.02 23.38
CA GLN A 404 -44.29 -0.43 24.66
C GLN A 404 -43.49 0.86 24.40
N ILE A 405 -43.77 1.92 25.16
CA ILE A 405 -43.02 3.19 25.07
C ILE A 405 -42.26 3.38 26.38
N ILE A 406 -40.94 3.55 26.29
CA ILE A 406 -40.03 3.68 27.45
C ILE A 406 -39.27 5.00 27.34
N ASN A 407 -39.27 5.78 28.42
CA ASN A 407 -38.61 7.08 28.49
C ASN A 407 -37.31 6.97 29.30
N TYR A 408 -36.17 7.31 28.69
CA TYR A 408 -34.86 7.30 29.33
C TYR A 408 -34.32 8.73 29.52
N THR A 409 -33.73 9.00 30.68
CA THR A 409 -33.02 10.25 30.98
C THR A 409 -31.59 10.19 30.46
N VAL A 410 -31.08 11.28 29.86
CA VAL A 410 -29.77 11.26 29.20
C VAL A 410 -28.63 11.61 30.18
N PRO A 411 -27.66 10.71 30.42
CA PRO A 411 -26.51 10.98 31.29
C PRO A 411 -25.51 11.95 30.66
N GLN A 412 -24.54 12.42 31.45
CA GLN A 412 -23.59 13.47 31.06
C GLN A 412 -22.65 13.08 29.91
N ASN A 413 -22.38 11.79 29.73
CA ASN A 413 -21.61 11.22 28.62
C ASN A 413 -22.46 10.92 27.37
N GLY A 414 -23.79 11.11 27.42
CA GLY A 414 -24.72 10.77 26.33
C GLY A 414 -24.95 9.27 26.11
N ILE A 415 -24.31 8.38 26.89
CA ILE A 415 -24.30 6.93 26.70
C ILE A 415 -25.04 6.26 27.85
N PHE A 416 -26.10 5.52 27.55
CA PHE A 416 -26.88 4.75 28.53
C PHE A 416 -27.25 3.37 27.98
N LYS A 417 -27.39 2.39 28.89
CA LYS A 417 -27.83 1.03 28.54
C LYS A 417 -29.33 0.92 28.78
N ILE A 418 -30.06 0.41 27.79
CA ILE A 418 -31.51 0.20 27.84
C ILE A 418 -31.78 -1.27 28.17
N GLU A 419 -32.77 -1.53 29.01
CA GLU A 419 -33.13 -2.88 29.41
C GLU A 419 -34.65 -3.02 29.60
N PHE A 420 -35.26 -4.00 28.93
CA PHE A 420 -36.70 -4.29 29.00
C PHE A 420 -36.99 -5.76 28.65
N PRO A 421 -38.08 -6.35 29.15
CA PRO A 421 -38.42 -7.76 28.93
C PRO A 421 -38.88 -8.04 27.49
N ILE A 422 -38.45 -9.18 26.95
CA ILE A 422 -38.96 -9.76 25.70
C ILE A 422 -40.15 -10.68 26.05
N LEU A 423 -41.26 -10.53 25.32
CA LEU A 423 -42.47 -11.33 25.47
C LEU A 423 -42.24 -12.78 24.99
N ASP A 424 -42.92 -13.74 25.62
CA ASP A 424 -42.68 -15.18 25.46
C ASP A 424 -42.91 -15.74 24.04
N ASP A 425 -43.66 -15.00 23.20
CA ASP A 425 -44.01 -15.34 21.82
C ASP A 425 -43.56 -14.26 20.80
N SER A 426 -42.54 -13.44 21.13
CA SER A 426 -42.03 -12.39 20.23
C SER A 426 -40.91 -12.90 19.30
N ASN A 427 -41.16 -12.87 17.99
CA ASN A 427 -40.21 -13.33 16.96
C ASN A 427 -39.42 -12.17 16.32
N GLU A 428 -39.96 -10.96 16.34
CA GLU A 428 -39.33 -9.74 15.81
C GLU A 428 -39.41 -8.60 16.84
N LEU A 429 -38.31 -7.85 16.96
CA LEU A 429 -38.20 -6.65 17.80
C LEU A 429 -37.79 -5.47 16.92
N GLN A 430 -38.66 -4.46 16.78
CA GLN A 430 -38.31 -3.17 16.19
C GLN A 430 -38.15 -2.13 17.30
N LEU A 431 -37.04 -1.39 17.30
CA LEU A 431 -36.84 -0.25 18.19
C LEU A 431 -36.80 1.04 17.38
N LYS A 432 -37.58 2.03 17.81
CA LYS A 432 -37.55 3.39 17.27
C LYS A 432 -37.29 4.36 18.43
N ALA A 433 -36.08 4.89 18.48
CA ALA A 433 -35.71 5.95 19.42
C ALA A 433 -35.97 7.32 18.78
N SER A 434 -36.62 8.21 19.51
CA SER A 434 -36.69 9.63 19.19
C SER A 434 -36.13 10.48 20.32
N PHE A 435 -35.37 11.51 19.95
CA PHE A 435 -34.84 12.52 20.85
C PHE A 435 -34.93 13.88 20.16
N LEU A 436 -35.76 14.77 20.73
CA LEU A 436 -36.14 16.04 20.12
C LEU A 436 -36.59 15.82 18.66
N ASN A 437 -35.91 16.44 17.69
CA ASN A 437 -36.25 16.36 16.26
C ASN A 437 -35.66 15.13 15.55
N SER A 438 -34.88 14.30 16.25
CA SER A 438 -34.06 13.24 15.65
C SER A 438 -34.68 11.87 15.92
N VAL A 439 -34.67 11.01 14.89
CA VAL A 439 -35.25 9.65 14.95
C VAL A 439 -34.25 8.65 14.41
N SER A 440 -34.07 7.54 15.12
CA SER A 440 -33.24 6.40 14.71
C SER A 440 -34.00 5.10 14.97
N SER A 441 -33.81 4.10 14.12
CA SER A 441 -34.52 2.83 14.21
C SER A 441 -33.65 1.64 13.86
N MET A 442 -33.80 0.56 14.63
CA MET A 442 -33.22 -0.76 14.37
C MET A 442 -34.30 -1.83 14.37
N ALA A 443 -33.98 -3.01 13.83
CA ALA A 443 -34.79 -4.20 13.96
C ALA A 443 -33.91 -5.44 14.23
N VAL A 444 -34.42 -6.37 15.03
CA VAL A 444 -33.80 -7.65 15.33
C VAL A 444 -34.82 -8.75 14.98
N HIS A 445 -34.48 -9.56 13.98
CA HIS A 445 -35.34 -10.62 13.42
C HIS A 445 -34.85 -12.04 13.76
N GLY A 446 -33.77 -12.16 14.55
CA GLY A 446 -33.24 -13.43 15.01
C GLY A 446 -33.83 -13.83 16.35
N MET A 447 -34.24 -15.10 16.51
CA MET A 447 -34.70 -15.68 17.78
C MET A 447 -33.91 -16.95 18.08
N PHE A 448 -33.53 -17.15 19.34
CA PHE A 448 -32.80 -18.34 19.78
C PHE A 448 -33.73 -19.56 19.82
N LYS A 449 -33.43 -20.59 19.02
CA LYS A 449 -34.20 -21.84 18.99
C LYS A 449 -33.78 -22.76 20.14
N SER A 450 -34.69 -22.98 21.10
CA SER A 450 -34.57 -24.00 22.16
C SER A 450 -35.83 -24.85 22.24
N PRO A 451 -35.78 -26.17 21.96
CA PRO A 451 -36.91 -27.08 22.12
C PRO A 451 -37.54 -27.06 23.53
N SER A 452 -36.75 -26.95 24.60
CA SER A 452 -37.27 -26.86 25.98
C SER A 452 -37.73 -25.45 26.40
N LYS A 453 -37.72 -24.46 25.49
CA LYS A 453 -37.88 -23.02 25.75
C LYS A 453 -36.99 -22.52 26.91
N THR A 454 -35.72 -22.95 26.93
CA THR A 454 -34.74 -22.56 27.96
C THR A 454 -33.73 -21.58 27.40
N TYR A 455 -33.46 -20.49 28.12
CA TYR A 455 -32.54 -19.44 27.68
C TYR A 455 -31.63 -19.00 28.83
N ILE A 456 -30.36 -18.70 28.49
CA ILE A 456 -29.42 -18.02 29.38
C ILE A 456 -28.85 -16.76 28.70
N GLN A 457 -28.45 -15.78 29.50
CA GLN A 457 -27.90 -14.49 29.05
C GLN A 457 -26.70 -14.10 29.93
N LEU A 458 -25.57 -13.81 29.29
CA LEU A 458 -24.35 -13.31 29.95
C LEU A 458 -24.33 -11.79 30.04
N LYS A 459 -23.88 -11.29 31.20
CA LYS A 459 -23.60 -9.87 31.44
C LYS A 459 -22.32 -9.73 32.24
N THR A 460 -21.49 -8.74 31.89
CA THR A 460 -20.41 -8.25 32.74
C THR A 460 -20.71 -6.81 33.16
N ARG A 461 -20.10 -6.36 34.27
CA ARG A 461 -20.19 -4.98 34.76
C ARG A 461 -18.95 -4.14 34.41
N GLU A 462 -17.91 -4.77 33.88
CA GLU A 462 -16.58 -4.17 33.75
C GLU A 462 -16.20 -4.00 32.27
N GLU A 463 -15.91 -2.75 31.89
CA GLU A 463 -15.63 -2.38 30.49
C GLU A 463 -14.11 -2.35 30.20
N ASN A 464 -13.26 -2.37 31.23
CA ASN A 464 -11.80 -2.20 31.13
C ASN A 464 -11.05 -3.38 31.78
N ILE A 465 -11.16 -4.58 31.18
CA ILE A 465 -10.60 -5.82 31.73
C ILE A 465 -9.08 -5.92 31.46
N LYS A 466 -8.31 -6.24 32.51
CA LYS A 466 -6.83 -6.28 32.50
C LYS A 466 -6.30 -7.63 32.98
N VAL A 467 -5.19 -8.06 32.39
CA VAL A 467 -4.49 -9.30 32.79
C VAL A 467 -4.11 -9.25 34.27
N GLY A 468 -4.48 -10.29 35.03
CA GLY A 468 -4.23 -10.42 36.46
C GLY A 468 -5.28 -9.78 37.39
N SER A 469 -6.24 -9.02 36.86
CA SER A 469 -7.36 -8.48 37.64
C SER A 469 -8.61 -9.36 37.50
N PRO A 470 -9.22 -9.86 38.58
CA PRO A 470 -10.48 -10.61 38.48
C PRO A 470 -11.65 -9.68 38.13
N PHE A 471 -12.54 -10.13 37.24
CA PHE A 471 -13.78 -9.43 36.86
C PHE A 471 -15.04 -10.27 37.16
N GLU A 472 -16.18 -9.63 37.41
CA GLU A 472 -17.47 -10.28 37.70
C GLU A 472 -18.24 -10.65 36.41
N LEU A 473 -18.65 -11.92 36.31
CA LEU A 473 -19.54 -12.44 35.26
C LEU A 473 -20.87 -12.88 35.88
N VAL A 474 -21.97 -12.42 35.29
CA VAL A 474 -23.35 -12.71 35.70
C VAL A 474 -24.06 -13.51 34.61
N VAL A 475 -24.73 -14.59 35.02
CA VAL A 475 -25.49 -15.51 34.17
C VAL A 475 -26.97 -15.46 34.56
N SER A 476 -27.77 -14.76 33.78
CA SER A 476 -29.23 -14.79 33.90
C SER A 476 -29.81 -15.99 33.14
N GLY A 477 -30.97 -16.51 33.57
CA GLY A 477 -31.69 -17.54 32.84
C GLY A 477 -33.17 -17.58 33.21
N ASN A 478 -34.02 -18.07 32.30
CA ASN A 478 -35.48 -18.10 32.51
C ASN A 478 -35.95 -19.30 33.36
N LYS A 479 -35.07 -20.29 33.59
CA LYS A 479 -35.25 -21.41 34.51
C LYS A 479 -34.16 -21.42 35.59
N ARG A 480 -34.38 -22.19 36.66
CA ARG A 480 -33.42 -22.33 37.77
C ARG A 480 -32.23 -23.22 37.39
N LEU A 481 -31.12 -22.58 37.05
CA LEU A 481 -29.83 -23.20 36.73
C LEU A 481 -29.24 -23.93 37.96
N LYS A 482 -28.52 -25.04 37.74
CA LYS A 482 -27.93 -25.91 38.80
C LYS A 482 -26.40 -25.85 38.84
N GLU A 483 -25.78 -26.23 37.73
CA GLU A 483 -24.34 -26.26 37.48
C GLU A 483 -24.12 -25.60 36.11
N LEU A 484 -23.08 -24.77 36.00
CA LEU A 484 -22.73 -24.03 34.81
C LEU A 484 -21.29 -24.36 34.42
N SER A 485 -21.08 -24.77 33.18
CA SER A 485 -19.75 -25.00 32.61
C SER A 485 -19.36 -23.80 31.75
N TYR A 486 -18.07 -23.43 31.75
CA TYR A 486 -17.57 -22.32 30.95
C TYR A 486 -16.31 -22.69 30.15
N MET A 487 -16.11 -22.02 29.03
CA MET A 487 -14.94 -22.11 28.16
C MET A 487 -14.49 -20.71 27.75
N VAL A 488 -13.18 -20.50 27.62
CA VAL A 488 -12.60 -19.24 27.14
C VAL A 488 -11.67 -19.53 25.99
N VAL A 489 -11.85 -18.82 24.87
CA VAL A 489 -11.06 -18.95 23.64
C VAL A 489 -10.40 -17.61 23.32
N SER A 490 -9.13 -17.63 22.92
CA SER A 490 -8.43 -16.45 22.39
C SER A 490 -7.39 -16.89 21.37
N ARG A 491 -7.12 -16.07 20.35
CA ARG A 491 -6.21 -16.40 19.22
C ARG A 491 -6.51 -17.74 18.56
N GLY A 492 -7.78 -18.18 18.55
CA GLY A 492 -8.19 -19.49 18.02
C GLY A 492 -7.82 -20.70 18.90
N GLN A 493 -7.38 -20.52 20.15
CA GLN A 493 -7.08 -21.61 21.09
C GLN A 493 -8.00 -21.56 22.31
N LEU A 494 -8.44 -22.74 22.78
CA LEU A 494 -9.13 -22.88 24.05
C LEU A 494 -8.13 -22.64 25.20
N VAL A 495 -8.23 -21.51 25.89
CA VAL A 495 -7.28 -21.07 26.92
C VAL A 495 -7.69 -21.46 28.34
N ALA A 496 -8.98 -21.41 28.68
CA ALA A 496 -9.50 -21.83 29.98
C ALA A 496 -10.82 -22.60 29.87
N VAL A 497 -11.10 -23.45 30.87
CA VAL A 497 -12.33 -24.24 31.04
C VAL A 497 -12.61 -24.37 32.54
N GLY A 498 -13.86 -24.47 32.97
CA GLY A 498 -14.19 -24.80 34.35
C GLY A 498 -15.69 -24.98 34.61
N LYS A 499 -16.05 -25.25 35.87
CA LYS A 499 -17.43 -25.40 36.36
C LYS A 499 -17.71 -24.46 37.53
N GLN A 500 -18.96 -24.02 37.64
CA GLN A 500 -19.46 -23.12 38.70
C GLN A 500 -20.89 -23.46 39.10
N ASN A 501 -21.17 -23.39 40.40
CA ASN A 501 -22.51 -23.67 40.98
C ASN A 501 -23.28 -22.37 41.32
N SER A 502 -22.73 -21.22 40.93
CA SER A 502 -23.30 -19.89 41.15
C SER A 502 -23.63 -19.25 39.81
N THR A 503 -24.75 -18.54 39.74
CA THR A 503 -25.11 -17.67 38.60
C THR A 503 -24.22 -16.43 38.51
N THR A 504 -23.44 -16.13 39.54
CA THR A 504 -22.47 -15.02 39.53
C THR A 504 -21.12 -15.52 40.05
N PHE A 505 -20.06 -15.34 39.25
CA PHE A 505 -18.71 -15.77 39.60
C PHE A 505 -17.65 -14.87 38.96
N SER A 506 -16.45 -14.86 39.52
CA SER A 506 -15.32 -14.06 39.02
C SER A 506 -14.34 -14.88 38.18
N LEU A 507 -13.79 -14.27 37.14
CA LEU A 507 -12.74 -14.83 36.29
C LEU A 507 -11.51 -13.93 36.26
N THR A 508 -10.29 -14.49 36.23
CA THR A 508 -9.03 -13.72 36.16
C THR A 508 -8.38 -13.93 34.79
N PRO A 509 -8.20 -12.90 33.95
CA PRO A 509 -7.58 -13.03 32.64
C PRO A 509 -6.06 -13.25 32.73
N GLU A 510 -5.55 -14.14 31.88
CA GLU A 510 -4.12 -14.34 31.67
C GLU A 510 -3.60 -13.59 30.44
N ASN A 511 -2.27 -13.49 30.27
CA ASN A 511 -1.63 -13.04 29.02
C ASN A 511 -2.12 -13.79 27.76
N SER A 512 -2.59 -15.02 27.91
CA SER A 512 -3.15 -15.86 26.86
C SER A 512 -4.53 -15.38 26.35
N TRP A 513 -5.22 -14.50 27.09
CA TRP A 513 -6.55 -13.97 26.75
C TRP A 513 -6.49 -12.68 25.90
N ALA A 514 -5.32 -12.03 25.84
CA ALA A 514 -5.12 -10.77 25.13
C ALA A 514 -4.85 -10.99 23.61
N PRO A 515 -5.30 -10.09 22.71
CA PRO A 515 -5.99 -8.82 23.00
C PRO A 515 -7.51 -8.95 23.15
N LYS A 516 -8.09 -10.11 22.85
CA LYS A 516 -9.54 -10.34 22.82
C LYS A 516 -9.86 -11.78 23.21
N ALA A 517 -10.85 -11.99 24.07
CA ALA A 517 -11.27 -13.30 24.54
C ALA A 517 -12.78 -13.54 24.29
N CYS A 518 -13.11 -14.76 23.89
CA CYS A 518 -14.46 -15.24 23.59
C CYS A 518 -14.85 -16.22 24.70
N ILE A 519 -15.75 -15.81 25.60
CA ILE A 519 -16.18 -16.59 26.78
C ILE A 519 -17.53 -17.22 26.45
N ILE A 520 -17.59 -18.55 26.44
CA ILE A 520 -18.85 -19.30 26.34
C ILE A 520 -19.21 -19.82 27.73
N VAL A 521 -20.48 -19.69 28.12
CA VAL A 521 -21.06 -20.39 29.27
C VAL A 521 -22.21 -21.25 28.79
N TYR A 522 -22.37 -22.43 29.38
CA TYR A 522 -23.44 -23.35 29.02
C TYR A 522 -24.01 -24.11 30.23
N TYR A 523 -25.28 -24.49 30.08
CA TYR A 523 -26.10 -25.30 30.97
C TYR A 523 -26.61 -26.51 30.19
N ILE A 524 -26.77 -27.64 30.87
CA ILE A 524 -27.36 -28.86 30.29
C ILE A 524 -28.63 -29.16 31.09
N ASP A 525 -29.79 -29.12 30.44
CA ASP A 525 -31.06 -29.40 31.12
C ASP A 525 -31.28 -30.91 31.33
N ASN A 526 -32.25 -31.27 32.17
CA ASN A 526 -32.53 -32.66 32.55
C ASN A 526 -32.89 -33.57 31.35
N ASP A 527 -33.37 -32.97 30.26
CA ASP A 527 -33.72 -33.62 28.98
C ASP A 527 -32.51 -33.78 28.03
N GLY A 528 -31.31 -33.36 28.49
CA GLY A 528 -30.05 -33.43 27.75
C GLY A 528 -29.82 -32.30 26.73
N GLU A 529 -30.63 -31.24 26.74
CA GLU A 529 -30.43 -30.08 25.85
C GLU A 529 -29.28 -29.17 26.34
N ILE A 530 -28.36 -28.79 25.44
CA ILE A 530 -27.33 -27.78 25.72
C ILE A 530 -27.86 -26.38 25.40
N ILE A 531 -27.95 -25.55 26.43
CA ILE A 531 -28.25 -24.12 26.32
C ILE A 531 -26.96 -23.35 26.58
N ASN A 532 -26.59 -22.41 25.72
CA ASN A 532 -25.36 -21.64 25.87
C ASN A 532 -25.53 -20.16 25.52
N ASP A 533 -24.53 -19.38 25.89
CA ASP A 533 -24.37 -17.99 25.49
C ASP A 533 -22.90 -17.59 25.46
N VAL A 534 -22.60 -16.47 24.79
CA VAL A 534 -21.23 -16.01 24.51
C VAL A 534 -21.05 -14.53 24.84
N LEU A 535 -19.89 -14.19 25.41
CA LEU A 535 -19.45 -12.83 25.69
C LEU A 535 -18.03 -12.61 25.16
N LYS A 536 -17.87 -11.64 24.24
CA LYS A 536 -16.57 -11.26 23.67
C LYS A 536 -16.03 -10.02 24.39
N ILE A 537 -14.86 -10.12 25.02
CA ILE A 537 -14.23 -9.03 25.79
C ILE A 537 -12.87 -8.63 25.22
N PRO A 538 -12.52 -7.32 25.18
CA PRO A 538 -11.14 -6.88 25.00
C PRO A 538 -10.35 -7.10 26.30
N VAL A 539 -9.05 -7.42 26.19
CA VAL A 539 -8.16 -7.66 27.34
C VAL A 539 -6.82 -6.98 27.11
N GLN A 540 -6.47 -6.01 27.96
CA GLN A 540 -5.26 -5.20 27.80
C GLN A 540 -3.97 -6.04 27.94
N LEU A 541 -3.14 -6.07 26.90
CA LEU A 541 -1.86 -6.77 26.89
C LEU A 541 -0.85 -6.13 27.86
N VAL A 542 -0.10 -6.96 28.58
CA VAL A 542 1.05 -6.54 29.39
C VAL A 542 2.27 -7.37 28.99
N PHE A 543 3.33 -6.74 28.47
CA PHE A 543 4.59 -7.42 28.17
C PHE A 543 5.28 -7.88 29.48
N LYS A 544 5.81 -9.11 29.46
CA LYS A 544 6.56 -9.68 30.59
C LYS A 544 7.94 -9.03 30.70
N ASN A 545 8.64 -8.92 29.58
CA ASN A 545 9.86 -8.14 29.47
C ASN A 545 9.49 -6.65 29.45
N LYS A 546 10.14 -5.85 30.29
CA LYS A 546 9.90 -4.40 30.39
C LYS A 546 11.22 -3.65 30.22
N ILE A 547 11.17 -2.58 29.45
CA ILE A 547 12.24 -1.62 29.24
C ILE A 547 11.79 -0.23 29.69
N LYS A 548 12.71 0.55 30.28
CA LYS A 548 12.52 1.97 30.57
C LYS A 548 13.72 2.76 30.05
N LEU A 549 13.44 3.91 29.47
CA LEU A 549 14.40 4.93 29.05
C LEU A 549 14.26 6.16 29.95
N PHE A 550 15.37 6.84 30.25
CA PHE A 550 15.37 8.12 30.93
C PHE A 550 16.50 9.01 30.39
N TRP A 551 16.21 10.27 30.10
CA TRP A 551 17.23 11.30 29.83
C TRP A 551 17.74 11.91 31.14
N SER A 552 18.98 12.41 31.14
CA SER A 552 19.55 13.19 32.26
C SER A 552 18.93 14.58 32.43
N LYS A 553 18.27 15.11 31.38
CA LYS A 553 17.60 16.41 31.32
C LYS A 553 16.37 16.32 30.40
N ALA A 554 15.39 17.21 30.56
CA ALA A 554 14.26 17.36 29.63
C ALA A 554 14.54 18.34 28.49
N HIS A 555 15.41 19.33 28.74
CA HIS A 555 15.86 20.34 27.78
C HIS A 555 17.39 20.34 27.73
N ALA A 556 17.96 20.59 26.56
CA ALA A 556 19.41 20.70 26.35
C ALA A 556 19.75 21.71 25.25
N GLU A 557 20.95 22.27 25.30
CA GLU A 557 21.46 23.14 24.23
C GLU A 557 22.00 22.31 23.04
N PRO A 558 21.97 22.86 21.81
CA PRO A 558 22.67 22.28 20.66
C PRO A 558 24.13 21.91 20.98
N SER A 559 24.57 20.72 20.58
CA SER A 559 25.92 20.20 20.88
C SER A 559 26.26 20.02 22.38
N GLU A 560 25.29 20.06 23.30
CA GLU A 560 25.46 19.69 24.71
C GLU A 560 25.64 18.17 24.89
N LYS A 561 26.31 17.74 25.97
CA LYS A 561 26.37 16.33 26.40
C LYS A 561 25.23 16.00 27.37
N VAL A 562 24.46 14.96 27.06
CA VAL A 562 23.43 14.38 27.94
C VAL A 562 23.64 12.88 28.07
N SER A 563 23.04 12.23 29.07
CA SER A 563 23.06 10.77 29.16
C SER A 563 21.68 10.14 28.96
N LEU A 564 21.67 9.03 28.21
CA LEU A 564 20.52 8.15 28.04
C LEU A 564 20.70 6.93 28.95
N ARG A 565 19.77 6.73 29.87
CA ARG A 565 19.76 5.67 30.87
C ARG A 565 18.72 4.61 30.49
N ILE A 566 19.13 3.36 30.49
CA ILE A 566 18.31 2.21 30.09
C ILE A 566 18.24 1.21 31.23
N SER A 567 17.04 0.73 31.52
CA SER A 567 16.78 -0.33 32.50
C SER A 567 15.93 -1.42 31.84
N VAL A 568 16.35 -2.68 31.99
CA VAL A 568 15.69 -3.88 31.45
C VAL A 568 15.32 -4.85 32.56
N THR A 569 14.34 -5.73 32.30
CA THR A 569 13.85 -6.69 33.30
C THR A 569 14.75 -7.92 33.47
N GLN A 570 15.42 -8.35 32.39
CA GLN A 570 16.25 -9.56 32.37
C GLN A 570 17.66 -9.23 31.83
N PRO A 571 18.74 -9.78 32.40
CA PRO A 571 20.05 -9.80 31.74
C PRO A 571 20.00 -10.60 30.42
N ASP A 572 21.11 -10.56 29.68
CA ASP A 572 21.36 -11.25 28.41
C ASP A 572 20.28 -10.97 27.33
N SER A 573 19.63 -9.80 27.45
CA SER A 573 18.67 -9.27 26.49
C SER A 573 19.35 -8.37 25.46
N THR A 574 18.90 -8.44 24.21
CA THR A 574 19.22 -7.45 23.17
C THR A 574 18.22 -6.30 23.24
N VAL A 575 18.70 -5.07 23.15
CA VAL A 575 17.92 -3.83 23.19
C VAL A 575 18.14 -3.05 21.90
N GLY A 576 17.06 -2.79 21.16
CA GLY A 576 17.08 -1.93 19.98
C GLY A 576 16.53 -0.55 20.32
N ILE A 577 17.37 0.47 20.18
CA ILE A 577 17.10 1.88 20.51
C ILE A 577 16.91 2.67 19.21
N VAL A 578 15.99 3.64 19.20
CA VAL A 578 15.91 4.70 18.19
C VAL A 578 15.60 6.04 18.84
N ALA A 579 16.27 7.11 18.42
CA ALA A 579 15.90 8.49 18.72
C ALA A 579 15.86 9.32 17.43
N VAL A 580 14.69 9.88 17.14
CA VAL A 580 14.35 10.58 15.89
C VAL A 580 13.73 11.94 16.17
N ASP A 581 13.72 12.80 15.15
CA ASP A 581 12.92 14.02 15.17
C ASP A 581 11.42 13.69 15.34
N LYS A 582 10.69 14.51 16.10
CA LYS A 582 9.25 14.37 16.39
C LYS A 582 8.34 14.33 15.15
N SER A 583 8.84 14.71 13.97
CA SER A 583 8.16 14.56 12.68
C SER A 583 8.10 13.13 12.10
N VAL A 584 8.66 12.12 12.78
CA VAL A 584 8.71 10.72 12.33
C VAL A 584 7.76 9.82 13.13
N ASN A 585 6.93 9.02 12.44
CA ASN A 585 5.91 8.16 13.06
C ASN A 585 6.47 6.84 13.61
N LEU A 586 5.79 6.24 14.60
CA LEU A 586 6.27 5.11 15.41
C LEU A 586 5.55 3.78 15.12
N MET A 587 6.12 2.69 15.66
CA MET A 587 5.74 1.30 15.38
C MET A 587 4.52 0.83 16.21
N ASN A 588 3.49 0.29 15.55
CA ASN A 588 2.27 -0.23 16.19
C ASN A 588 2.27 -1.78 16.24
N VAL A 589 2.22 -2.34 17.45
CA VAL A 589 2.27 -3.79 17.71
C VAL A 589 0.90 -4.38 18.12
N VAL A 590 -0.11 -3.54 18.39
CA VAL A 590 -1.45 -4.01 18.79
C VAL A 590 -2.21 -4.59 17.59
N HIS A 591 -2.18 -3.89 16.45
CA HIS A 591 -2.83 -4.28 15.19
C HIS A 591 -2.40 -5.69 14.71
N GLU A 592 -1.10 -6.02 14.78
CA GLU A 592 -0.58 -7.37 14.44
C GLU A 592 -1.14 -8.51 15.31
N LEU A 593 -1.58 -8.22 16.55
CA LEU A 593 -2.25 -9.19 17.42
C LEU A 593 -3.73 -9.39 17.08
N GLU A 594 -4.41 -8.38 16.55
CA GLU A 594 -5.82 -8.48 16.15
C GLU A 594 -5.97 -9.40 14.93
N LEU A 595 -4.97 -9.36 14.03
CA LEU A 595 -4.74 -10.30 12.93
C LEU A 595 -4.42 -11.76 13.35
N TYR A 596 -4.60 -12.14 14.63
CA TYR A 596 -4.61 -13.55 15.09
C TYR A 596 -5.99 -14.00 15.60
N ASN A 597 -6.96 -13.09 15.71
CA ASN A 597 -8.34 -13.33 16.15
C ASN A 597 -9.35 -13.42 14.98
N THR A 598 -8.84 -13.59 13.76
CA THR A 598 -9.55 -13.66 12.46
C THR A 598 -10.40 -14.93 12.31
N GLY A 599 -11.41 -15.10 13.16
CA GLY A 599 -12.51 -16.05 12.98
C GLY A 599 -13.77 -15.33 12.49
N TYR A 600 -14.04 -15.35 11.19
CA TYR A 600 -15.22 -14.72 10.59
C TYR A 600 -16.46 -15.61 10.68
N TYR A 601 -17.50 -15.13 11.37
CA TYR A 601 -18.89 -15.59 11.21
C TYR A 601 -19.85 -14.41 11.41
N LEU A 602 -20.75 -14.16 10.45
CA LEU A 602 -21.74 -13.09 10.55
C LEU A 602 -22.93 -13.48 11.46
N GLY A 603 -22.81 -13.16 12.75
CA GLY A 603 -23.84 -12.39 13.49
C GLY A 603 -25.25 -12.96 13.75
N MET A 604 -25.64 -14.13 13.26
CA MET A 604 -27.00 -14.68 13.42
C MET A 604 -27.04 -16.03 14.15
N PHE A 605 -27.03 -16.00 15.49
CA PHE A 605 -26.94 -17.18 16.37
C PHE A 605 -28.30 -17.82 16.67
N MET A 606 -28.95 -18.39 15.64
CA MET A 606 -30.28 -18.99 15.78
C MET A 606 -30.34 -20.24 16.67
N ASN A 607 -29.21 -20.82 17.09
CA ASN A 607 -29.17 -22.07 17.87
C ASN A 607 -27.87 -22.22 18.68
N SER A 608 -27.85 -23.16 19.63
CA SER A 608 -26.69 -23.42 20.50
C SER A 608 -25.42 -23.91 19.78
N PHE A 609 -25.53 -24.53 18.59
CA PHE A 609 -24.35 -24.96 17.82
C PHE A 609 -23.60 -23.75 17.22
N ALA A 610 -24.34 -22.76 16.71
CA ALA A 610 -23.77 -21.54 16.13
C ALA A 610 -22.91 -20.74 17.13
N VAL A 611 -23.30 -20.71 18.40
CA VAL A 611 -22.57 -20.03 19.48
C VAL A 611 -21.15 -20.60 19.67
N PHE A 612 -20.97 -21.92 19.53
CA PHE A 612 -19.63 -22.53 19.58
C PHE A 612 -18.80 -22.23 18.33
N GLN A 613 -19.44 -22.23 17.14
CA GLN A 613 -18.78 -21.89 15.88
C GLN A 613 -18.30 -20.43 15.86
N GLU A 614 -19.00 -19.50 16.52
CA GLU A 614 -18.62 -18.08 16.58
C GLU A 614 -17.29 -17.83 17.34
N CYS A 615 -16.95 -18.64 18.35
CA CYS A 615 -15.62 -18.64 18.96
C CYS A 615 -14.61 -19.55 18.22
N GLY A 616 -14.97 -20.10 17.05
CA GLY A 616 -14.11 -20.98 16.27
C GLY A 616 -13.95 -22.40 16.84
N LEU A 617 -14.92 -22.90 17.61
CA LEU A 617 -14.88 -24.26 18.18
C LEU A 617 -15.78 -25.23 17.41
N TRP A 618 -15.20 -26.34 16.96
CA TRP A 618 -15.92 -27.57 16.62
C TRP A 618 -16.36 -28.29 17.90
N VAL A 619 -17.52 -28.95 17.84
CA VAL A 619 -18.16 -29.60 18.99
C VAL A 619 -18.73 -30.97 18.62
N LEU A 620 -18.46 -31.96 19.48
CA LEU A 620 -18.98 -33.33 19.40
C LEU A 620 -19.57 -33.73 20.76
N THR A 621 -20.80 -34.23 20.78
CA THR A 621 -21.49 -34.63 22.01
C THR A 621 -22.60 -35.64 21.70
N ASP A 622 -23.00 -36.43 22.70
CA ASP A 622 -24.26 -37.19 22.70
C ASP A 622 -25.39 -36.50 23.48
N ALA A 623 -25.23 -35.22 23.80
CA ALA A 623 -26.29 -34.32 24.24
C ALA A 623 -27.11 -33.75 23.05
N ASN A 624 -28.33 -33.29 23.33
CA ASN A 624 -29.19 -32.65 22.34
C ASN A 624 -28.69 -31.23 22.04
N LEU A 625 -27.95 -31.10 20.93
CA LEU A 625 -27.37 -29.86 20.44
C LEU A 625 -27.99 -29.54 19.07
N LEU A 626 -28.91 -28.56 19.05
CA LEU A 626 -29.67 -28.19 17.85
C LEU A 626 -28.75 -27.67 16.74
N LYS A 627 -28.91 -28.20 15.52
CA LYS A 627 -28.14 -27.84 14.32
C LYS A 627 -29.08 -27.50 13.17
N ASP A 628 -28.96 -26.29 12.63
CA ASP A 628 -29.56 -25.94 11.32
C ASP A 628 -28.63 -26.42 10.19
N TYR A 629 -29.20 -26.97 9.12
CA TYR A 629 -28.46 -27.55 7.99
C TYR A 629 -28.06 -26.47 6.98
N ILE A 630 -27.10 -25.62 7.34
CA ILE A 630 -26.52 -24.59 6.47
C ILE A 630 -25.22 -25.14 5.89
N ASP A 631 -25.30 -25.72 4.70
CA ASP A 631 -24.15 -26.13 3.89
C ASP A 631 -23.89 -25.06 2.81
N GLY A 632 -22.63 -24.67 2.61
CA GLY A 632 -22.21 -23.72 1.57
C GLY A 632 -22.28 -22.22 1.89
N VAL A 633 -21.39 -21.73 2.78
CA VAL A 633 -20.85 -20.36 2.67
C VAL A 633 -19.32 -20.40 2.90
N TYR A 634 -18.58 -20.59 1.80
CA TYR A 634 -17.14 -20.37 1.70
C TYR A 634 -16.88 -19.49 0.47
N ASP A 635 -17.00 -18.17 0.63
CA ASP A 635 -16.11 -17.17 0.02
C ASP A 635 -16.60 -15.74 0.31
N SER A 636 -15.71 -14.91 0.85
CA SER A 636 -15.64 -13.43 0.77
C SER A 636 -14.81 -12.89 1.94
N VAL A 637 -13.55 -12.50 1.67
CA VAL A 637 -12.70 -11.77 2.61
C VAL A 637 -12.23 -10.49 1.94
N GLU A 638 -12.93 -9.39 2.16
CA GLU A 638 -12.35 -8.05 2.05
C GLU A 638 -13.16 -7.00 2.83
N PHE A 639 -12.52 -5.85 3.11
CA PHE A 639 -13.05 -4.66 3.79
C PHE A 639 -13.58 -4.80 5.23
N ALA A 640 -12.76 -4.39 6.21
CA ALA A 640 -13.03 -3.19 7.02
C ALA A 640 -11.96 -2.91 8.10
N GLU A 641 -11.06 -1.93 7.89
CA GLU A 641 -10.27 -1.31 8.96
C GLU A 641 -10.03 0.19 8.69
N ARG A 642 -10.54 1.07 9.58
CA ARG A 642 -10.02 2.43 9.83
C ARG A 642 -10.66 3.07 11.07
N PHE A 643 -9.81 3.79 11.82
CA PHE A 643 -10.10 4.71 12.95
C PHE A 643 -10.56 4.16 14.32
N ALA A 644 -9.74 4.49 15.33
CA ALA A 644 -10.16 4.94 16.66
C ALA A 644 -9.09 5.89 17.23
N GLU A 645 -9.50 6.96 17.92
CA GLU A 645 -8.66 7.88 18.71
C GLU A 645 -8.78 7.47 20.23
N GLU A 646 -8.26 8.11 21.28
CA GLU A 646 -8.24 9.55 21.65
C GLU A 646 -7.30 9.84 22.87
N THR A 647 -7.21 11.14 23.20
CA THR A 647 -6.66 11.94 24.36
C THR A 647 -6.65 11.36 25.81
N GLU A 648 -6.07 11.93 26.89
CA GLU A 648 -5.24 13.14 27.25
C GLU A 648 -4.45 12.83 28.57
N GLY A 649 -3.70 13.69 29.33
CA GLY A 649 -3.32 15.11 29.28
C GLY A 649 -3.29 15.80 30.68
N TYR A 650 -2.17 16.39 31.15
CA TYR A 650 -2.08 17.31 32.33
C TYR A 650 -0.77 18.16 32.37
N LEU A 651 -0.67 19.16 33.27
CA LEU A 651 0.18 20.39 33.17
C LEU A 651 1.03 20.73 34.42
N VAL A 652 2.03 21.64 34.29
CA VAL A 652 2.28 22.88 35.11
C VAL A 652 3.78 23.34 35.26
N ASP A 653 4.03 24.63 34.91
CA ASP A 653 5.05 25.64 35.32
C ASP A 653 6.57 25.65 34.95
N PHE A 654 7.13 26.88 35.04
CA PHE A 654 8.43 27.38 34.53
C PHE A 654 9.50 27.70 35.61
N HIS A 655 10.79 27.85 35.23
CA HIS A 655 11.56 29.11 35.42
C HIS A 655 12.95 29.17 34.71
N ASP A 656 13.46 30.39 34.52
CA ASP A 656 14.72 30.76 33.82
C ASP A 656 16.04 30.33 34.49
N SER A 657 17.08 30.03 33.70
CA SER A 657 18.27 30.91 33.49
C SER A 657 19.42 30.22 32.74
N SER A 658 20.28 31.00 32.07
CA SER A 658 21.33 30.54 31.15
C SER A 658 22.73 31.07 31.50
N SER A 659 23.77 30.49 30.89
CA SER A 659 25.15 31.01 30.95
C SER A 659 25.86 30.87 29.59
N VAL A 660 25.96 31.97 28.84
CA VAL A 660 26.49 31.99 27.46
C VAL A 660 27.99 31.71 27.42
N SER A 661 28.44 31.00 26.37
CA SER A 661 29.84 30.95 25.95
C SER A 661 29.96 31.20 24.43
N ASN A 662 31.19 31.42 23.95
CA ASN A 662 31.47 32.00 22.62
C ASN A 662 30.84 31.23 21.44
N PRO A 663 30.47 31.94 20.33
CA PRO A 663 29.77 31.35 19.19
C PRO A 663 30.49 30.14 18.59
N ARG A 664 29.80 29.00 18.59
CA ARG A 664 30.21 27.75 17.96
C ARG A 664 29.36 27.52 16.71
N ILE A 665 30.01 27.20 15.58
CA ILE A 665 29.30 27.02 14.31
C ILE A 665 28.56 25.68 14.30
N ARG A 666 27.23 25.73 14.15
CA ARG A 666 26.32 24.61 13.98
C ARG A 666 26.43 24.01 12.57
N LYS A 667 26.68 22.70 12.49
CA LYS A 667 26.96 21.96 11.24
C LYS A 667 26.33 20.56 11.20
N HIS A 668 25.95 19.99 12.34
CA HIS A 668 25.46 18.61 12.45
C HIS A 668 23.92 18.58 12.62
N PHE A 669 23.23 18.50 11.48
CA PHE A 669 21.76 18.49 11.38
C PHE A 669 21.23 17.12 10.89
N PRO A 670 21.33 16.05 11.70
CA PRO A 670 20.73 14.75 11.38
C PRO A 670 19.20 14.78 11.56
N GLU A 671 18.55 13.73 11.06
CA GLU A 671 17.10 13.47 11.22
C GLU A 671 16.87 12.26 12.15
N THR A 672 17.86 11.36 12.21
CA THR A 672 17.97 10.23 13.14
C THR A 672 19.21 10.47 13.99
N TRP A 673 19.07 10.62 15.31
CA TRP A 673 20.18 10.89 16.21
C TRP A 673 20.80 9.61 16.77
N ILE A 674 19.95 8.67 17.23
CA ILE A 674 20.38 7.39 17.79
C ILE A 674 19.74 6.27 17.00
N TRP A 675 20.56 5.35 16.51
CA TRP A 675 20.14 4.05 15.99
C TRP A 675 21.17 3.02 16.45
N LEU A 676 20.83 2.27 17.50
CA LEU A 676 21.74 1.37 18.19
C LEU A 676 21.02 0.07 18.53
N ASP A 677 21.70 -1.05 18.32
CA ASP A 677 21.34 -2.35 18.88
C ASP A 677 22.44 -2.74 19.87
N THR A 678 22.07 -3.10 21.11
CA THR A 678 23.03 -3.36 22.19
C THR A 678 22.63 -4.60 22.97
N ASN A 679 23.57 -5.52 23.21
CA ASN A 679 23.36 -6.67 24.07
C ASN A 679 23.77 -6.28 25.50
N MET A 680 22.85 -6.41 26.45
CA MET A 680 23.05 -6.00 27.84
C MET A 680 24.01 -6.92 28.61
N GLY A 681 24.18 -8.17 28.16
CA GLY A 681 24.89 -9.22 28.90
C GLY A 681 24.35 -9.34 30.34
N SER A 682 25.21 -9.65 31.30
CA SER A 682 24.85 -9.78 32.73
C SER A 682 24.39 -8.47 33.41
N ARG A 683 24.08 -7.39 32.67
CA ARG A 683 23.65 -6.09 33.21
C ARG A 683 22.14 -5.90 33.04
N ILE A 684 21.50 -5.31 34.04
CA ILE A 684 20.09 -4.86 33.99
C ILE A 684 19.95 -3.33 33.80
N TYR A 685 21.08 -2.63 33.76
CA TYR A 685 21.15 -1.17 33.62
C TYR A 685 22.37 -0.77 32.78
N GLN A 686 22.19 0.23 31.91
CA GLN A 686 23.28 0.83 31.14
C GLN A 686 23.02 2.33 30.91
N GLU A 687 24.09 3.11 30.87
CA GLU A 687 24.05 4.56 30.65
C GLU A 687 25.00 4.92 29.50
N PHE A 688 24.52 5.71 28.55
CA PHE A 688 25.26 6.17 27.37
C PHE A 688 25.39 7.69 27.41
N GLU A 689 26.61 8.21 27.40
CA GLU A 689 26.84 9.64 27.14
C GLU A 689 26.70 9.91 25.63
N VAL A 690 25.85 10.85 25.25
CA VAL A 690 25.59 11.24 23.87
C VAL A 690 25.62 12.76 23.72
N THR A 691 26.08 13.24 22.56
CA THR A 691 26.08 14.67 22.24
C THR A 691 24.84 15.01 21.43
N VAL A 692 24.06 15.99 21.89
CA VAL A 692 22.83 16.47 21.25
C VAL A 692 23.19 17.10 19.88
N PRO A 693 22.44 16.84 18.80
CA PRO A 693 22.74 17.43 17.49
C PRO A 693 22.49 18.95 17.45
N ASP A 694 22.90 19.59 16.36
CA ASP A 694 22.77 21.05 16.22
C ASP A 694 21.35 21.51 15.77
N SER A 695 20.45 20.55 15.52
CA SER A 695 19.04 20.74 15.16
C SER A 695 18.22 21.26 16.34
N ILE A 696 17.45 22.33 16.10
CA ILE A 696 16.50 22.89 17.07
C ILE A 696 15.15 22.17 16.87
N THR A 697 14.89 21.17 17.69
CA THR A 697 13.75 20.23 17.56
C THR A 697 13.53 19.42 18.84
N SER A 698 12.46 18.64 18.90
CA SER A 698 12.24 17.63 19.95
C SER A 698 12.67 16.25 19.47
N TRP A 699 13.62 15.63 20.18
CA TRP A 699 14.10 14.27 19.94
C TRP A 699 13.27 13.26 20.71
N VAL A 700 12.56 12.38 20.01
CA VAL A 700 11.69 11.35 20.58
C VAL A 700 12.45 10.02 20.63
N ALA A 701 12.74 9.52 21.82
CA ALA A 701 13.40 8.23 22.03
C ALA A 701 12.41 7.10 22.33
N THR A 702 12.59 5.96 21.66
CA THR A 702 11.89 4.69 21.95
C THR A 702 12.86 3.51 21.87
N ALA A 703 12.52 2.42 22.55
CA ALA A 703 13.28 1.17 22.45
C ALA A 703 12.38 -0.07 22.60
N PHE A 704 12.87 -1.19 22.05
CA PHE A 704 12.42 -2.53 22.38
C PHE A 704 13.53 -3.31 23.10
N VAL A 705 13.13 -4.38 23.79
CA VAL A 705 14.02 -5.35 24.42
C VAL A 705 13.56 -6.76 24.02
N ILE A 706 14.49 -7.69 23.81
CA ILE A 706 14.18 -9.08 23.47
C ILE A 706 15.09 -10.06 24.22
N SER A 707 14.50 -11.14 24.70
CA SER A 707 15.13 -12.20 25.50
C SER A 707 14.53 -13.56 25.14
N GLU A 708 15.23 -14.67 25.39
CA GLU A 708 14.70 -16.01 25.11
C GLU A 708 13.57 -16.40 26.07
N ASP A 709 13.63 -15.97 27.34
CA ASP A 709 12.65 -16.35 28.36
C ASP A 709 11.39 -15.47 28.39
N LEU A 710 11.56 -14.15 28.48
CA LEU A 710 10.46 -13.20 28.60
C LEU A 710 9.97 -12.64 27.26
N GLY A 711 10.70 -12.88 26.17
CA GLY A 711 10.35 -12.44 24.82
C GLY A 711 10.52 -10.94 24.60
N LEU A 712 9.75 -10.40 23.65
CA LEU A 712 9.67 -8.97 23.35
C LEU A 712 9.12 -8.15 24.53
N GLY A 713 9.71 -6.99 24.76
CA GLY A 713 9.18 -5.89 25.56
C GLY A 713 9.33 -4.58 24.82
N LEU A 714 8.39 -3.66 25.01
CA LEU A 714 8.37 -2.34 24.38
C LEU A 714 8.38 -1.24 25.44
N THR A 715 8.88 -0.06 25.07
CA THR A 715 8.76 1.13 25.93
C THR A 715 7.30 1.58 25.96
N SER A 716 6.69 1.70 27.13
CA SER A 716 5.25 2.04 27.27
C SER A 716 4.88 3.46 26.87
N THR A 717 5.86 4.37 26.87
CA THR A 717 5.73 5.80 26.60
C THR A 717 7.05 6.28 25.97
N PRO A 718 7.06 6.94 24.81
CA PRO A 718 8.25 7.58 24.29
C PRO A 718 8.81 8.62 25.27
N VAL A 719 10.12 8.92 25.16
CA VAL A 719 10.79 9.87 26.05
C VAL A 719 11.42 10.99 25.23
N GLU A 720 10.90 12.21 25.40
CA GLU A 720 11.32 13.38 24.63
C GLU A 720 12.50 14.12 25.28
N LEU A 721 13.37 14.69 24.45
CA LEU A 721 14.39 15.68 24.82
C LEU A 721 14.26 16.88 23.88
N GLN A 722 14.01 18.07 24.43
CA GLN A 722 13.92 19.28 23.61
C GLN A 722 15.30 19.94 23.43
N ALA A 723 15.77 20.03 22.19
CA ALA A 723 16.96 20.78 21.81
C ALA A 723 16.55 22.19 21.36
N PHE A 724 16.89 23.22 22.13
CA PHE A 724 16.48 24.61 21.85
C PHE A 724 17.53 25.62 22.30
N GLN A 725 17.64 26.73 21.56
CA GLN A 725 18.40 27.92 21.97
C GLN A 725 17.56 29.18 21.69
N PRO A 726 17.55 30.21 22.55
CA PRO A 726 16.66 31.37 22.39
C PRO A 726 16.94 32.24 21.16
N PHE A 727 18.17 32.26 20.66
CA PHE A 727 18.62 33.08 19.54
C PHE A 727 19.25 32.19 18.47
N PHE A 728 18.76 32.23 17.23
CA PHE A 728 19.28 31.37 16.16
C PHE A 728 19.02 31.89 14.74
N ILE A 729 19.88 31.44 13.83
CA ILE A 729 19.72 31.55 12.38
C ILE A 729 18.97 30.33 11.83
N PHE A 730 18.14 30.60 10.83
CA PHE A 730 17.53 29.66 9.92
C PHE A 730 17.83 30.09 8.47
N LEU A 731 18.09 29.12 7.59
CA LEU A 731 18.40 29.37 6.18
C LEU A 731 17.30 28.77 5.30
N ASN A 732 16.63 29.57 4.48
CA ASN A 732 15.63 29.07 3.55
C ASN A 732 16.27 28.64 2.23
N LEU A 733 17.02 27.54 2.25
CA LEU A 733 17.61 26.98 1.04
C LEU A 733 16.57 26.22 0.20
N PRO A 734 16.46 26.46 -1.12
CA PRO A 734 15.71 25.60 -2.03
C PRO A 734 16.43 24.26 -2.22
N TYR A 735 15.69 23.22 -2.63
CA TYR A 735 16.26 21.88 -2.81
C TYR A 735 17.40 21.83 -3.84
N SER A 736 17.27 22.56 -4.95
CA SER A 736 18.34 22.69 -5.94
C SER A 736 18.23 23.97 -6.76
N VAL A 737 19.36 24.55 -7.14
CA VAL A 737 19.50 25.73 -8.02
C VAL A 737 20.29 25.32 -9.27
N ILE A 738 20.12 25.99 -10.41
CA ILE A 738 20.94 25.75 -11.60
C ILE A 738 22.20 26.64 -11.56
N ARG A 739 23.34 26.11 -11.99
CA ARG A 739 24.61 26.86 -12.06
C ARG A 739 24.44 28.15 -12.88
N GLY A 740 24.83 29.28 -12.28
CA GLY A 740 24.73 30.59 -12.90
C GLY A 740 23.35 31.26 -12.83
N GLU A 741 22.33 30.62 -12.24
CA GLU A 741 21.13 31.34 -11.78
C GLU A 741 21.46 32.23 -10.58
N GLU A 742 20.63 33.26 -10.37
CA GLU A 742 20.75 34.18 -9.25
C GLU A 742 19.53 33.98 -8.35
N PHE A 743 19.75 33.57 -7.10
CA PHE A 743 18.67 33.31 -6.14
C PHE A 743 18.86 34.15 -4.87
N ALA A 744 17.75 34.58 -4.27
CA ALA A 744 17.78 35.18 -2.96
C ALA A 744 17.94 34.09 -1.89
N LEU A 745 19.09 34.05 -1.23
CA LEU A 745 19.27 33.30 0.00
C LEU A 745 18.59 34.07 1.13
N GLU A 746 17.51 33.51 1.65
CA GLU A 746 16.79 34.07 2.80
C GLU A 746 17.43 33.56 4.11
N VAL A 747 17.83 34.50 4.96
CA VAL A 747 18.42 34.27 6.26
C VAL A 747 17.45 34.81 7.31
N THR A 748 16.67 33.94 7.95
CA THR A 748 15.76 34.32 9.03
C THR A 748 16.48 34.20 10.36
N ILE A 749 16.49 35.27 11.16
CA ILE A 749 17.04 35.29 12.52
C ILE A 749 15.86 35.34 13.48
N PHE A 750 15.79 34.37 14.40
CA PHE A 750 14.79 34.30 15.46
C PHE A 750 15.40 34.78 16.79
N ASN A 751 14.67 35.66 17.48
CA ASN A 751 15.07 36.25 18.75
C ASN A 751 13.98 36.03 19.82
N TYR A 752 14.03 34.89 20.50
CA TYR A 752 13.20 34.58 21.67
C TYR A 752 13.87 35.06 22.98
N LEU A 753 14.53 36.22 22.94
CA LEU A 753 14.93 36.98 24.11
C LEU A 753 13.88 38.04 24.44
N LYS A 754 13.84 38.49 25.70
CA LYS A 754 12.87 39.48 26.22
C LYS A 754 13.13 40.92 25.71
N ASP A 755 14.23 41.14 25.00
CA ASP A 755 14.66 42.44 24.46
C ASP A 755 14.84 42.39 22.94
N ALA A 756 14.41 43.45 22.24
CA ALA A 756 14.70 43.63 20.82
C ALA A 756 16.19 43.91 20.61
N THR A 757 16.81 43.23 19.63
CA THR A 757 18.27 43.10 19.53
C THR A 757 18.75 43.46 18.12
N GLU A 758 19.76 44.33 18.01
CA GLU A 758 20.44 44.61 16.75
C GLU A 758 21.42 43.48 16.41
N VAL A 759 21.30 42.93 15.20
CA VAL A 759 22.03 41.74 14.74
C VAL A 759 22.80 42.05 13.47
N LYS A 760 24.11 41.82 13.51
CA LYS A 760 25.02 41.84 12.37
C LYS A 760 25.11 40.45 11.75
N VAL A 761 24.58 40.32 10.54
CA VAL A 761 24.54 39.08 9.74
C VAL A 761 25.67 39.11 8.72
N ILE A 762 26.45 38.03 8.62
CA ILE A 762 27.64 37.89 7.76
C ILE A 762 27.55 36.57 6.99
N ILE A 763 27.82 36.59 5.68
CA ILE A 763 28.04 35.37 4.89
C ILE A 763 29.54 35.15 4.66
N GLU A 764 30.01 33.93 4.89
CA GLU A 764 31.38 33.52 4.62
C GLU A 764 31.64 33.47 3.11
N LYS A 765 32.70 34.13 2.63
CA LYS A 765 33.09 34.08 1.21
C LYS A 765 33.61 32.69 0.84
N ASN A 766 33.27 32.22 -0.36
CA ASN A 766 33.67 30.91 -0.86
C ASN A 766 33.74 30.99 -2.39
N ASP A 767 34.85 30.55 -3.01
CA ASP A 767 35.07 30.63 -4.46
C ASP A 767 34.01 29.88 -5.30
N LYS A 768 33.17 29.07 -4.64
CA LYS A 768 32.06 28.33 -5.23
C LYS A 768 30.78 29.15 -5.48
N PHE A 769 30.67 30.38 -4.96
CA PHE A 769 29.53 31.26 -5.25
C PHE A 769 29.87 32.75 -5.11
N ASP A 770 29.29 33.56 -5.99
CA ASP A 770 29.34 35.02 -5.89
C ASP A 770 28.18 35.55 -5.03
N ILE A 771 28.38 36.70 -4.37
CA ILE A 771 27.32 37.47 -3.70
C ILE A 771 27.20 38.83 -4.40
N LEU A 772 26.01 39.16 -4.88
CA LEU A 772 25.80 40.24 -5.87
C LEU A 772 25.29 41.57 -5.27
N MET A 773 25.57 41.83 -3.99
CA MET A 773 25.13 43.06 -3.31
C MET A 773 25.92 44.29 -3.76
N ALA A 774 25.22 45.26 -4.37
CA ALA A 774 25.78 46.58 -4.68
C ALA A 774 25.92 47.46 -3.42
N SER A 775 27.08 48.09 -3.23
CA SER A 775 27.43 48.85 -2.03
C SER A 775 26.85 50.28 -2.02
N ASN A 776 25.54 50.43 -2.24
CA ASN A 776 24.85 51.72 -2.31
C ASN A 776 23.99 52.05 -1.07
N GLU A 777 23.90 51.15 -0.09
CA GLU A 777 23.27 51.41 1.21
C GLU A 777 24.32 51.67 2.30
N ILE A 778 24.06 52.68 3.13
CA ILE A 778 25.09 53.40 3.92
C ILE A 778 25.82 52.54 4.97
N ASN A 779 25.29 51.36 5.33
CA ASN A 779 25.89 50.42 6.29
C ASN A 779 26.26 49.05 5.68
N ALA A 780 26.09 48.82 4.37
CA ALA A 780 26.22 47.50 3.76
C ALA A 780 27.56 47.30 3.03
N THR A 781 28.51 46.61 3.66
CA THR A 781 29.59 45.93 2.92
C THR A 781 29.01 44.65 2.29
N GLY A 782 29.32 44.33 1.03
CA GLY A 782 28.57 43.34 0.21
C GLY A 782 28.50 41.87 0.69
N HIS A 783 28.97 41.56 1.90
CA HIS A 783 28.86 40.24 2.56
C HIS A 783 28.29 40.34 3.99
N GLN A 784 27.83 41.53 4.42
CA GLN A 784 27.30 41.80 5.74
C GLN A 784 26.08 42.73 5.64
N GLN A 785 25.03 42.44 6.42
CA GLN A 785 23.91 43.34 6.67
C GLN A 785 23.67 43.46 8.18
N THR A 786 23.04 44.54 8.63
CA THR A 786 22.65 44.74 10.03
C THR A 786 21.15 44.97 10.10
N ILE A 787 20.46 44.24 10.99
CA ILE A 787 19.00 44.28 11.13
C ILE A 787 18.59 44.31 12.61
N LEU A 788 17.51 45.03 12.92
CA LEU A 788 16.88 45.00 14.24
C LEU A 788 15.88 43.84 14.30
N VAL A 789 16.11 42.86 15.16
CA VAL A 789 15.19 41.73 15.38
C VAL A 789 14.33 42.02 16.62
N PRO A 790 13.00 42.03 16.54
CA PRO A 790 12.12 42.24 17.69
C PRO A 790 12.28 41.17 18.77
N SER A 791 11.73 41.43 19.96
CA SER A 791 11.62 40.43 21.03
C SER A 791 10.49 39.43 20.71
N GLU A 792 10.72 38.14 21.00
CA GLU A 792 9.78 37.03 20.75
C GLU A 792 9.32 36.95 19.27
N ASP A 793 10.19 37.35 18.34
CA ASP A 793 9.90 37.35 16.89
C ASP A 793 11.11 36.98 16.02
N GLY A 794 10.87 36.88 14.71
CA GLY A 794 11.91 36.71 13.70
C GLY A 794 11.98 37.86 12.69
N ALA A 795 13.13 38.00 12.03
CA ALA A 795 13.33 38.90 10.90
C ALA A 795 14.17 38.24 9.81
N THR A 796 13.81 38.44 8.53
CA THR A 796 14.48 37.82 7.37
C THR A 796 15.34 38.83 6.63
N VAL A 797 16.57 38.42 6.28
CA VAL A 797 17.56 39.17 5.51
C VAL A 797 17.82 38.44 4.19
N LEU A 798 17.83 39.15 3.06
CA LEU A 798 18.02 38.57 1.74
C LEU A 798 19.45 38.82 1.21
N PHE A 799 20.09 37.77 0.69
CA PHE A 799 21.39 37.88 0.00
C PHE A 799 21.28 37.26 -1.40
N PRO A 800 21.48 38.03 -2.50
CA PRO A 800 21.52 37.47 -3.84
C PRO A 800 22.82 36.68 -4.05
N VAL A 801 22.68 35.37 -4.24
CA VAL A 801 23.78 34.40 -4.38
C VAL A 801 23.74 33.75 -5.77
N LYS A 802 24.92 33.57 -6.38
CA LYS A 802 25.10 32.97 -7.70
C LYS A 802 26.09 31.81 -7.64
N PRO A 803 25.65 30.53 -7.73
CA PRO A 803 26.56 29.40 -7.65
C PRO A 803 27.34 29.20 -8.96
N THR A 804 28.66 29.08 -8.85
CA THR A 804 29.59 28.94 -9.99
C THR A 804 30.00 27.48 -10.24
N HIS A 805 29.95 26.62 -9.22
CA HIS A 805 30.28 25.20 -9.30
C HIS A 805 29.03 24.29 -9.30
N LEU A 806 29.20 23.03 -9.69
CA LEU A 806 28.16 21.99 -9.65
C LEU A 806 28.29 21.10 -8.40
N GLY A 807 27.19 20.45 -8.01
CA GLY A 807 27.15 19.54 -6.87
C GLY A 807 26.83 20.23 -5.55
N GLU A 808 27.31 19.70 -4.43
CA GLU A 808 27.04 20.25 -3.10
C GLU A 808 27.98 21.42 -2.76
N ILE A 809 27.40 22.59 -2.48
CA ILE A 809 28.12 23.79 -2.07
C ILE A 809 27.76 24.12 -0.61
N PRO A 810 28.75 24.22 0.31
CA PRO A 810 28.50 24.69 1.67
C PRO A 810 28.38 26.22 1.71
N ILE A 811 27.32 26.69 2.36
CA ILE A 811 27.06 28.10 2.67
C ILE A 811 27.12 28.24 4.19
N THR A 812 28.02 29.10 4.70
CA THR A 812 28.08 29.47 6.13
C THR A 812 27.54 30.88 6.32
N VAL A 813 26.64 31.04 7.29
CA VAL A 813 26.12 32.34 7.72
C VAL A 813 26.30 32.48 9.22
N THR A 814 26.69 33.67 9.68
CA THR A 814 26.97 34.02 11.07
C THR A 814 26.15 35.24 11.47
N ALA A 815 25.51 35.21 12.63
CA ALA A 815 24.72 36.32 13.18
C ALA A 815 25.25 36.67 14.56
N ILE A 816 25.63 37.94 14.76
CA ILE A 816 26.29 38.44 15.97
C ILE A 816 25.51 39.63 16.51
N SER A 817 25.13 39.58 17.79
CA SER A 817 24.64 40.72 18.56
C SER A 817 25.52 40.94 19.80
N PRO A 818 25.29 42.02 20.59
CA PRO A 818 25.98 42.23 21.86
C PRO A 818 25.63 41.19 22.96
N THR A 819 24.52 40.47 22.82
CA THR A 819 23.94 39.58 23.85
C THR A 819 23.94 38.10 23.46
N ALA A 820 23.92 37.79 22.17
CA ALA A 820 23.84 36.44 21.64
C ALA A 820 24.49 36.35 20.24
N SER A 821 24.86 35.14 19.84
CA SER A 821 25.47 34.91 18.53
C SER A 821 25.34 33.45 18.11
N ASP A 822 25.02 33.22 16.84
CA ASP A 822 24.86 31.89 16.25
C ASP A 822 25.58 31.85 14.88
N ALA A 823 25.90 30.66 14.40
CA ALA A 823 26.45 30.46 13.06
C ALA A 823 26.04 29.09 12.52
N VAL A 824 25.64 29.05 11.25
CA VAL A 824 25.08 27.85 10.60
C VAL A 824 25.81 27.60 9.28
N THR A 825 26.30 26.37 9.07
CA THR A 825 26.69 25.89 7.74
C THR A 825 25.68 24.86 7.23
N GLN A 826 25.09 25.10 6.06
CA GLN A 826 24.25 24.14 5.34
C GLN A 826 24.77 23.93 3.90
N ARG A 827 24.27 22.91 3.20
CA ARG A 827 24.65 22.60 1.81
C ARG A 827 23.49 22.75 0.85
N ILE A 828 23.74 23.38 -0.30
CA ILE A 828 22.79 23.47 -1.42
C ILE A 828 23.26 22.59 -2.58
N LEU A 829 22.33 21.97 -3.32
CA LEU A 829 22.63 21.17 -4.50
C LEU A 829 22.53 22.01 -5.78
N VAL A 830 23.61 22.11 -6.54
CA VAL A 830 23.65 22.86 -7.80
C VAL A 830 23.65 21.92 -9.00
N LYS A 831 22.64 22.08 -9.85
CA LYS A 831 22.42 21.33 -11.09
C LYS A 831 23.04 22.04 -12.29
N ALA A 832 23.29 21.27 -13.35
CA ALA A 832 23.74 21.80 -14.63
C ALA A 832 22.60 22.51 -15.37
N GLU A 833 22.95 23.57 -16.10
CA GLU A 833 22.03 24.29 -16.98
C GLU A 833 21.64 23.47 -18.23
N GLY A 834 20.72 23.99 -19.05
CA GLY A 834 20.32 23.36 -20.31
C GLY A 834 19.38 22.16 -20.18
N ILE A 835 19.12 21.47 -21.30
CA ILE A 835 18.19 20.33 -21.38
C ILE A 835 18.95 19.02 -21.23
N GLU A 836 18.54 18.17 -20.29
CA GLU A 836 19.10 16.82 -20.10
C GLU A 836 18.72 15.91 -21.29
N LYS A 837 19.72 15.40 -22.01
CA LYS A 837 19.59 14.34 -23.03
C LYS A 837 20.19 13.04 -22.49
N SER A 838 19.58 11.91 -22.87
CA SER A 838 20.10 10.57 -22.56
C SER A 838 20.41 9.78 -23.83
N TYR A 839 21.50 9.03 -23.79
CA TYR A 839 21.96 8.09 -24.80
C TYR A 839 22.09 6.70 -24.18
N SER A 840 21.59 5.67 -24.85
CA SER A 840 21.73 4.27 -24.42
C SER A 840 22.27 3.43 -25.56
N GLN A 841 23.22 2.54 -25.29
CA GLN A 841 23.63 1.50 -26.24
C GLN A 841 23.76 0.15 -25.55
N SER A 842 22.93 -0.80 -25.97
CA SER A 842 22.91 -2.16 -25.44
C SER A 842 23.70 -3.13 -26.32
N ILE A 843 24.54 -3.96 -25.70
CA ILE A 843 25.26 -5.07 -26.32
C ILE A 843 24.77 -6.40 -25.75
N LEU A 844 24.38 -7.31 -26.64
CA LEU A 844 24.25 -8.74 -26.31
C LEU A 844 25.64 -9.39 -26.25
N LEU A 845 25.91 -10.10 -25.15
CA LEU A 845 27.14 -10.82 -24.86
C LEU A 845 26.77 -12.31 -24.73
N ASP A 846 27.21 -13.11 -25.69
CA ASP A 846 26.73 -14.48 -25.90
C ASP A 846 27.91 -15.45 -25.91
N LEU A 847 27.87 -16.44 -25.03
CA LEU A 847 28.87 -17.49 -24.83
C LEU A 847 28.27 -18.90 -25.02
N THR A 848 27.06 -19.02 -25.59
CA THR A 848 26.40 -20.32 -25.82
C THR A 848 27.14 -21.18 -26.85
N ASP A 849 27.92 -20.55 -27.72
CA ASP A 849 28.58 -21.10 -28.91
C ASP A 849 29.90 -21.85 -28.60
N ASN A 850 30.03 -22.46 -27.41
CA ASN A 850 31.25 -23.07 -26.84
C ASN A 850 32.51 -22.17 -26.80
N LYS A 851 32.35 -20.86 -26.92
CA LYS A 851 33.45 -19.88 -26.86
C LYS A 851 33.75 -19.53 -25.40
N LEU A 852 34.97 -19.81 -24.93
CA LEU A 852 35.39 -19.55 -23.55
C LEU A 852 35.40 -18.04 -23.19
N GLN A 853 35.57 -17.17 -24.18
CA GLN A 853 35.55 -15.71 -24.03
C GLN A 853 34.94 -15.05 -25.28
N THR A 854 34.31 -13.88 -25.11
CA THR A 854 33.98 -13.00 -26.26
C THR A 854 35.19 -12.18 -26.70
N PRO A 855 35.31 -11.82 -27.99
CA PRO A 855 36.23 -10.76 -28.39
C PRO A 855 35.83 -9.45 -27.72
N VAL A 856 36.83 -8.65 -27.31
CA VAL A 856 36.60 -7.37 -26.63
C VAL A 856 35.74 -6.46 -27.52
N LYS A 857 34.61 -5.99 -26.99
CA LYS A 857 33.74 -5.03 -27.66
C LYS A 857 33.97 -3.65 -27.05
N THR A 858 34.36 -2.68 -27.88
CA THR A 858 34.51 -1.28 -27.47
C THR A 858 33.20 -0.54 -27.72
N LEU A 859 32.72 0.19 -26.72
CA LEU A 859 31.68 1.21 -26.85
C LEU A 859 32.33 2.59 -26.71
N SER A 860 31.96 3.53 -27.57
CA SER A 860 32.54 4.88 -27.57
C SER A 860 31.47 5.93 -27.80
N PHE A 861 31.42 6.94 -26.92
CA PHE A 861 30.56 8.11 -27.10
C PHE A 861 31.38 9.41 -27.06
N SER A 862 31.01 10.34 -27.94
CA SER A 862 31.56 11.69 -28.05
C SER A 862 30.45 12.71 -27.76
N PHE A 863 30.66 13.55 -26.76
CA PHE A 863 29.70 14.57 -26.37
C PHE A 863 29.58 15.67 -27.46
N PRO A 864 28.36 16.12 -27.80
CA PRO A 864 28.15 17.27 -28.70
C PRO A 864 28.87 18.54 -28.22
N PRO A 865 29.28 19.46 -29.12
CA PRO A 865 30.05 20.66 -28.76
C PRO A 865 29.26 21.69 -27.93
N ASN A 866 27.93 21.58 -27.90
CA ASN A 866 27.02 22.36 -27.04
C ASN A 866 26.72 21.67 -25.70
N THR A 867 27.45 20.61 -25.34
CA THR A 867 27.32 19.95 -24.02
C THR A 867 27.76 20.87 -22.88
N VAL A 868 27.00 20.81 -21.79
CA VAL A 868 27.21 21.61 -20.58
C VAL A 868 28.31 20.97 -19.73
N SER A 869 29.48 21.60 -19.67
CA SER A 869 30.65 21.06 -18.97
C SER A 869 30.36 20.79 -17.48
N GLY A 870 30.58 19.54 -17.06
CA GLY A 870 30.30 19.02 -15.73
C GLY A 870 28.89 18.40 -15.55
N SER A 871 28.07 18.34 -16.61
CA SER A 871 26.77 17.63 -16.61
C SER A 871 26.89 16.14 -16.96
N GLU A 872 28.04 15.74 -17.50
CA GLU A 872 28.28 14.43 -18.09
C GLU A 872 28.30 13.33 -17.02
N ARG A 873 27.41 12.35 -17.17
CA ARG A 873 27.32 11.16 -16.33
C ARG A 873 27.32 9.92 -17.21
N VAL A 874 28.10 8.91 -16.83
CA VAL A 874 28.23 7.65 -17.56
C VAL A 874 27.93 6.51 -16.59
N GLN A 875 26.96 5.68 -16.95
CA GLN A 875 26.51 4.53 -16.16
C GLN A 875 26.50 3.28 -17.02
N ILE A 876 26.84 2.14 -16.43
CA ILE A 876 26.78 0.84 -17.10
C ILE A 876 25.93 -0.10 -16.27
N THR A 877 24.98 -0.75 -16.93
CA THR A 877 24.12 -1.77 -16.35
C THR A 877 24.38 -3.13 -16.99
N ALA A 878 24.25 -4.21 -16.21
CA ALA A 878 24.41 -5.58 -16.68
C ALA A 878 23.30 -6.48 -16.12
N ILE A 879 22.79 -7.38 -16.96
CA ILE A 879 21.69 -8.30 -16.63
C ILE A 879 21.74 -9.61 -17.42
N GLY A 880 21.22 -10.70 -16.86
CA GLY A 880 21.34 -12.06 -17.40
C GLY A 880 20.24 -12.51 -18.36
N ASP A 881 19.21 -11.70 -18.60
CA ASP A 881 18.07 -12.07 -19.44
C ASP A 881 17.85 -11.12 -20.64
N ILE A 882 17.32 -11.66 -21.75
CA ILE A 882 17.04 -10.89 -22.98
C ILE A 882 15.95 -9.84 -22.73
N LEU A 883 14.90 -10.17 -21.97
CA LEU A 883 13.89 -9.22 -21.53
C LEU A 883 14.20 -8.60 -20.17
N GLY A 884 15.34 -8.94 -19.54
CA GLY A 884 15.69 -8.51 -18.17
C GLY A 884 15.59 -7.00 -17.90
N SER A 885 15.98 -6.15 -18.86
CA SER A 885 15.83 -4.68 -18.72
C SER A 885 14.36 -4.24 -18.80
N SER A 886 13.54 -4.93 -19.60
CA SER A 886 12.09 -4.74 -19.71
C SER A 886 11.31 -5.40 -18.54
N ILE A 887 11.91 -6.40 -17.87
CA ILE A 887 11.38 -7.10 -16.67
C ILE A 887 11.74 -6.36 -15.37
N ASN A 888 12.78 -5.51 -15.38
CA ASN A 888 13.07 -4.56 -14.28
C ASN A 888 12.38 -3.22 -14.49
N GLY A 889 12.51 -2.63 -15.69
CA GLY A 889 11.69 -1.49 -16.13
C GLY A 889 10.18 -1.79 -16.19
N LEU A 890 9.79 -2.99 -15.81
CA LEU A 890 8.45 -3.53 -15.84
C LEU A 890 7.44 -2.63 -15.15
N ALA A 891 7.63 -2.08 -13.94
CA ALA A 891 6.63 -1.16 -13.37
C ALA A 891 6.65 0.28 -13.95
N SER A 892 7.40 0.51 -15.04
CA SER A 892 7.22 1.67 -15.91
C SER A 892 6.47 1.34 -17.22
N LEU A 893 6.33 0.06 -17.57
CA LEU A 893 5.56 -0.47 -18.72
C LEU A 893 4.21 -1.06 -18.26
N ILE A 894 4.20 -1.66 -17.07
CA ILE A 894 3.07 -2.05 -16.23
C ILE A 894 2.81 -0.89 -15.28
N ARG A 895 1.81 -0.08 -15.60
CA ARG A 895 1.27 0.94 -14.70
C ARG A 895 -0.21 0.68 -14.50
N MET A 896 -0.79 1.25 -13.45
CA MET A 896 -2.25 1.36 -13.37
C MET A 896 -2.72 2.14 -14.62
N PRO A 897 -3.60 1.57 -15.46
CA PRO A 897 -4.09 2.25 -16.65
C PRO A 897 -4.98 3.43 -16.25
N TYR A 898 -4.64 4.64 -16.69
CA TYR A 898 -5.42 5.85 -16.48
C TYR A 898 -5.67 6.57 -17.80
N GLY A 899 -6.89 7.11 -17.96
CA GLY A 899 -7.31 7.88 -19.13
C GLY A 899 -8.24 7.11 -20.08
N CYS A 900 -8.21 7.49 -21.36
CA CYS A 900 -9.05 6.92 -22.41
C CYS A 900 -8.66 5.46 -22.74
N GLY A 901 -9.57 4.69 -23.35
CA GLY A 901 -9.32 3.28 -23.71
C GLY A 901 -8.02 3.05 -24.48
N GLU A 902 -7.65 3.95 -25.39
CA GLU A 902 -6.35 3.97 -26.09
C GLU A 902 -5.16 3.99 -25.12
N GLN A 903 -5.17 4.89 -24.13
CA GLN A 903 -4.11 5.05 -23.12
C GLN A 903 -4.07 3.89 -22.12
N ASN A 904 -5.21 3.24 -21.88
CA ASN A 904 -5.32 2.10 -20.98
C ASN A 904 -4.69 0.83 -21.57
N MET A 905 -4.86 0.58 -22.88
CA MET A 905 -4.27 -0.60 -23.54
C MET A 905 -2.73 -0.58 -23.57
N ILE A 906 -2.13 0.62 -23.52
CA ILE A 906 -0.67 0.85 -23.46
C ILE A 906 -0.04 0.08 -22.29
N ASN A 907 -0.71 0.12 -21.14
CA ASN A 907 -0.25 -0.46 -19.87
C ASN A 907 -0.79 -1.89 -19.65
N PHE A 908 -1.71 -2.35 -20.50
CA PHE A 908 -2.31 -3.70 -20.43
C PHE A 908 -1.51 -4.73 -21.24
N ALA A 909 -1.17 -4.42 -22.49
CA ALA A 909 -0.51 -5.38 -23.38
C ALA A 909 0.88 -5.86 -22.91
N PRO A 910 1.75 -5.02 -22.30
CA PRO A 910 3.04 -5.49 -21.75
C PRO A 910 2.89 -6.54 -20.64
N ASN A 911 1.81 -6.48 -19.85
CA ASN A 911 1.51 -7.46 -18.79
C ASN A 911 1.43 -8.87 -19.38
N ILE A 912 0.69 -9.00 -20.48
CA ILE A 912 0.44 -10.27 -21.16
C ILE A 912 1.76 -10.87 -21.65
N TYR A 913 2.55 -10.11 -22.42
CA TYR A 913 3.73 -10.64 -23.09
C TYR A 913 4.86 -10.99 -22.12
N VAL A 914 4.95 -10.33 -20.97
CA VAL A 914 5.93 -10.67 -19.92
C VAL A 914 5.44 -11.85 -19.07
N LEU A 915 4.15 -11.93 -18.74
CA LEU A 915 3.57 -13.08 -18.05
C LEU A 915 3.70 -14.36 -18.89
N ASP A 916 3.42 -14.26 -20.19
CA ASP A 916 3.55 -15.34 -21.16
C ASP A 916 5.00 -15.77 -21.37
N TYR A 917 5.95 -14.83 -21.47
CA TYR A 917 7.37 -15.12 -21.50
C TYR A 917 7.83 -15.95 -20.29
N LEU A 918 7.52 -15.47 -19.08
CA LEU A 918 7.94 -16.10 -17.83
C LEU A 918 7.25 -17.45 -17.60
N THR A 919 6.01 -17.61 -18.09
CA THR A 919 5.29 -18.88 -18.13
C THR A 919 5.99 -19.88 -19.05
N LYS A 920 6.27 -19.49 -20.31
CA LYS A 920 7.02 -20.30 -21.29
C LYS A 920 8.42 -20.68 -20.79
N LYS A 921 9.11 -19.78 -20.06
CA LYS A 921 10.41 -20.04 -19.41
C LYS A 921 10.35 -20.87 -18.13
N ARG A 922 9.16 -21.12 -17.55
CA ARG A 922 8.99 -21.72 -16.20
C ARG A 922 9.72 -20.95 -15.09
N GLN A 923 9.87 -19.64 -15.25
CA GLN A 923 10.57 -18.73 -14.33
C GLN A 923 9.60 -17.74 -13.65
N LEU A 924 8.30 -17.85 -13.91
CA LEU A 924 7.26 -17.06 -13.27
C LEU A 924 7.20 -17.35 -11.75
N THR A 925 7.27 -16.30 -10.95
CA THR A 925 7.05 -16.37 -9.50
C THR A 925 5.60 -16.02 -9.16
N GLU A 926 5.03 -16.68 -8.15
CA GLU A 926 3.60 -16.52 -7.80
C GLU A 926 3.23 -15.07 -7.42
N ASN A 927 4.16 -14.34 -6.79
CA ASN A 927 4.00 -12.92 -6.46
C ASN A 927 3.93 -12.04 -7.73
N LEU A 928 4.82 -12.27 -8.71
CA LEU A 928 4.79 -11.53 -9.97
C LEU A 928 3.57 -11.91 -10.83
N LYS A 929 3.15 -13.18 -10.77
CA LYS A 929 1.90 -13.68 -11.36
C LYS A 929 0.70 -12.95 -10.78
N GLU A 930 0.47 -13.01 -9.47
CA GLU A 930 -0.70 -12.36 -8.86
C GLU A 930 -0.65 -10.82 -8.96
N LYS A 931 0.54 -10.18 -8.96
CA LYS A 931 0.66 -8.73 -9.24
C LYS A 931 0.29 -8.37 -10.69
N ALA A 932 0.73 -9.18 -11.68
CA ALA A 932 0.33 -8.98 -13.07
C ALA A 932 -1.18 -9.22 -13.25
N LEU A 933 -1.71 -10.26 -12.59
CA LEU A 933 -3.13 -10.59 -12.61
C LEU A 933 -3.99 -9.52 -11.92
N SER A 934 -3.56 -8.94 -10.79
CA SER A 934 -4.33 -7.87 -10.12
C SER A 934 -4.49 -6.63 -11.01
N PHE A 935 -3.46 -6.28 -11.79
CA PHE A 935 -3.55 -5.19 -12.76
C PHE A 935 -4.37 -5.52 -14.02
N MET A 936 -4.70 -6.79 -14.25
CA MET A 936 -5.54 -7.24 -15.37
C MET A 936 -6.99 -7.62 -14.95
N ARG A 937 -7.23 -7.91 -13.67
CA ARG A 937 -8.51 -8.41 -13.12
C ARG A 937 -9.43 -7.36 -12.49
N GLN A 938 -8.97 -6.12 -12.29
CA GLN A 938 -9.74 -5.10 -11.56
C GLN A 938 -11.09 -4.82 -12.25
N GLU A 939 -12.22 -5.12 -11.60
CA GLU A 939 -13.53 -5.18 -12.29
C GLU A 939 -13.94 -3.87 -12.97
N ASP A 940 -13.69 -2.74 -12.31
CA ASP A 940 -14.03 -1.42 -12.85
C ASP A 940 -13.25 -1.10 -14.13
N PHE A 941 -12.04 -1.64 -14.31
CA PHE A 941 -11.25 -1.45 -15.53
C PHE A 941 -11.89 -2.16 -16.74
N LEU A 942 -12.38 -3.39 -16.56
CA LEU A 942 -13.17 -4.07 -17.59
C LEU A 942 -14.46 -3.29 -17.88
N LYS A 943 -15.22 -2.89 -16.86
CA LYS A 943 -16.44 -2.07 -17.03
C LYS A 943 -16.15 -0.73 -17.75
N TYR A 944 -15.03 -0.07 -17.46
CA TYR A 944 -14.69 1.24 -18.05
C TYR A 944 -14.25 1.14 -19.52
N ILE A 945 -13.50 0.09 -19.90
CA ILE A 945 -13.21 -0.20 -21.32
C ILE A 945 -14.51 -0.49 -22.08
N LEU A 946 -15.45 -1.21 -21.47
CA LEU A 946 -16.74 -1.55 -22.08
C LEU A 946 -17.70 -0.37 -22.21
N CYS A 947 -17.70 0.56 -21.26
CA CYS A 947 -18.56 1.74 -21.29
C CYS A 947 -18.06 2.84 -22.23
N ASN A 948 -16.76 2.87 -22.58
CA ASN A 948 -16.16 3.88 -23.46
C ASN A 948 -15.58 3.30 -24.76
N PHE A 949 -16.31 2.38 -25.40
CA PHE A 949 -16.18 2.15 -26.84
C PHE A 949 -16.53 3.43 -27.62
N SER A 950 -15.55 4.28 -27.89
CA SER A 950 -15.71 5.39 -28.83
C SER A 950 -15.96 4.80 -30.23
N PRO A 951 -17.16 4.96 -30.84
CA PRO A 951 -17.64 4.09 -31.92
C PRO A 951 -17.04 4.36 -33.32
N PHE A 952 -15.78 4.81 -33.36
CA PHE A 952 -15.15 5.44 -34.52
C PHE A 952 -13.89 4.74 -35.08
N SER A 953 -13.13 3.94 -34.30
CA SER A 953 -11.91 3.26 -34.82
C SER A 953 -12.00 1.72 -34.83
N PRO A 954 -12.08 1.10 -36.03
CA PRO A 954 -11.87 -0.33 -36.23
C PRO A 954 -10.45 -0.79 -35.87
N ARG A 955 -9.43 0.07 -35.98
CA ARG A 955 -8.06 -0.31 -35.61
C ARG A 955 -7.94 -0.52 -34.10
N LEU A 956 -8.48 0.40 -33.30
CA LEU A 956 -8.52 0.27 -31.84
C LEU A 956 -9.33 -0.96 -31.42
N SER A 957 -10.54 -1.14 -31.95
CA SER A 957 -11.39 -2.30 -31.59
C SER A 957 -10.72 -3.64 -31.93
N ALA A 958 -9.96 -3.72 -33.03
CA ALA A 958 -9.16 -4.90 -33.35
C ALA A 958 -7.97 -5.10 -32.40
N PHE A 959 -7.30 -4.02 -31.99
CA PHE A 959 -6.20 -4.09 -31.01
C PHE A 959 -6.69 -4.56 -29.63
N VAL A 960 -7.80 -4.01 -29.13
CA VAL A 960 -8.45 -4.44 -27.88
C VAL A 960 -8.87 -5.90 -27.96
N LEU A 961 -9.56 -6.30 -29.04
CA LEU A 961 -9.95 -7.69 -29.28
C LEU A 961 -8.73 -8.63 -29.24
N ARG A 962 -7.64 -8.28 -29.94
CA ARG A 962 -6.41 -9.07 -29.94
C ARG A 962 -5.79 -9.19 -28.54
N CYS A 963 -5.68 -8.09 -27.80
CA CYS A 963 -5.10 -8.13 -26.44
C CYS A 963 -5.94 -9.00 -25.49
N PHE A 964 -7.27 -8.93 -25.56
CA PHE A 964 -8.13 -9.80 -24.76
C PHE A 964 -7.96 -11.28 -25.15
N LEU A 965 -7.90 -11.59 -26.45
CA LEU A 965 -7.65 -12.95 -26.95
C LEU A 965 -6.26 -13.50 -26.56
N GLU A 966 -5.26 -12.62 -26.38
CA GLU A 966 -3.93 -12.96 -25.89
C GLU A 966 -3.87 -13.06 -24.35
N ALA A 967 -4.85 -12.48 -23.62
CA ALA A 967 -4.93 -12.46 -22.15
C ALA A 967 -5.82 -13.57 -21.53
N ASP A 968 -6.77 -14.12 -22.30
CA ASP A 968 -7.70 -15.20 -21.90
C ASP A 968 -7.04 -16.46 -21.25
N PRO A 969 -5.77 -16.85 -21.54
CA PRO A 969 -5.10 -17.91 -20.78
C PRO A 969 -4.80 -17.58 -19.30
N TYR A 970 -4.97 -16.31 -18.89
CA TYR A 970 -4.54 -15.77 -17.60
C TYR A 970 -5.68 -15.11 -16.81
N ILE A 971 -6.64 -14.49 -17.49
CA ILE A 971 -7.83 -13.84 -16.91
C ILE A 971 -9.11 -14.35 -17.57
N ASP A 972 -10.23 -14.35 -16.84
CA ASP A 972 -11.55 -14.60 -17.43
C ASP A 972 -12.06 -13.33 -18.14
N ILE A 973 -12.75 -13.50 -19.28
CA ILE A 973 -13.20 -12.42 -20.16
C ILE A 973 -14.57 -12.77 -20.74
N ASP A 974 -15.56 -11.89 -20.55
CA ASP A 974 -16.93 -12.09 -21.06
C ASP A 974 -16.92 -12.34 -22.58
N GLN A 975 -17.26 -13.57 -22.97
CA GLN A 975 -17.31 -13.99 -24.37
C GLN A 975 -18.33 -13.17 -25.19
N ASN A 976 -19.35 -12.58 -24.54
CA ASN A 976 -20.29 -11.68 -25.20
C ASN A 976 -19.63 -10.35 -25.61
N VAL A 977 -18.56 -9.90 -24.93
CA VAL A 977 -17.74 -8.74 -25.37
C VAL A 977 -16.97 -9.09 -26.63
N LEU A 978 -16.27 -10.23 -26.62
CA LEU A 978 -15.48 -10.69 -27.76
C LEU A 978 -16.37 -10.87 -29.00
N HIS A 979 -17.55 -11.49 -28.82
CA HIS A 979 -18.53 -11.69 -29.88
C HIS A 979 -19.15 -10.38 -30.40
N ARG A 980 -19.50 -9.43 -29.53
CA ARG A 980 -19.99 -8.10 -29.94
C ARG A 980 -18.92 -7.33 -30.72
N THR A 981 -17.67 -7.36 -30.26
CA THR A 981 -16.53 -6.67 -30.90
C THR A 981 -16.20 -7.27 -32.26
N TYR A 982 -16.15 -8.60 -32.37
CA TYR A 982 -16.01 -9.33 -33.64
C TYR A 982 -17.12 -8.96 -34.63
N THR A 983 -18.38 -8.98 -34.18
CA THR A 983 -19.54 -8.70 -35.03
C THR A 983 -19.55 -7.26 -35.53
N TRP A 984 -19.20 -6.31 -34.66
CA TRP A 984 -19.07 -4.89 -35.02
C TRP A 984 -17.93 -4.65 -36.03
N LEU A 985 -16.78 -5.30 -35.86
CA LEU A 985 -15.67 -5.25 -36.82
C LEU A 985 -16.10 -5.83 -38.18
N LYS A 986 -16.71 -7.02 -38.22
CA LYS A 986 -17.16 -7.65 -39.47
C LYS A 986 -18.21 -6.81 -40.19
N GLY A 987 -19.05 -6.07 -39.46
CA GLY A 987 -19.96 -5.06 -40.01
C GLY A 987 -19.30 -3.83 -40.68
N ARG A 988 -17.96 -3.74 -40.70
CA ARG A 988 -17.17 -2.72 -41.42
C ARG A 988 -16.38 -3.27 -42.62
N GLN A 989 -16.45 -4.57 -42.89
CA GLN A 989 -15.85 -5.20 -44.06
C GLN A 989 -16.63 -4.81 -45.33
N LYS A 990 -15.93 -4.45 -46.42
CA LYS A 990 -16.53 -4.30 -47.76
C LYS A 990 -16.61 -5.66 -48.46
N SER A 991 -17.45 -5.77 -49.48
CA SER A 991 -17.52 -6.94 -50.38
C SER A 991 -16.24 -7.22 -51.20
N SER A 992 -15.24 -6.34 -51.11
CA SER A 992 -13.88 -6.55 -51.62
C SER A 992 -12.94 -7.24 -50.61
N GLY A 993 -13.40 -7.55 -49.39
CA GLY A 993 -12.56 -8.02 -48.28
C GLY A 993 -11.81 -6.91 -47.53
N GLU A 994 -11.88 -5.66 -48.01
CA GLU A 994 -11.22 -4.48 -47.45
C GLU A 994 -11.96 -3.93 -46.20
N PHE A 995 -11.22 -3.55 -45.16
CA PHE A 995 -11.73 -2.76 -44.03
C PHE A 995 -11.37 -1.28 -44.15
N TRP A 996 -12.23 -0.40 -43.64
CA TRP A 996 -12.07 1.06 -43.69
C TRP A 996 -12.33 1.71 -42.33
N GLU A 997 -11.75 2.90 -42.08
CA GLU A 997 -11.82 3.60 -40.79
C GLU A 997 -12.66 4.91 -40.89
N PRO A 998 -13.77 5.04 -40.13
CA PRO A 998 -14.60 6.25 -40.13
C PRO A 998 -14.10 7.34 -39.17
N GLY A 999 -13.40 8.34 -39.71
CA GLY A 999 -13.19 9.63 -39.04
C GLY A 999 -11.73 9.93 -38.67
N ARG A 1000 -11.53 10.65 -37.56
CA ARG A 1000 -10.21 11.11 -37.09
C ARG A 1000 -9.90 10.49 -35.73
N VAL A 1001 -8.96 9.56 -35.70
CA VAL A 1001 -8.37 9.02 -34.46
C VAL A 1001 -7.57 10.10 -33.74
N ILE A 1002 -7.61 10.08 -32.41
CA ILE A 1002 -7.05 11.12 -31.54
C ILE A 1002 -5.60 10.78 -31.17
N HIS A 1003 -5.31 9.53 -30.81
CA HIS A 1003 -3.93 9.05 -30.57
C HIS A 1003 -3.35 8.34 -31.81
N SER A 1004 -2.78 9.10 -32.74
CA SER A 1004 -2.07 8.54 -33.91
C SER A 1004 -0.85 7.70 -33.55
N GLU A 1005 -0.32 7.81 -32.33
CA GLU A 1005 0.80 7.02 -31.79
C GLU A 1005 0.49 5.50 -31.73
N LEU A 1006 -0.79 5.14 -31.60
CA LEU A 1006 -1.29 3.75 -31.67
C LEU A 1006 -1.65 3.32 -33.11
N GLN A 1007 -1.66 4.26 -34.07
CA GLN A 1007 -1.85 3.96 -35.49
C GLN A 1007 -0.54 3.60 -36.22
N GLY A 1008 0.62 3.69 -35.57
CA GLY A 1008 1.90 3.35 -36.18
C GLY A 1008 2.12 4.07 -37.53
N GLY A 1009 2.41 3.30 -38.58
CA GLY A 1009 2.67 3.81 -39.93
C GLY A 1009 1.44 4.10 -40.82
N ASN A 1010 1.66 3.98 -42.13
CA ASN A 1010 0.81 4.54 -43.18
C ASN A 1010 -0.68 4.14 -43.11
N LYS A 1011 -1.57 5.11 -43.37
CA LYS A 1011 -3.04 5.04 -43.26
C LYS A 1011 -3.73 4.32 -44.43
N SER A 1012 -3.06 3.35 -45.05
CA SER A 1012 -3.63 2.59 -46.17
C SER A 1012 -4.71 1.61 -45.69
N PRO A 1013 -5.85 1.47 -46.39
CA PRO A 1013 -6.84 0.43 -46.10
C PRO A 1013 -6.26 -0.99 -46.16
N VAL A 1014 -5.20 -1.18 -46.94
CA VAL A 1014 -4.45 -2.44 -47.03
C VAL A 1014 -3.78 -2.76 -45.69
N THR A 1015 -3.09 -1.78 -45.10
CA THR A 1015 -2.43 -1.86 -43.79
C THR A 1015 -3.44 -2.12 -42.66
N LEU A 1016 -4.59 -1.42 -42.70
CA LEU A 1016 -5.69 -1.64 -41.78
C LEU A 1016 -6.28 -3.06 -41.91
N THR A 1017 -6.47 -3.54 -43.13
CA THR A 1017 -7.01 -4.89 -43.41
C THR A 1017 -6.07 -5.98 -42.89
N ALA A 1018 -4.75 -5.87 -43.12
CA ALA A 1018 -3.75 -6.79 -42.57
C ALA A 1018 -3.77 -6.81 -41.02
N TYR A 1019 -3.85 -5.64 -40.40
CA TYR A 1019 -3.92 -5.50 -38.94
C TYR A 1019 -5.19 -6.14 -38.35
N ILE A 1020 -6.35 -5.90 -38.97
CA ILE A 1020 -7.63 -6.48 -38.53
C ILE A 1020 -7.64 -8.00 -38.74
N VAL A 1021 -7.17 -8.52 -39.88
CA VAL A 1021 -7.08 -9.96 -40.14
C VAL A 1021 -6.23 -10.67 -39.08
N THR A 1022 -5.04 -10.16 -38.75
CA THR A 1022 -4.21 -10.78 -37.68
C THR A 1022 -4.88 -10.80 -36.32
N SER A 1023 -5.74 -9.82 -36.04
CA SER A 1023 -6.49 -9.72 -34.78
C SER A 1023 -7.69 -10.68 -34.75
N LEU A 1024 -8.39 -10.83 -35.88
CA LEU A 1024 -9.53 -11.75 -36.01
C LEU A 1024 -9.12 -13.23 -35.96
N LEU A 1025 -7.89 -13.58 -36.33
CA LEU A 1025 -7.40 -14.97 -36.29
C LEU A 1025 -7.43 -15.58 -34.88
N GLY A 1026 -7.17 -14.80 -33.83
CA GLY A 1026 -7.25 -15.29 -32.45
C GLY A 1026 -8.65 -15.73 -32.03
N TYR A 1027 -9.70 -15.13 -32.62
CA TYR A 1027 -11.10 -15.45 -32.29
C TYR A 1027 -11.53 -16.84 -32.81
N LYS A 1028 -10.71 -17.50 -33.66
CA LYS A 1028 -10.94 -18.89 -34.10
C LYS A 1028 -11.03 -19.89 -32.95
N LYS A 1029 -10.51 -19.56 -31.76
CA LYS A 1029 -10.68 -20.36 -30.53
C LYS A 1029 -12.15 -20.56 -30.13
N TYR A 1030 -12.99 -19.55 -30.32
CA TYR A 1030 -14.42 -19.58 -29.94
C TYR A 1030 -15.32 -19.87 -31.15
N GLN A 1031 -14.92 -19.39 -32.33
CA GLN A 1031 -15.68 -19.57 -33.58
C GLN A 1031 -14.76 -20.20 -34.65
N PRO A 1032 -14.66 -21.53 -34.76
CA PRO A 1032 -13.76 -22.19 -35.72
C PRO A 1032 -14.03 -21.79 -37.18
N ASN A 1033 -15.30 -21.57 -37.52
CA ASN A 1033 -15.77 -21.24 -38.87
C ASN A 1033 -15.75 -19.71 -39.16
N ILE A 1034 -14.74 -18.98 -38.68
CA ILE A 1034 -14.54 -17.57 -39.09
C ILE A 1034 -14.08 -17.52 -40.54
N ASP A 1035 -14.96 -17.06 -41.41
CA ASP A 1035 -14.60 -16.64 -42.75
C ASP A 1035 -13.89 -15.27 -42.72
N VAL A 1036 -12.63 -15.29 -43.18
CA VAL A 1036 -11.75 -14.15 -43.49
C VAL A 1036 -11.16 -14.29 -44.91
N GLN A 1037 -11.67 -15.22 -45.72
CA GLN A 1037 -11.06 -15.57 -47.01
C GLN A 1037 -11.13 -14.43 -48.02
N GLU A 1038 -12.20 -13.64 -48.01
CA GLU A 1038 -12.30 -12.42 -48.83
C GLU A 1038 -11.15 -11.44 -48.53
N SER A 1039 -10.85 -11.19 -47.25
CA SER A 1039 -9.75 -10.32 -46.83
C SER A 1039 -8.38 -10.94 -47.14
N ILE A 1040 -8.23 -12.27 -47.08
CA ILE A 1040 -7.00 -12.95 -47.49
C ILE A 1040 -6.78 -12.78 -49.00
N ASN A 1041 -7.80 -13.03 -49.82
CA ASN A 1041 -7.76 -12.85 -51.27
C ASN A 1041 -7.41 -11.40 -51.64
N PHE A 1042 -7.93 -10.41 -50.90
CA PHE A 1042 -7.60 -9.00 -51.06
C PHE A 1042 -6.12 -8.71 -50.77
N LEU A 1043 -5.59 -9.17 -49.62
CA LEU A 1043 -4.18 -8.97 -49.27
C LEU A 1043 -3.22 -9.69 -50.24
N GLU A 1044 -3.59 -10.87 -50.72
CA GLU A 1044 -2.85 -11.56 -51.79
C GLU A 1044 -2.91 -10.80 -53.12
N SER A 1045 -4.06 -10.23 -53.49
CA SER A 1045 -4.16 -9.43 -54.72
C SER A 1045 -3.34 -8.14 -54.64
N GLU A 1046 -3.37 -7.42 -53.52
CA GLU A 1046 -2.56 -6.21 -53.33
C GLU A 1046 -1.05 -6.51 -53.23
N PHE A 1047 -0.66 -7.65 -52.64
CA PHE A 1047 0.73 -8.12 -52.70
C PHE A 1047 1.19 -8.34 -54.15
N ASN A 1048 0.40 -9.04 -54.97
CA ASN A 1048 0.72 -9.27 -56.39
C ASN A 1048 0.70 -7.98 -57.24
N ARG A 1049 0.04 -6.91 -56.80
CA ARG A 1049 0.09 -5.58 -57.45
C ARG A 1049 1.37 -4.80 -57.17
N GLY A 1050 2.15 -5.21 -56.17
CA GLY A 1050 3.45 -4.64 -55.81
C GLY A 1050 3.35 -3.52 -54.78
N ILE A 1051 3.86 -3.79 -53.57
CA ILE A 1051 3.85 -2.85 -52.44
C ILE A 1051 5.14 -2.04 -52.44
N SER A 1052 5.06 -0.70 -52.45
CA SER A 1052 6.23 0.18 -52.35
C SER A 1052 6.75 0.30 -50.91
N ASP A 1053 5.87 0.53 -49.95
CA ASP A 1053 6.18 0.75 -48.53
C ASP A 1053 6.61 -0.53 -47.77
N ASN A 1054 7.72 -0.45 -47.05
CA ASN A 1054 8.25 -1.54 -46.21
C ASN A 1054 7.35 -1.86 -45.01
N TYR A 1055 6.62 -0.89 -44.46
CA TYR A 1055 5.71 -1.11 -43.33
C TYR A 1055 4.46 -1.90 -43.73
N THR A 1056 3.80 -1.47 -44.80
CA THR A 1056 2.67 -2.19 -45.41
C THR A 1056 3.09 -3.60 -45.84
N LEU A 1057 4.30 -3.77 -46.39
CA LEU A 1057 4.85 -5.08 -46.74
C LEU A 1057 5.08 -5.97 -45.51
N ALA A 1058 5.64 -5.44 -44.42
CA ALA A 1058 5.89 -6.20 -43.19
C ALA A 1058 4.59 -6.66 -42.52
N LEU A 1059 3.57 -5.80 -42.47
CA LEU A 1059 2.24 -6.15 -41.95
C LEU A 1059 1.53 -7.20 -42.81
N ILE A 1060 1.62 -7.12 -44.14
CA ILE A 1060 1.10 -8.18 -45.03
C ILE A 1060 1.87 -9.48 -44.84
N THR A 1061 3.20 -9.43 -44.75
CA THR A 1061 4.03 -10.62 -44.52
C THR A 1061 3.65 -11.33 -43.22
N TYR A 1062 3.45 -10.57 -42.14
CA TYR A 1062 2.98 -11.10 -40.85
C TYR A 1062 1.55 -11.66 -40.94
N ALA A 1063 0.64 -10.99 -41.65
CA ALA A 1063 -0.73 -11.47 -41.84
C ALA A 1063 -0.80 -12.77 -42.65
N LEU A 1064 -0.13 -12.84 -43.80
CA LEU A 1064 -0.07 -14.05 -44.64
C LEU A 1064 0.62 -15.21 -43.90
N SER A 1065 1.68 -14.93 -43.12
CA SER A 1065 2.34 -15.92 -42.26
C SER A 1065 1.41 -16.45 -41.15
N SER A 1066 0.62 -15.56 -40.53
CA SER A 1066 -0.35 -15.94 -39.48
C SER A 1066 -1.51 -16.78 -40.02
N VAL A 1067 -1.85 -16.62 -41.31
CA VAL A 1067 -2.88 -17.41 -42.00
C VAL A 1067 -2.35 -18.76 -42.48
N GLY A 1068 -1.04 -18.87 -42.78
CA GLY A 1068 -0.46 -20.00 -43.51
C GLY A 1068 -0.69 -19.92 -45.03
N SER A 1069 -0.81 -18.71 -45.58
CA SER A 1069 -1.00 -18.49 -47.03
C SER A 1069 0.20 -19.00 -47.84
N PRO A 1070 -0.01 -19.57 -49.06
CA PRO A 1070 1.08 -19.96 -49.95
C PRO A 1070 1.97 -18.77 -50.37
N LYS A 1071 1.46 -17.53 -50.31
CA LYS A 1071 2.21 -16.31 -50.62
C LYS A 1071 3.09 -15.81 -49.46
N ALA A 1072 2.92 -16.34 -48.25
CA ALA A 1072 3.66 -15.87 -47.06
C ALA A 1072 5.19 -15.96 -47.20
N LYS A 1073 5.70 -17.02 -47.83
CA LYS A 1073 7.15 -17.22 -48.04
C LYS A 1073 7.72 -16.30 -49.11
N GLU A 1074 6.94 -16.00 -50.15
CA GLU A 1074 7.31 -15.03 -51.19
C GLU A 1074 7.38 -13.62 -50.61
N ALA A 1075 6.41 -13.25 -49.77
CA ALA A 1075 6.39 -11.97 -49.06
C ALA A 1075 7.56 -11.83 -48.06
N LEU A 1076 7.89 -12.87 -47.29
CA LEU A 1076 9.02 -12.84 -46.35
C LEU A 1076 10.38 -12.76 -47.05
N ASN A 1077 10.56 -13.49 -48.15
CA ASN A 1077 11.76 -13.36 -48.99
C ASN A 1077 11.88 -11.94 -49.56
N MET A 1078 10.78 -11.34 -50.03
CA MET A 1078 10.76 -9.98 -50.57
C MET A 1078 11.05 -8.92 -49.49
N LEU A 1079 10.53 -9.09 -48.26
CA LEU A 1079 10.83 -8.22 -47.13
C LEU A 1079 12.31 -8.33 -46.71
N THR A 1080 12.83 -9.57 -46.64
CA THR A 1080 14.23 -9.86 -46.29
C THR A 1080 15.21 -9.30 -47.33
N TRP A 1081 14.88 -9.36 -48.62
CA TRP A 1081 15.69 -8.77 -49.69
C TRP A 1081 15.80 -7.23 -49.58
N ARG A 1082 14.83 -6.56 -48.95
CA ARG A 1082 14.86 -5.11 -48.68
C ARG A 1082 15.53 -4.73 -47.35
N ALA A 1083 16.10 -5.69 -46.63
CA ALA A 1083 16.70 -5.43 -45.33
C ALA A 1083 18.14 -4.90 -45.49
N GLU A 1084 18.49 -3.90 -44.69
CA GLU A 1084 19.86 -3.44 -44.50
C GLU A 1084 20.59 -4.38 -43.54
N GLN A 1085 21.84 -4.71 -43.84
CA GLN A 1085 22.69 -5.59 -43.04
C GLN A 1085 23.97 -4.85 -42.60
N GLU A 1086 24.19 -4.77 -41.29
CA GLU A 1086 25.35 -4.11 -40.70
C GLU A 1086 25.86 -4.93 -39.51
N GLY A 1087 27.15 -5.26 -39.46
CA GLY A 1087 27.79 -5.85 -38.27
C GLY A 1087 27.18 -7.16 -37.74
N GLY A 1088 26.48 -7.95 -38.58
CA GLY A 1088 25.76 -9.16 -38.16
C GLY A 1088 24.38 -8.90 -37.51
N MET A 1089 23.83 -7.70 -37.74
CA MET A 1089 22.45 -7.30 -37.46
C MET A 1089 21.71 -7.07 -38.79
N GLN A 1090 20.37 -7.14 -38.76
CA GLN A 1090 19.51 -6.90 -39.91
C GLN A 1090 18.34 -6.00 -39.52
N PHE A 1091 18.02 -5.00 -40.34
CA PHE A 1091 16.98 -4.00 -40.08
C PHE A 1091 16.43 -3.38 -41.36
N TRP A 1092 15.52 -2.42 -41.24
CA TRP A 1092 14.94 -1.67 -42.35
C TRP A 1092 14.92 -0.19 -41.99
N ALA A 1093 15.19 0.68 -42.96
CA ALA A 1093 14.98 2.12 -42.85
C ALA A 1093 13.95 2.60 -43.88
N SER A 1094 13.17 3.62 -43.51
CA SER A 1094 12.23 4.33 -44.38
C SER A 1094 12.86 5.60 -44.98
N SER A 1095 12.50 5.92 -46.23
CA SER A 1095 13.25 6.86 -47.10
C SER A 1095 13.06 8.36 -46.83
N GLU A 1096 12.25 8.74 -45.84
CA GLU A 1096 11.95 10.14 -45.53
C GLU A 1096 13.08 10.84 -44.77
N SER A 1097 13.19 12.17 -44.93
CA SER A 1097 14.24 13.00 -44.35
C SER A 1097 14.26 12.97 -42.82
N LYS A 1098 15.48 12.97 -42.25
CA LYS A 1098 15.68 12.98 -40.79
C LYS A 1098 15.29 14.34 -40.19
N LEU A 1099 14.05 14.44 -39.75
CA LEU A 1099 13.49 15.60 -39.01
C LEU A 1099 13.93 15.69 -37.53
N SER A 1100 14.90 14.86 -37.10
CA SER A 1100 15.34 14.81 -35.70
C SER A 1100 16.78 14.28 -35.57
N GLU A 1101 17.58 14.91 -34.71
CA GLU A 1101 18.90 14.43 -34.27
C GLU A 1101 18.83 13.26 -33.24
N SER A 1102 17.71 12.54 -33.14
CA SER A 1102 17.62 11.40 -32.24
C SER A 1102 18.63 10.31 -32.61
N TRP A 1103 19.25 9.70 -31.59
CA TRP A 1103 20.14 8.55 -31.77
C TRP A 1103 19.37 7.24 -31.97
N GLN A 1104 18.07 7.20 -31.61
CA GLN A 1104 17.20 6.05 -31.85
C GLN A 1104 16.63 6.09 -33.29
N PRO A 1105 16.44 4.94 -33.95
CA PRO A 1105 15.67 4.85 -35.19
C PRO A 1105 14.20 5.22 -34.95
N ARG A 1106 13.44 5.51 -36.02
CA ARG A 1106 12.00 5.85 -35.87
C ARG A 1106 11.22 4.65 -35.34
N SER A 1107 10.14 4.92 -34.61
CA SER A 1107 9.12 3.93 -34.21
C SER A 1107 8.70 3.02 -35.38
N LEU A 1108 8.55 3.59 -36.58
CA LEU A 1108 8.19 2.85 -37.79
C LEU A 1108 9.23 1.79 -38.16
N ASP A 1109 10.51 2.15 -38.15
CA ASP A 1109 11.63 1.28 -38.49
C ASP A 1109 11.76 0.13 -37.46
N ILE A 1110 11.38 0.38 -36.20
CA ILE A 1110 11.30 -0.61 -35.12
C ILE A 1110 10.08 -1.55 -35.30
N GLU A 1111 8.90 -1.03 -35.63
CA GLU A 1111 7.71 -1.85 -35.95
C GLU A 1111 7.99 -2.81 -37.12
N VAL A 1112 8.63 -2.34 -38.20
CA VAL A 1112 9.00 -3.20 -39.35
C VAL A 1112 9.87 -4.37 -38.92
N ALA A 1113 10.93 -4.11 -38.15
CA ALA A 1113 11.82 -5.16 -37.66
C ALA A 1113 11.09 -6.15 -36.72
N ALA A 1114 10.17 -5.68 -35.88
CA ALA A 1114 9.38 -6.53 -34.99
C ALA A 1114 8.38 -7.44 -35.74
N TYR A 1115 7.67 -6.91 -36.75
CA TYR A 1115 6.80 -7.71 -37.62
C TYR A 1115 7.59 -8.70 -38.49
N ALA A 1116 8.80 -8.34 -38.94
CA ALA A 1116 9.70 -9.26 -39.64
C ALA A 1116 10.15 -10.42 -38.72
N LEU A 1117 10.58 -10.12 -37.49
CA LEU A 1117 10.98 -11.14 -36.51
C LEU A 1117 9.84 -12.11 -36.16
N LEU A 1118 8.63 -11.59 -35.97
CA LEU A 1118 7.41 -12.40 -35.79
C LEU A 1118 7.09 -13.26 -37.03
N SER A 1119 7.38 -12.77 -38.24
CA SER A 1119 7.17 -13.53 -39.48
C SER A 1119 8.17 -14.69 -39.63
N HIS A 1120 9.46 -14.46 -39.31
CA HIS A 1120 10.46 -15.55 -39.25
C HIS A 1120 10.13 -16.60 -38.19
N PHE A 1121 9.61 -16.18 -37.02
CA PHE A 1121 9.10 -17.09 -35.99
C PHE A 1121 7.95 -17.97 -36.51
N LEU A 1122 6.93 -17.37 -37.12
CA LEU A 1122 5.77 -18.09 -37.67
C LEU A 1122 6.14 -19.05 -38.82
N GLN A 1123 7.18 -18.74 -39.61
CA GLN A 1123 7.70 -19.60 -40.67
C GLN A 1123 8.83 -20.55 -40.20
N TYR A 1124 9.07 -20.66 -38.89
CA TYR A 1124 10.09 -21.50 -38.25
C TYR A 1124 11.55 -21.21 -38.68
N GLN A 1125 11.83 -20.06 -39.29
CA GLN A 1125 13.16 -19.62 -39.74
C GLN A 1125 13.94 -18.93 -38.61
N VAL A 1126 14.08 -19.60 -37.47
CA VAL A 1126 14.64 -19.02 -36.22
C VAL A 1126 16.05 -18.46 -36.42
N SER A 1127 16.92 -19.17 -37.16
CA SER A 1127 18.30 -18.74 -37.44
C SER A 1127 18.39 -17.39 -38.17
N GLU A 1128 17.46 -17.11 -39.07
CA GLU A 1128 17.38 -15.86 -39.84
C GLU A 1128 16.78 -14.71 -39.00
N GLY A 1129 16.04 -15.01 -37.93
CA GLY A 1129 15.55 -14.02 -36.97
C GLY A 1129 16.61 -13.48 -36.01
N ILE A 1130 17.72 -14.21 -35.77
CA ILE A 1130 18.74 -13.83 -34.77
C ILE A 1130 19.38 -12.45 -35.06
N PRO A 1131 19.77 -12.09 -36.30
CA PRO A 1131 20.27 -10.74 -36.63
C PRO A 1131 19.26 -9.61 -36.34
N ILE A 1132 17.96 -9.88 -36.51
CA ILE A 1132 16.87 -8.90 -36.27
C ILE A 1132 16.65 -8.74 -34.75
N MET A 1133 16.61 -9.86 -34.00
CA MET A 1133 16.54 -9.86 -32.54
C MET A 1133 17.73 -9.09 -31.93
N ARG A 1134 18.95 -9.28 -32.45
CA ARG A 1134 20.15 -8.54 -32.03
C ARG A 1134 20.01 -7.03 -32.27
N TRP A 1135 19.43 -6.62 -33.40
CA TRP A 1135 19.17 -5.21 -33.68
C TRP A 1135 18.11 -4.63 -32.72
N LEU A 1136 16.94 -5.26 -32.60
CA LEU A 1136 15.87 -4.82 -31.68
C LEU A 1136 16.37 -4.72 -30.23
N SER A 1137 17.17 -5.68 -29.78
CA SER A 1137 17.77 -5.65 -28.44
C SER A 1137 18.72 -4.45 -28.22
N ARG A 1138 19.33 -3.91 -29.28
CA ARG A 1138 20.24 -2.74 -29.22
C ARG A 1138 19.51 -1.41 -29.13
N GLN A 1139 18.30 -1.29 -29.69
CA GLN A 1139 17.56 -0.01 -29.79
C GLN A 1139 16.77 0.38 -28.52
N ARG A 1140 16.77 -0.47 -27.49
CA ARG A 1140 16.04 -0.23 -26.23
C ARG A 1140 16.64 0.92 -25.41
N ASN A 1141 15.75 1.69 -24.81
CA ASN A 1141 16.10 2.77 -23.88
C ASN A 1141 16.49 2.21 -22.48
N SER A 1142 16.84 3.10 -21.54
CA SER A 1142 17.23 2.76 -20.16
C SER A 1142 16.10 2.16 -19.29
N LEU A 1143 14.85 2.15 -19.77
CA LEU A 1143 13.68 1.56 -19.13
C LEU A 1143 13.22 0.25 -19.81
N GLY A 1144 13.99 -0.26 -20.78
CA GLY A 1144 13.66 -1.49 -21.51
C GLY A 1144 12.53 -1.37 -22.54
N GLY A 1145 12.05 -0.17 -22.82
CA GLY A 1145 11.10 0.15 -23.89
C GLY A 1145 11.77 0.73 -25.14
N PHE A 1146 10.96 1.19 -26.10
CA PHE A 1146 11.41 1.77 -27.38
C PHE A 1146 11.02 3.27 -27.49
N VAL A 1147 10.59 3.75 -28.66
CA VAL A 1147 10.39 5.19 -28.94
C VAL A 1147 8.93 5.62 -28.81
N SER A 1148 8.00 4.74 -29.13
CA SER A 1148 6.55 4.94 -29.06
C SER A 1148 5.91 3.87 -28.16
N THR A 1149 4.59 3.77 -28.23
CA THR A 1149 3.82 2.67 -27.67
C THR A 1149 3.75 1.48 -28.64
N GLN A 1150 3.38 1.72 -29.90
CA GLN A 1150 3.07 0.65 -30.84
C GLN A 1150 4.32 -0.16 -31.22
N ASP A 1151 5.48 0.49 -31.37
CA ASP A 1151 6.78 -0.18 -31.54
C ASP A 1151 7.16 -0.98 -30.30
N THR A 1152 7.02 -0.41 -29.09
CA THR A 1152 7.31 -1.09 -27.82
C THR A 1152 6.47 -2.35 -27.65
N ILE A 1153 5.16 -2.30 -27.91
CA ILE A 1153 4.24 -3.43 -27.75
C ILE A 1153 4.54 -4.55 -28.77
N VAL A 1154 4.76 -4.22 -30.04
CA VAL A 1154 5.06 -5.24 -31.06
C VAL A 1154 6.48 -5.80 -30.89
N ALA A 1155 7.47 -4.97 -30.55
CA ALA A 1155 8.84 -5.40 -30.29
C ALA A 1155 8.96 -6.25 -29.01
N LEU A 1156 8.23 -5.94 -27.93
CA LEU A 1156 8.18 -6.80 -26.75
C LEU A 1156 7.55 -8.16 -27.06
N LYS A 1157 6.47 -8.24 -27.87
CA LYS A 1157 5.93 -9.52 -28.33
C LYS A 1157 6.92 -10.30 -29.20
N ALA A 1158 7.57 -9.61 -30.14
CA ALA A 1158 8.55 -10.22 -31.03
C ALA A 1158 9.75 -10.79 -30.24
N LEU A 1159 10.22 -10.05 -29.23
CA LEU A 1159 11.29 -10.49 -28.35
C LEU A 1159 10.84 -11.58 -27.37
N SER A 1160 9.61 -11.57 -26.84
CA SER A 1160 9.13 -12.62 -25.92
C SER A 1160 8.98 -13.97 -26.61
N GLU A 1161 8.27 -14.02 -27.74
CA GLU A 1161 8.06 -15.26 -28.51
C GLU A 1161 9.38 -15.85 -29.00
N PHE A 1162 10.27 -14.99 -29.52
CA PHE A 1162 11.56 -15.43 -30.03
C PHE A 1162 12.54 -15.84 -28.90
N ALA A 1163 12.63 -15.05 -27.82
CA ALA A 1163 13.50 -15.39 -26.70
C ALA A 1163 13.00 -16.59 -25.90
N ALA A 1164 11.70 -16.93 -25.94
CA ALA A 1164 11.17 -18.15 -25.32
C ALA A 1164 11.90 -19.41 -25.83
N LEU A 1165 12.13 -19.49 -27.15
CA LEU A 1165 12.84 -20.59 -27.82
C LEU A 1165 14.34 -20.68 -27.43
N MET A 1166 14.96 -19.57 -27.03
CA MET A 1166 16.38 -19.52 -26.63
C MET A 1166 16.57 -20.09 -25.22
N ASN A 1167 16.62 -21.42 -25.07
CA ASN A 1167 16.71 -22.08 -23.76
C ASN A 1167 18.15 -22.17 -23.24
N THR A 1168 18.41 -21.61 -22.05
CA THR A 1168 19.70 -21.71 -21.33
C THR A 1168 19.47 -22.19 -19.90
N GLU A 1169 19.64 -23.49 -19.67
CA GLU A 1169 19.35 -24.12 -18.36
C GLU A 1169 20.34 -23.75 -17.26
N ARG A 1170 21.50 -23.21 -17.61
CA ARG A 1170 22.52 -22.70 -16.69
C ARG A 1170 23.20 -21.46 -17.27
N THR A 1171 23.36 -20.45 -16.43
CA THR A 1171 24.13 -19.23 -16.72
C THR A 1171 25.16 -19.02 -15.60
N ASN A 1172 26.40 -18.70 -15.97
CA ASN A 1172 27.43 -18.19 -15.08
C ASN A 1172 28.40 -17.38 -15.96
N ILE A 1173 28.20 -16.07 -16.01
CA ILE A 1173 28.92 -15.16 -16.89
C ILE A 1173 29.49 -13.98 -16.09
N GLN A 1174 30.80 -13.79 -16.22
CA GLN A 1174 31.50 -12.63 -15.70
C GLN A 1174 31.59 -11.57 -16.81
N VAL A 1175 31.04 -10.38 -16.56
CA VAL A 1175 31.20 -9.21 -17.44
C VAL A 1175 32.29 -8.31 -16.85
N THR A 1176 33.41 -8.19 -17.55
CA THR A 1176 34.52 -7.31 -17.16
C THR A 1176 34.52 -6.07 -18.02
N VAL A 1177 34.60 -4.91 -17.37
CA VAL A 1177 34.41 -3.59 -17.99
C VAL A 1177 35.57 -2.67 -17.62
N MET A 1178 36.33 -2.24 -18.62
CA MET A 1178 37.47 -1.33 -18.47
C MET A 1178 37.11 0.04 -19.04
N GLY A 1179 36.95 1.02 -18.15
CA GLY A 1179 36.90 2.45 -18.51
C GLY A 1179 38.30 3.03 -18.77
N PRO A 1180 38.40 4.23 -19.35
CA PRO A 1180 39.66 4.75 -19.91
C PRO A 1180 40.72 5.17 -18.89
N SER A 1181 40.37 5.27 -17.60
CA SER A 1181 41.26 5.75 -16.52
C SER A 1181 41.19 4.96 -15.21
N SER A 1182 40.38 3.90 -15.13
CA SER A 1182 40.29 3.10 -13.90
C SER A 1182 41.37 2.02 -13.88
N PRO A 1183 42.30 1.98 -12.90
CA PRO A 1183 43.26 0.90 -12.76
C PRO A 1183 42.59 -0.42 -12.32
N THR A 1184 41.38 -0.35 -11.77
CA THR A 1184 40.55 -1.50 -11.42
C THR A 1184 39.39 -1.66 -12.41
N PRO A 1185 39.24 -2.83 -13.07
CA PRO A 1185 38.09 -3.08 -13.93
C PRO A 1185 36.83 -3.31 -13.10
N VAL A 1186 35.70 -2.75 -13.54
CA VAL A 1186 34.38 -3.09 -12.99
C VAL A 1186 34.04 -4.51 -13.41
N LYS A 1187 33.49 -5.31 -12.49
CA LYS A 1187 33.17 -6.72 -12.69
C LYS A 1187 31.76 -7.03 -12.21
N PHE A 1188 30.89 -7.39 -13.14
CA PHE A 1188 29.56 -7.91 -12.85
C PHE A 1188 29.60 -9.45 -12.90
N TRP A 1189 28.91 -10.10 -11.97
CA TRP A 1189 28.84 -11.56 -11.85
C TRP A 1189 27.38 -11.99 -11.97
N ILE A 1190 27.05 -12.71 -13.04
CA ILE A 1190 25.67 -13.07 -13.35
C ILE A 1190 25.54 -14.61 -13.37
N ASP A 1191 24.64 -15.13 -12.56
CA ASP A 1191 24.37 -16.56 -12.37
C ASP A 1191 22.87 -16.90 -12.53
N THR A 1192 22.47 -18.13 -12.23
CA THR A 1192 21.07 -18.58 -12.33
C THR A 1192 20.14 -18.05 -11.23
N GLN A 1193 20.67 -17.50 -10.14
CA GLN A 1193 19.89 -16.95 -9.02
C GLN A 1193 19.70 -15.44 -9.16
N ASN A 1194 20.69 -14.73 -9.72
CA ASN A 1194 20.66 -13.27 -9.90
C ASN A 1194 20.39 -12.82 -11.35
N LEU A 1195 19.93 -13.73 -12.23
CA LEU A 1195 19.65 -13.49 -13.66
C LEU A 1195 18.87 -12.18 -13.95
N PHE A 1196 17.91 -11.86 -13.08
CA PHE A 1196 17.05 -10.67 -13.17
C PHE A 1196 17.51 -9.48 -12.30
N LEU A 1197 18.66 -9.55 -11.62
CA LEU A 1197 19.18 -8.44 -10.81
C LEU A 1197 19.85 -7.39 -11.72
N LEU A 1198 19.39 -6.14 -11.68
CA LEU A 1198 19.97 -5.05 -12.48
C LEU A 1198 21.23 -4.49 -11.81
N GLN A 1199 22.39 -5.08 -12.11
CA GLN A 1199 23.67 -4.62 -11.57
C GLN A 1199 24.08 -3.31 -12.28
N THR A 1200 24.44 -2.27 -11.52
CA THR A 1200 24.74 -0.92 -12.04
C THR A 1200 26.05 -0.38 -11.48
N ALA A 1201 26.84 0.32 -12.29
CA ALA A 1201 28.03 1.07 -11.86
C ALA A 1201 28.15 2.42 -12.59
N GLU A 1202 28.62 3.47 -11.90
CA GLU A 1202 28.98 4.75 -12.51
C GLU A 1202 30.45 4.76 -12.93
N LEU A 1203 30.79 5.43 -14.04
CA LEU A 1203 32.16 5.60 -14.52
C LEU A 1203 32.58 7.07 -14.55
N ALA A 1204 33.88 7.31 -14.34
CA ALA A 1204 34.49 8.61 -14.56
C ALA A 1204 34.49 8.99 -16.05
N VAL A 1205 34.12 10.23 -16.35
CA VAL A 1205 34.03 10.74 -17.73
C VAL A 1205 35.37 11.30 -18.19
N LEU A 1206 35.86 10.82 -19.33
CA LEU A 1206 36.96 11.39 -20.10
C LEU A 1206 36.58 11.34 -21.57
N GLN A 1207 37.05 12.31 -22.37
CA GLN A 1207 36.76 12.38 -23.80
C GLN A 1207 37.94 11.84 -24.63
N PRO A 1208 37.70 10.96 -25.63
CA PRO A 1208 36.44 10.26 -25.93
C PRO A 1208 36.13 9.20 -24.87
N THR A 1209 34.84 9.04 -24.51
CA THR A 1209 34.44 8.04 -23.52
C THR A 1209 34.38 6.67 -24.17
N ALA A 1210 35.53 5.99 -24.22
CA ALA A 1210 35.68 4.63 -24.72
C ALA A 1210 35.73 3.62 -23.57
N VAL A 1211 34.91 2.58 -23.64
CA VAL A 1211 34.82 1.50 -22.65
C VAL A 1211 34.98 0.15 -23.35
N ASN A 1212 35.90 -0.67 -22.84
CA ASN A 1212 36.15 -2.02 -23.34
C ASN A 1212 35.43 -3.06 -22.48
N ILE A 1213 34.56 -3.85 -23.10
CA ILE A 1213 33.75 -4.88 -22.46
C ILE A 1213 34.21 -6.26 -22.94
N SER A 1214 34.46 -7.18 -22.01
CA SER A 1214 34.76 -8.59 -22.30
C SER A 1214 33.96 -9.52 -21.38
N THR A 1215 33.63 -10.72 -21.86
CA THR A 1215 32.98 -11.76 -21.05
C THR A 1215 33.72 -13.09 -21.07
N SER A 1216 33.56 -13.82 -19.96
CA SER A 1216 34.02 -15.20 -19.79
C SER A 1216 33.01 -15.98 -18.95
N GLY A 1217 32.90 -17.30 -19.17
CA GLY A 1217 31.91 -18.16 -18.53
C GLY A 1217 31.00 -18.85 -19.56
N PHE A 1218 29.73 -19.04 -19.22
CA PHE A 1218 28.72 -19.66 -20.09
C PHE A 1218 27.32 -19.03 -19.90
N GLY A 1219 26.49 -19.12 -20.95
CA GLY A 1219 25.20 -18.43 -21.05
C GLY A 1219 25.32 -17.11 -21.82
N PHE A 1220 24.44 -16.16 -21.53
CA PHE A 1220 24.47 -14.82 -22.13
C PHE A 1220 24.18 -13.73 -21.09
N ALA A 1221 24.47 -12.48 -21.45
CA ALA A 1221 24.08 -11.29 -20.71
C ALA A 1221 23.83 -10.11 -21.66
N ILE A 1222 23.07 -9.12 -21.22
CA ILE A 1222 23.02 -7.79 -21.84
C ILE A 1222 23.83 -6.84 -20.96
N CYS A 1223 24.75 -6.10 -21.58
CA CYS A 1223 25.45 -4.97 -20.97
C CYS A 1223 25.03 -3.70 -21.71
N GLN A 1224 24.55 -2.70 -20.97
CA GLN A 1224 23.99 -1.48 -21.52
C GLN A 1224 24.77 -0.27 -20.98
N PHE A 1225 25.28 0.53 -21.92
CA PHE A 1225 26.04 1.75 -21.67
C PHE A 1225 25.11 2.95 -21.78
N ASN A 1226 24.93 3.69 -20.70
CA ASN A 1226 24.05 4.84 -20.61
C ASN A 1226 24.89 6.11 -20.37
N VAL A 1227 24.64 7.15 -21.16
CA VAL A 1227 25.25 8.48 -20.99
C VAL A 1227 24.15 9.51 -20.83
N ILE A 1228 24.25 10.33 -19.78
CA ILE A 1228 23.32 11.41 -19.49
C ILE A 1228 24.12 12.71 -19.45
N TYR A 1229 23.68 13.72 -20.19
CA TYR A 1229 24.39 14.99 -20.33
C TYR A 1229 23.40 16.11 -20.64
N ASN A 1230 23.69 17.33 -20.21
CA ASN A 1230 22.87 18.48 -20.54
C ASN A 1230 23.42 19.18 -21.78
N VAL A 1231 22.54 19.73 -22.59
CA VAL A 1231 22.87 20.49 -23.80
C VAL A 1231 22.39 21.94 -23.64
N LYS A 1232 23.25 22.91 -23.98
CA LYS A 1232 22.84 24.31 -24.10
C LYS A 1232 22.03 24.47 -25.38
N ASP A 1233 20.80 24.95 -25.22
CA ASP A 1233 19.94 25.29 -26.34
C ASP A 1233 20.60 26.36 -27.24
N SER A 1234 20.55 26.17 -28.55
CA SER A 1234 21.31 26.91 -29.55
C SER A 1234 20.66 28.25 -29.95
N GLY A 1235 20.17 28.97 -28.94
CA GLY A 1235 19.58 30.31 -29.03
C GLY A 1235 18.12 30.27 -29.50
N SER A 1236 17.18 30.87 -28.77
CA SER A 1236 17.06 32.34 -28.61
C SER A 1236 17.03 33.16 -29.92
N SER A 1237 17.03 32.51 -31.09
CA SER A 1237 17.06 33.12 -32.42
C SER A 1237 15.69 33.64 -32.86
N ARG A 1238 15.08 34.52 -32.06
CA ARG A 1238 13.89 35.28 -32.45
C ARG A 1238 14.18 36.03 -33.77
N ARG A 1239 13.58 35.54 -34.86
CA ARG A 1239 13.61 36.08 -36.24
C ARG A 1239 14.95 35.97 -37.00
N ARG A 1240 15.27 34.78 -37.50
CA ARG A 1240 15.86 34.64 -38.86
C ARG A 1240 15.49 33.29 -39.50
N ARG A 1241 15.02 33.33 -40.75
CA ARG A 1241 14.81 32.13 -41.57
C ARG A 1241 16.15 31.67 -42.15
N SER A 1242 16.88 30.84 -41.42
CA SER A 1242 17.96 30.00 -41.97
C SER A 1242 17.44 28.57 -42.07
N ILE A 1243 17.58 27.97 -43.25
CA ILE A 1243 16.90 26.72 -43.61
C ILE A 1243 17.87 25.56 -43.31
N GLN A 1244 17.79 24.96 -42.13
CA GLN A 1244 18.59 23.77 -41.82
C GLN A 1244 17.94 22.81 -40.83
N ASP A 1245 17.38 23.30 -39.73
CA ASP A 1245 16.60 22.47 -38.80
C ASP A 1245 15.09 22.71 -38.99
N GLN A 1246 14.32 21.63 -39.19
CA GLN A 1246 12.87 21.66 -39.39
C GLN A 1246 12.16 21.15 -38.14
N GLU A 1247 11.84 22.07 -37.23
CA GLU A 1247 11.02 21.78 -36.06
C GLU A 1247 9.62 21.30 -36.46
N ALA A 1248 9.16 20.20 -35.87
CA ALA A 1248 7.84 19.63 -36.16
C ALA A 1248 6.66 20.50 -35.66
N PHE A 1249 6.92 21.42 -34.74
CA PHE A 1249 5.92 22.33 -34.17
C PHE A 1249 6.47 23.75 -34.08
N ASP A 1250 5.66 24.70 -34.53
CA ASP A 1250 5.82 26.14 -34.33
C ASP A 1250 5.25 26.50 -32.96
N LEU A 1251 6.12 26.88 -32.02
CA LEU A 1251 5.83 27.09 -30.60
C LEU A 1251 6.07 28.55 -30.20
N ASP A 1252 5.03 29.24 -29.74
CA ASP A 1252 5.13 30.58 -29.13
C ASP A 1252 4.82 30.51 -27.64
N VAL A 1253 5.72 31.05 -26.83
CA VAL A 1253 5.62 31.09 -25.36
C VAL A 1253 5.74 32.54 -24.91
N ALA A 1254 4.66 33.06 -24.31
CA ALA A 1254 4.54 34.45 -23.92
C ALA A 1254 3.99 34.57 -22.49
N VAL A 1255 4.87 34.87 -21.54
CA VAL A 1255 4.46 35.44 -20.25
C VAL A 1255 3.87 36.83 -20.51
N ARG A 1256 2.70 37.09 -19.93
CA ARG A 1256 2.06 38.41 -19.92
C ARG A 1256 1.83 38.87 -18.50
N ASP A 1257 2.45 39.98 -18.15
CA ASP A 1257 2.17 40.70 -16.91
C ASP A 1257 0.75 41.27 -16.98
N ASN A 1258 -0.11 40.93 -16.04
CA ASN A 1258 -1.39 41.61 -15.91
C ASN A 1258 -1.17 42.89 -15.11
N LYS A 1259 -1.30 44.06 -15.74
CA LYS A 1259 -1.00 45.35 -15.07
C LYS A 1259 -1.91 45.63 -13.87
N ASP A 1260 -3.07 45.01 -13.83
CA ASP A 1260 -4.08 45.15 -12.78
C ASP A 1260 -3.96 44.07 -11.67
N ASP A 1261 -3.04 43.11 -11.81
CA ASP A 1261 -2.78 42.06 -10.82
C ASP A 1261 -1.27 41.75 -10.73
N THR A 1262 -0.60 42.39 -9.77
CA THR A 1262 0.84 42.25 -9.54
C THR A 1262 1.25 40.94 -8.87
N ASN A 1263 0.30 40.08 -8.47
CA ASN A 1263 0.59 38.83 -7.78
C ASN A 1263 0.56 37.60 -8.71
N HIS A 1264 0.12 37.74 -9.97
CA HIS A 1264 -0.07 36.61 -10.88
C HIS A 1264 0.52 36.88 -12.28
N LEU A 1265 1.36 35.93 -12.76
CA LEU A 1265 1.94 35.95 -14.10
C LEU A 1265 1.18 34.98 -15.03
N ASN A 1266 0.66 35.49 -16.16
CA ASN A 1266 -0.07 34.66 -17.12
C ASN A 1266 0.87 34.08 -18.19
N LEU A 1267 1.23 32.80 -18.06
CA LEU A 1267 1.99 32.06 -19.07
C LEU A 1267 1.05 31.58 -20.19
N ASN A 1268 1.14 32.19 -21.37
CA ASN A 1268 0.46 31.68 -22.58
C ASN A 1268 1.42 30.79 -23.37
N VAL A 1269 0.95 29.61 -23.76
CA VAL A 1269 1.67 28.68 -24.65
C VAL A 1269 0.77 28.37 -25.85
N CYS A 1270 1.28 28.65 -27.05
CA CYS A 1270 0.61 28.36 -28.32
C CYS A 1270 1.48 27.43 -29.15
N THR A 1271 0.88 26.37 -29.72
CA THR A 1271 1.60 25.38 -30.55
C THR A 1271 0.83 25.08 -31.83
N ARG A 1272 1.55 24.88 -32.93
CA ARG A 1272 1.02 24.55 -34.25
C ARG A 1272 1.91 23.52 -34.95
N LEU A 1273 1.34 22.38 -35.33
CA LEU A 1273 2.04 21.37 -36.14
C LEU A 1273 2.49 21.98 -37.49
N VAL A 1274 3.76 21.82 -37.83
CA VAL A 1274 4.32 22.21 -39.13
C VAL A 1274 4.07 21.06 -40.11
N LEU A 1275 3.03 21.21 -40.93
CA LEU A 1275 2.81 20.32 -42.08
C LEU A 1275 3.78 20.72 -43.20
N LEU A 1276 4.62 19.75 -43.61
CA LEU A 1276 5.56 19.81 -44.73
C LEU A 1276 4.96 19.13 -45.98
#